data_AF-A0A945RXA6-F1
#
_entry.id   AF-A0A945RXA6-F1
#
_cell.length_a   1.000
_cell.length_b   1.000
_cell.length_c   1.000
_cell.angle_alpha   90.00
_cell.angle_beta   90.00
_cell.angle_gamma   90.00
#
_symmetry.space_group_name_H-M   'P 1'
#
loop_
_entity.id
_entity.type
_entity.pdbx_description
1 polymer ?
#
loop_
_entity_poly.entity_id
_entity_poly.type
_entity_poly.pdbx_seq_one_letter_code
_entity_poly.pdbx_strand_id
1 'polypeptide(L)'
;MKTPPLLVNLLLTAVLVGALSLAAAERIPLQVNGPTGLQTPWPLVGGVPFPPGALKSTDHCRVVDGSGSEVPSQIESTAVWQDSSVRWLAVSLVAEPSGSYVLEFGESIKTREAVTGPVAVTASPGGYIVDTGAARFTLRSDALGMDTATMGSGHPLWTDGAAGIYAVDSQGRRATCAGSEADVRWTIPVAGPIRTILRGDAHYVTEQGERVARATIWYWFFRGCAQVKIVHTFVFTRNTDELWFREIGVDIPFRPSSPRTVTVDTSKEHDAAVEQFKLEAGSEIRAVQEDYPHFLERGSRSSISRMAGGDTAELSSGEAMGEWLDLTDSTSGVTVVIRDLAEQFPKSLEASGDGMSVKLWTTISDRELDVRLSTLIPNYFGEWATTFPKGGKTFARQPSNATGAAKTHELWLLPHNGTLDLDLTVQQAQAADERVMLIPDPAWTCNARVLHLEPTQEKDTARFPQAEAAMSDYFDRVTLGLRAFPMTGAIAWGCNPFLQYKRTEDGRWYAGYYRLQYLIEYNLRRNAWMMFARSGDRKYYDYVSRFDWFAADWSMHHENTDKKVKGGFARQSNYHYPIFWGNRSEVLYTECSGTDLFNWYTNYYMTGDLRSLDVIHEYRDAVLREWEAAKKEEKYVAAGSAGFMTLRLLVQLYMETWDPQFREMIELWAHGLFDPESPNGITDKQPYGCLYKVSRNLCSTLEYWWVTKDPAAKECYLKAVDYNRRFARLSAPISYQNGQGAFHTQAYRWTGNTDWLRVPQTLLAAGIADMAARPPLQEALKPGFDNLKSLPYLGPHTNLHPLYAMPIVMKALTEQDKPIGPPAWAVKGESELPAWIVVRKQKGRPCTLDLAYNVKPSDGIEPIVLDSKGGPVRDAQITTEKQHYWRSPSGRKDYTPKPGQPWRVSARVTLPEALPADDYRMSINGPGRVVVVGATVDQCVVECPDGLFLNAGNYGAKVHFDVPKDTAELRLFCTRPLVLTRPDGTRESVDEPGHVTLPGTAGMWSAETTFPTFFRLENVPRVVAATPELHFTPETLRSPTPVPPPIPPDVLYIPGPIGQARHLPDNAVVDLPRGAPRPDGGFANFPGDEGTIELFFRPNWSSRELVFNDRMIFRSFIGSNSTRFYHRYGKGPMAGVYSYVDILIPGRGEGYGTDYGTALRHLFRKAEWNHFAATWKINRTDPKKTKGEFTIFFNGKKTPRDRFYPHALDVTPPFNIRDIQETLTIGPMDGCVDELRVSDTVRYTADFAVPTQPFSPDEHTTALFHFDGDDDGWLRGKQ
;
A
#
# COMPACT_ATOMS: atom_id res chain seq x y z
N MET A 1 68.94 -43.71 21.56
CA MET A 1 67.86 -42.70 21.43
C MET A 1 66.76 -43.33 20.61
N LYS A 2 65.67 -43.78 21.26
CA LYS A 2 64.42 -43.04 21.49
C LYS A 2 63.64 -42.79 20.19
N THR A 3 62.68 -43.67 19.93
CA THR A 3 61.43 -43.34 19.25
C THR A 3 60.32 -44.13 19.98
N PRO A 4 59.40 -43.44 20.69
CA PRO A 4 58.35 -44.07 21.51
C PRO A 4 57.03 -44.24 20.72
N PRO A 5 56.01 -44.90 21.29
CA PRO A 5 54.95 -45.59 20.57
C PRO A 5 53.83 -44.63 20.15
N LEU A 6 53.57 -44.54 18.83
CA LEU A 6 52.49 -43.70 18.29
C LEU A 6 51.64 -44.41 17.22
N LEU A 7 51.85 -45.71 17.01
CA LEU A 7 51.16 -46.46 15.94
C LEU A 7 50.09 -47.44 16.39
N VAL A 8 49.87 -47.63 17.70
CA VAL A 8 48.83 -48.57 18.20
C VAL A 8 47.58 -47.86 18.75
N ASN A 9 47.65 -46.57 19.11
CA ASN A 9 46.48 -45.81 19.55
C ASN A 9 45.70 -45.12 18.41
N LEU A 10 46.30 -44.86 17.23
CA LEU A 10 45.59 -44.19 16.14
C LEU A 10 44.58 -45.08 15.41
N LEU A 11 44.75 -46.41 15.46
CA LEU A 11 43.84 -47.37 14.82
C LEU A 11 42.65 -47.77 15.71
N LEU A 12 42.72 -47.53 17.02
CA LEU A 12 41.62 -47.79 17.96
C LEU A 12 40.74 -46.56 18.20
N THR A 13 41.22 -45.33 17.96
CA THR A 13 40.37 -44.12 17.97
C THR A 13 39.65 -43.90 16.63
N ALA A 14 40.21 -44.36 15.50
CA ALA A 14 39.56 -44.27 14.19
C ALA A 14 38.39 -45.27 14.02
N VAL A 15 38.40 -46.38 14.77
CA VAL A 15 37.33 -47.40 14.71
C VAL A 15 36.24 -47.18 15.79
N LEU A 16 36.46 -46.30 16.78
CA LEU A 16 35.46 -45.91 17.77
C LEU A 16 34.82 -44.53 17.55
N VAL A 17 35.33 -43.71 16.62
CA VAL A 17 34.62 -42.52 16.10
C VAL A 17 33.82 -42.84 14.82
N GLY A 18 33.97 -44.04 14.27
CA GLY A 18 33.14 -44.59 13.18
C GLY A 18 31.84 -45.28 13.64
N ALA A 19 31.50 -45.22 14.93
CA ALA A 19 30.24 -45.70 15.45
C ALA A 19 29.21 -44.55 15.49
N LEU A 20 28.37 -44.50 14.46
CA LEU A 20 27.01 -43.92 14.49
C LEU A 20 26.88 -42.53 15.15
N SER A 21 27.34 -41.46 14.49
CA SER A 21 26.54 -40.23 14.57
C SER A 21 25.35 -40.41 13.61
N LEU A 22 24.34 -41.16 14.04
CA LEU A 22 22.99 -40.90 13.53
C LEU A 22 22.75 -39.42 13.85
N ALA A 23 22.72 -38.56 12.82
CA ALA A 23 22.34 -37.17 13.02
C ALA A 23 21.02 -37.18 13.79
N ALA A 24 21.00 -36.54 14.97
CA ALA A 24 19.80 -36.49 15.78
C ALA A 24 18.65 -35.89 14.95
N ALA A 25 17.44 -36.43 15.10
CA ALA A 25 16.28 -35.94 14.39
C ALA A 25 16.08 -34.44 14.65
N GLU A 26 15.87 -33.67 13.59
CA GLU A 26 15.46 -32.29 13.70
C GLU A 26 13.98 -32.23 14.08
N ARG A 27 13.59 -31.22 14.87
CA ARG A 27 12.26 -31.12 15.48
C ARG A 27 11.66 -29.75 15.20
N ILE A 28 10.46 -29.72 14.66
CA ILE A 28 9.69 -28.50 14.36
C ILE A 28 8.43 -28.53 15.22
N PRO A 29 8.29 -27.66 16.24
CA PRO A 29 7.04 -27.53 16.97
C PRO A 29 5.89 -27.16 16.03
N LEU A 30 4.76 -27.83 16.20
CA LEU A 30 3.50 -27.54 15.50
C LEU A 30 2.53 -26.96 16.53
N GLN A 31 2.09 -25.74 16.30
CA GLN A 31 1.10 -25.04 17.11
C GLN A 31 -0.28 -25.29 16.53
N VAL A 32 -1.24 -25.64 17.38
CA VAL A 32 -2.65 -25.60 17.01
C VAL A 32 -3.12 -24.16 17.10
N ASN A 33 -3.50 -23.60 15.96
CA ASN A 33 -4.05 -22.26 15.86
C ASN A 33 -5.56 -22.38 15.72
N GLY A 34 -6.30 -22.08 16.79
CA GLY A 34 -7.76 -22.22 16.91
C GLY A 34 -8.25 -21.52 18.18
N PRO A 35 -9.35 -20.74 18.17
CA PRO A 35 -9.86 -20.09 19.38
C PRO A 35 -10.77 -21.00 20.20
N THR A 36 -11.05 -22.21 19.71
CA THR A 36 -11.94 -23.16 20.35
C THR A 36 -11.37 -23.74 21.64
N GLY A 37 -12.24 -23.93 22.63
CA GLY A 37 -11.96 -24.68 23.85
C GLY A 37 -12.01 -26.21 23.68
N LEU A 38 -12.20 -26.70 22.45
CA LEU A 38 -12.47 -28.11 22.14
C LEU A 38 -11.39 -29.06 22.71
N GLN A 39 -11.85 -29.98 23.57
CA GLN A 39 -11.02 -31.02 24.20
C GLN A 39 -11.17 -32.41 23.57
N THR A 40 -11.95 -32.52 22.49
CA THR A 40 -12.15 -33.79 21.78
C THR A 40 -11.35 -33.81 20.47
N PRO A 41 -11.00 -34.99 19.93
CA PRO A 41 -10.27 -35.08 18.68
C PRO A 41 -10.97 -34.36 17.52
N TRP A 42 -10.24 -33.52 16.81
CA TRP A 42 -10.71 -32.74 15.66
C TRP A 42 -9.76 -32.93 14.47
N PRO A 43 -10.24 -32.81 13.23
CA PRO A 43 -9.37 -32.77 12.06
C PRO A 43 -8.44 -31.56 12.09
N LEU A 44 -7.14 -31.82 12.14
CA LEU A 44 -6.08 -30.83 12.13
C LEU A 44 -5.28 -30.94 10.83
N VAL A 45 -5.30 -29.87 10.02
CA VAL A 45 -4.60 -29.78 8.74
C VAL A 45 -3.68 -28.57 8.76
N GLY A 46 -2.46 -28.73 8.26
CA GLY A 46 -1.47 -27.66 8.23
C GLY A 46 -0.35 -27.89 7.24
N GLY A 47 0.27 -26.80 6.79
CA GLY A 47 1.43 -26.79 5.93
C GLY A 47 2.73 -26.53 6.68
N VAL A 48 3.74 -27.37 6.48
CA VAL A 48 5.09 -27.16 7.00
C VAL A 48 6.04 -26.91 5.82
N PRO A 49 6.70 -25.74 5.76
CA PRO A 49 7.66 -25.46 4.71
C PRO A 49 9.05 -25.99 5.04
N PHE A 50 9.85 -26.25 4.01
CA PHE A 50 11.23 -26.69 4.16
C PHE A 50 12.16 -25.90 3.23
N PRO A 51 13.37 -25.50 3.69
CA PRO A 51 14.37 -24.92 2.80
C PRO A 51 14.93 -25.98 1.83
N PRO A 52 15.54 -25.57 0.70
CA PRO A 52 16.11 -26.51 -0.28
C PRO A 52 17.07 -27.51 0.37
N GLY A 53 16.88 -28.79 0.08
CA GLY A 53 17.71 -29.89 0.54
C GLY A 53 17.46 -30.39 1.97
N ALA A 54 16.66 -29.69 2.79
CA ALA A 54 16.44 -30.06 4.19
C ALA A 54 15.63 -31.35 4.37
N LEU A 55 14.66 -31.60 3.48
CA LEU A 55 13.86 -32.83 3.49
C LEU A 55 13.79 -33.42 2.09
N LYS A 56 14.40 -34.61 1.90
CA LYS A 56 14.45 -35.28 0.59
C LYS A 56 13.20 -36.11 0.27
N SER A 57 12.57 -36.71 1.28
CA SER A 57 11.38 -37.56 1.13
C SER A 57 10.50 -37.42 2.36
N THR A 58 9.19 -37.53 2.16
CA THR A 58 8.19 -37.59 3.24
C THR A 58 8.34 -38.83 4.14
N ASP A 59 9.02 -39.89 3.68
CA ASP A 59 9.27 -41.12 4.46
C ASP A 59 10.21 -40.90 5.66
N HIS A 60 10.89 -39.76 5.67
CA HIS A 60 11.82 -39.34 6.71
C HIS A 60 11.20 -38.33 7.67
N CYS A 61 9.87 -38.38 7.84
CA CYS A 61 9.10 -37.55 8.74
C CYS A 61 8.12 -38.35 9.57
N ARG A 62 7.81 -37.84 10.77
CA ARG A 62 6.69 -38.30 11.60
C ARG A 62 6.20 -37.17 12.51
N VAL A 63 4.97 -37.26 12.99
CA VAL A 63 4.46 -36.36 14.03
C VAL A 63 4.46 -37.09 15.37
N VAL A 64 4.92 -36.43 16.43
CA VAL A 64 4.86 -36.92 17.81
C VAL A 64 4.09 -35.93 18.70
N ASP A 65 3.50 -36.43 19.78
CA ASP A 65 2.84 -35.62 20.80
C ASP A 65 3.84 -35.07 21.85
N GLY A 66 3.34 -34.35 22.84
CA GLY A 66 4.12 -33.79 23.95
C GLY A 66 4.84 -34.84 24.83
N SER A 67 4.45 -36.12 24.77
CA SER A 67 5.14 -37.23 25.43
C SER A 67 6.26 -37.85 24.57
N GLY A 68 6.38 -37.44 23.31
CA GLY A 68 7.27 -38.05 22.31
C GLY A 68 6.69 -39.30 21.65
N SER A 69 5.41 -39.60 21.89
CA SER A 69 4.72 -40.73 21.26
C SER A 69 4.26 -40.35 19.86
N GLU A 70 4.46 -41.24 18.89
CA GLU A 70 4.08 -40.98 17.50
C GLU A 70 2.56 -40.94 17.31
N VAL A 71 2.08 -39.86 16.69
CA VAL A 71 0.68 -39.62 16.37
C VAL A 71 0.40 -40.07 14.94
N PRO A 72 -0.65 -40.87 14.70
CA PRO A 72 -1.12 -41.21 13.36
C PRO A 72 -1.33 -39.95 12.51
N SER A 73 -0.54 -39.82 11.45
CA SER A 73 -0.54 -38.63 10.58
C SER A 73 -0.43 -39.05 9.12
N GLN A 74 -1.05 -38.24 8.25
CA GLN A 74 -0.91 -38.30 6.81
C GLN A 74 -0.02 -37.14 6.38
N ILE A 75 1.10 -37.48 5.75
CA ILE A 75 2.17 -36.56 5.38
C ILE A 75 2.32 -36.62 3.86
N GLU A 76 2.10 -35.47 3.20
CA GLU A 76 2.08 -35.38 1.73
C GLU A 76 2.94 -34.21 1.27
N SER A 77 3.75 -34.41 0.22
CA SER A 77 4.46 -33.29 -0.42
C SER A 77 3.49 -32.52 -1.32
N THR A 78 3.26 -31.24 -1.04
CA THR A 78 2.38 -30.36 -1.84
C THR A 78 3.15 -29.46 -2.80
N ALA A 79 4.46 -29.29 -2.58
CA ALA A 79 5.36 -28.67 -3.54
C ALA A 79 6.79 -29.15 -3.33
N VAL A 80 7.58 -29.15 -4.41
CA VAL A 80 9.01 -29.49 -4.39
C VAL A 80 9.86 -28.33 -4.89
N TRP A 81 11.11 -28.30 -4.46
CA TRP A 81 12.16 -27.47 -5.02
C TRP A 81 12.69 -28.07 -6.33
N GLN A 82 13.50 -27.29 -7.06
CA GLN A 82 14.08 -27.73 -8.33
C GLN A 82 15.05 -28.91 -8.19
N ASP A 83 15.65 -29.08 -7.00
CA ASP A 83 16.48 -30.24 -6.65
C ASP A 83 15.64 -31.46 -6.21
N SER A 84 14.31 -31.40 -6.38
CA SER A 84 13.32 -32.40 -5.97
C SER A 84 13.16 -32.60 -4.46
N SER A 85 13.84 -31.81 -3.62
CA SER A 85 13.56 -31.80 -2.18
C SER A 85 12.20 -31.19 -1.88
N VAL A 86 11.59 -31.57 -0.76
CA VAL A 86 10.28 -31.07 -0.34
C VAL A 86 10.38 -29.58 -0.05
N ARG A 87 9.45 -28.80 -0.61
CA ARG A 87 9.30 -27.36 -0.37
C ARG A 87 8.18 -27.08 0.61
N TRP A 88 7.05 -27.75 0.43
CA TRP A 88 5.90 -27.70 1.32
C TRP A 88 5.37 -29.10 1.56
N LEU A 89 5.04 -29.36 2.82
CA LEU A 89 4.51 -30.62 3.30
C LEU A 89 3.15 -30.35 3.94
N ALA A 90 2.11 -31.04 3.49
CA ALA A 90 0.82 -31.07 4.18
C ALA A 90 0.86 -32.14 5.26
N VAL A 91 0.55 -31.74 6.49
CA VAL A 91 0.33 -32.61 7.65
C VAL A 91 -1.16 -32.65 7.93
N SER A 92 -1.73 -33.85 7.98
CA SER A 92 -3.12 -34.08 8.42
C SER A 92 -3.15 -35.12 9.54
N LEU A 93 -3.82 -34.80 10.64
CA LEU A 93 -4.04 -35.72 11.77
C LEU A 93 -5.40 -35.45 12.42
N VAL A 94 -5.93 -36.42 13.15
CA VAL A 94 -7.13 -36.24 13.99
C VAL A 94 -6.69 -36.35 15.44
N ALA A 95 -6.69 -35.23 16.15
CA ALA A 95 -6.22 -35.16 17.53
C ALA A 95 -6.81 -33.96 18.27
N GLU A 96 -6.58 -33.88 19.58
CA GLU A 96 -7.15 -32.83 20.44
C GLU A 96 -6.50 -31.46 20.14
N PRO A 97 -7.29 -30.40 19.89
CA PRO A 97 -6.76 -29.06 19.67
C PRO A 97 -5.93 -28.49 20.83
N SER A 98 -6.17 -28.93 22.07
CA SER A 98 -5.39 -28.55 23.25
C SER A 98 -4.04 -29.28 23.37
N GLY A 99 -3.78 -30.27 22.50
CA GLY A 99 -2.54 -31.04 22.49
C GLY A 99 -1.32 -30.26 21.99
N SER A 100 -0.13 -30.79 22.27
CA SER A 100 1.15 -30.29 21.76
C SER A 100 1.73 -31.29 20.76
N TYR A 101 2.11 -30.82 19.58
CA TYR A 101 2.59 -31.68 18.49
C TYR A 101 3.94 -31.19 17.96
N VAL A 102 4.77 -32.12 17.50
CA VAL A 102 6.09 -31.84 16.93
C VAL A 102 6.28 -32.69 15.67
N LEU A 103 6.70 -32.07 14.58
CA LEU A 103 7.18 -32.79 13.40
C LEU A 103 8.66 -33.13 13.60
N GLU A 104 8.99 -34.42 13.61
CA GLU A 104 10.38 -34.89 13.60
C GLU A 104 10.77 -35.31 12.19
N PHE A 105 11.96 -34.90 11.74
CA PHE A 105 12.48 -35.27 10.43
C PHE A 105 14.00 -35.52 10.43
N GLY A 106 14.46 -36.28 9.45
CA GLY A 106 15.88 -36.60 9.24
C GLY A 106 16.09 -38.01 8.72
N GLU A 107 17.27 -38.31 8.17
CA GLU A 107 17.54 -39.62 7.52
C GLU A 107 17.39 -40.83 8.47
N SER A 108 17.53 -40.62 9.78
CA SER A 108 17.29 -41.65 10.81
C SER A 108 15.82 -41.82 11.18
N ILE A 109 14.97 -40.85 10.85
CA ILE A 109 13.53 -40.95 11.07
C ILE A 109 12.96 -41.86 10.00
N LYS A 110 12.17 -42.81 10.46
CA LYS A 110 11.26 -43.59 9.64
C LYS A 110 9.87 -43.27 10.13
N THR A 111 8.98 -42.92 9.23
CA THR A 111 7.55 -42.97 9.52
C THR A 111 7.23 -44.38 10.03
N ARG A 112 6.44 -44.51 11.11
CA ARG A 112 5.91 -45.83 11.53
C ARG A 112 5.18 -46.49 10.34
N GLU A 113 5.03 -47.81 10.39
CA GLU A 113 4.12 -48.51 9.46
C GLU A 113 2.81 -47.72 9.35
N ALA A 114 2.43 -47.43 8.10
CA ALA A 114 1.23 -46.67 7.78
C ALA A 114 0.05 -47.22 8.57
N VAL A 115 -0.81 -46.32 9.06
CA VAL A 115 -2.12 -46.72 9.58
C VAL A 115 -2.76 -47.62 8.52
N THR A 116 -2.92 -48.91 8.83
CA THR A 116 -3.37 -49.88 7.85
C THR A 116 -4.85 -49.64 7.53
N GLY A 117 -5.14 -49.48 6.23
CA GLY A 117 -6.48 -49.23 5.69
C GLY A 117 -6.79 -47.73 5.54
N PRO A 118 -7.11 -47.23 4.33
CA PRO A 118 -7.51 -45.85 4.14
C PRO A 118 -8.89 -45.58 4.77
N VAL A 119 -9.34 -44.32 4.81
CA VAL A 119 -10.79 -44.05 4.74
C VAL A 119 -11.30 -44.86 3.55
N ALA A 120 -12.14 -45.85 3.81
CA ALA A 120 -12.41 -46.87 2.80
C ALA A 120 -13.34 -46.27 1.75
N VAL A 121 -12.76 -45.90 0.62
CA VAL A 121 -13.52 -45.44 -0.55
C VAL A 121 -13.69 -46.61 -1.51
N THR A 122 -14.94 -47.06 -1.66
CA THR A 122 -15.30 -48.10 -2.63
C THR A 122 -16.02 -47.44 -3.80
N ALA A 123 -15.38 -47.46 -4.97
CA ALA A 123 -16.04 -47.07 -6.22
C ALA A 123 -16.97 -48.19 -6.68
N SER A 124 -18.15 -47.81 -7.16
CA SER A 124 -19.14 -48.71 -7.77
C SER A 124 -19.74 -48.05 -9.01
N PRO A 125 -20.40 -48.79 -9.92
CA PRO A 125 -21.08 -48.19 -11.07
C PRO A 125 -22.11 -47.11 -10.71
N GLY A 126 -22.67 -47.16 -9.49
CA GLY A 126 -23.65 -46.19 -8.99
C GLY A 126 -23.06 -44.99 -8.22
N GLY A 127 -21.73 -44.92 -8.05
CA GLY A 127 -21.06 -43.83 -7.32
C GLY A 127 -20.01 -44.32 -6.31
N TYR A 128 -19.86 -43.63 -5.17
CA TYR A 128 -18.83 -43.87 -4.17
C TYR A 128 -19.43 -44.15 -2.79
N ILE A 129 -18.88 -45.14 -2.09
CA ILE A 129 -19.13 -45.36 -0.66
C ILE A 129 -17.86 -44.93 0.08
N VAL A 130 -18.00 -44.05 1.07
CA VAL A 130 -16.90 -43.54 1.90
C VAL A 130 -17.15 -43.95 3.35
N ASP A 131 -16.25 -44.74 3.92
CA ASP A 131 -16.33 -45.19 5.32
C ASP A 131 -15.17 -44.59 6.13
N THR A 132 -15.49 -43.70 7.07
CA THR A 132 -14.50 -43.06 7.96
C THR A 132 -14.18 -43.90 9.19
N GLY A 133 -14.92 -44.99 9.43
CA GLY A 133 -14.93 -45.76 10.68
C GLY A 133 -15.87 -45.19 11.74
N ALA A 134 -16.21 -43.90 11.69
CA ALA A 134 -17.20 -43.27 12.57
C ALA A 134 -18.53 -43.00 11.87
N ALA A 135 -18.53 -42.88 10.54
CA ALA A 135 -19.71 -42.80 9.70
C ALA A 135 -19.43 -43.38 8.30
N ARG A 136 -20.50 -43.80 7.63
CA ARG A 136 -20.50 -44.24 6.24
C ARG A 136 -21.41 -43.34 5.42
N PHE A 137 -20.89 -42.88 4.29
CA PHE A 137 -21.57 -41.99 3.36
C PHE A 137 -21.61 -42.60 1.97
N THR A 138 -22.71 -42.42 1.25
CA THR A 138 -22.81 -42.81 -0.16
C THR A 138 -23.03 -41.57 -1.02
N LEU A 139 -22.29 -41.48 -2.12
CA LEU A 139 -22.41 -40.45 -3.14
C LEU A 139 -22.81 -41.12 -4.45
N ARG A 140 -23.74 -40.53 -5.18
CA ARG A 140 -24.20 -41.08 -6.46
C ARG A 140 -23.33 -40.63 -7.62
N SER A 141 -23.22 -41.47 -8.66
CA SER A 141 -22.51 -41.11 -9.90
C SER A 141 -23.23 -40.04 -10.71
N ASP A 142 -24.54 -39.88 -10.51
CA ASP A 142 -25.42 -38.99 -11.26
C ASP A 142 -26.00 -37.85 -10.42
N ALA A 143 -25.48 -37.61 -9.20
CA ALA A 143 -25.88 -36.47 -8.37
C ALA A 143 -24.71 -35.96 -7.51
N LEU A 144 -24.66 -34.66 -7.23
CA LEU A 144 -23.68 -34.06 -6.30
C LEU A 144 -24.07 -34.16 -4.81
N GLY A 145 -25.34 -34.47 -4.57
CA GLY A 145 -25.91 -34.71 -3.26
C GLY A 145 -25.41 -35.98 -2.58
N MET A 146 -25.25 -35.92 -1.26
CA MET A 146 -25.01 -37.12 -0.46
C MET A 146 -26.27 -37.98 -0.37
N ASP A 147 -26.19 -39.21 -0.85
CA ASP A 147 -27.32 -40.12 -1.05
C ASP A 147 -27.78 -40.78 0.25
N THR A 148 -26.84 -41.31 1.03
CA THR A 148 -27.12 -41.92 2.34
C THR A 148 -26.02 -41.57 3.34
N ALA A 149 -26.38 -41.52 4.62
CA ALA A 149 -25.44 -41.41 5.72
C ALA A 149 -25.85 -42.29 6.89
N THR A 150 -24.88 -43.01 7.46
CA THR A 150 -25.08 -43.94 8.59
C THR A 150 -23.96 -43.75 9.58
N MET A 151 -24.28 -43.59 10.87
CA MET A 151 -23.28 -43.53 11.93
C MET A 151 -22.65 -44.90 12.18
N GLY A 152 -21.44 -44.94 12.74
CA GLY A 152 -20.64 -46.16 12.95
C GLY A 152 -21.30 -47.22 13.85
N SER A 153 -22.31 -46.85 14.64
CA SER A 153 -23.20 -47.76 15.39
C SER A 153 -24.19 -48.54 14.50
N GLY A 154 -24.20 -48.28 13.19
CA GLY A 154 -25.19 -48.79 12.24
C GLY A 154 -26.51 -48.02 12.25
N HIS A 155 -26.59 -46.92 13.01
CA HIS A 155 -27.77 -46.06 13.04
C HIS A 155 -27.86 -45.22 11.76
N PRO A 156 -28.90 -45.40 10.94
CA PRO A 156 -29.08 -44.58 9.75
C PRO A 156 -29.47 -43.15 10.15
N LEU A 157 -28.74 -42.15 9.64
CA LEU A 157 -29.19 -40.76 9.69
C LEU A 157 -30.24 -40.55 8.59
N TRP A 158 -29.93 -41.02 7.37
CA TRP A 158 -30.89 -41.16 6.27
C TRP A 158 -30.46 -42.29 5.32
N THR A 159 -31.46 -43.02 4.81
CA THR A 159 -31.30 -44.23 4.00
C THR A 159 -31.84 -44.11 2.57
N ASP A 160 -32.54 -43.03 2.27
CA ASP A 160 -33.28 -42.83 1.04
C ASP A 160 -33.50 -41.33 0.78
N GLY A 161 -32.92 -40.83 -0.31
CA GLY A 161 -33.02 -39.44 -0.74
C GLY A 161 -31.66 -38.76 -0.72
N ALA A 162 -31.22 -38.28 -1.87
CA ALA A 162 -29.98 -37.51 -1.96
C ALA A 162 -30.18 -36.09 -1.45
N ALA A 163 -29.18 -35.61 -0.70
CA ALA A 163 -29.08 -34.21 -0.36
C ALA A 163 -29.23 -33.35 -1.63
N GLY A 164 -30.21 -32.47 -1.64
CA GLY A 164 -30.58 -31.75 -2.85
C GLY A 164 -29.69 -30.52 -3.01
N ILE A 165 -28.74 -30.51 -3.95
CA ILE A 165 -28.11 -29.26 -4.37
C ILE A 165 -28.97 -28.66 -5.46
N TYR A 166 -29.51 -27.47 -5.22
CA TYR A 166 -30.46 -26.84 -6.12
C TYR A 166 -30.30 -25.32 -6.22
N ALA A 167 -30.91 -24.77 -7.26
CA ALA A 167 -31.12 -23.34 -7.43
C ALA A 167 -32.51 -23.10 -8.01
N VAL A 168 -33.13 -21.97 -7.66
CA VAL A 168 -34.38 -21.50 -8.26
C VAL A 168 -34.07 -20.24 -9.04
N ASP A 169 -34.35 -20.24 -10.34
CA ASP A 169 -34.10 -19.09 -11.20
C ASP A 169 -35.19 -18.01 -11.10
N SER A 170 -34.97 -16.87 -11.76
CA SER A 170 -35.89 -15.73 -11.78
C SER A 170 -37.24 -16.03 -12.41
N GLN A 171 -37.38 -17.15 -13.13
CA GLN A 171 -38.64 -17.63 -13.70
C GLN A 171 -39.38 -18.60 -12.77
N GLY A 172 -38.82 -18.86 -11.58
CA GLY A 172 -39.38 -19.79 -10.59
C GLY A 172 -39.09 -21.26 -10.89
N ARG A 173 -38.19 -21.55 -11.84
CA ARG A 173 -37.86 -22.93 -12.22
C ARG A 173 -36.81 -23.47 -11.26
N ARG A 174 -37.06 -24.64 -10.67
CA ARG A 174 -36.10 -25.35 -9.83
C ARG A 174 -35.15 -26.15 -10.72
N ALA A 175 -33.86 -25.97 -10.50
CA ALA A 175 -32.79 -26.70 -11.16
C ALA A 175 -31.95 -27.45 -10.12
N THR A 176 -31.53 -28.67 -10.43
CA THR A 176 -30.76 -29.54 -9.51
C THR A 176 -29.46 -30.02 -10.14
N CYS A 177 -28.48 -30.38 -9.31
CA CYS A 177 -27.24 -31.02 -9.76
C CYS A 177 -27.36 -32.55 -9.74
N ALA A 178 -28.39 -33.06 -10.43
CA ALA A 178 -28.68 -34.48 -10.54
C ALA A 178 -29.23 -34.88 -11.91
N GLY A 179 -29.08 -36.14 -12.29
CA GLY A 179 -29.52 -36.71 -13.56
C GLY A 179 -28.48 -36.62 -14.67
N SER A 180 -28.78 -37.25 -15.82
CA SER A 180 -27.85 -37.38 -16.95
C SER A 180 -27.42 -36.04 -17.55
N GLU A 181 -28.36 -35.09 -17.66
CA GLU A 181 -28.11 -33.78 -18.24
C GLU A 181 -27.23 -32.88 -17.37
N ALA A 182 -27.12 -33.19 -16.07
CA ALA A 182 -26.27 -32.47 -15.12
C ALA A 182 -24.78 -32.73 -15.36
N ASP A 183 -24.41 -33.78 -16.12
CA ASP A 183 -23.01 -34.11 -16.45
C ASP A 183 -22.14 -34.18 -15.19
N VAL A 184 -22.59 -35.00 -14.23
CA VAL A 184 -21.93 -35.16 -12.93
C VAL A 184 -20.59 -35.86 -13.10
N ARG A 185 -19.53 -35.23 -12.60
CA ARG A 185 -18.16 -35.75 -12.68
C ARG A 185 -17.50 -35.73 -11.32
N TRP A 186 -17.02 -36.88 -10.89
CA TRP A 186 -16.34 -37.06 -9.61
C TRP A 186 -14.85 -37.32 -9.82
N THR A 187 -14.04 -36.72 -8.95
CA THR A 187 -12.60 -36.97 -8.84
C THR A 187 -12.21 -37.07 -7.36
N ILE A 188 -11.12 -37.78 -7.07
CA ILE A 188 -10.60 -37.93 -5.70
C ILE A 188 -9.21 -37.26 -5.65
N PRO A 189 -9.14 -35.93 -5.48
CA PRO A 189 -7.88 -35.20 -5.47
C PRO A 189 -6.94 -35.61 -4.31
N VAL A 190 -7.48 -36.08 -3.19
CA VAL A 190 -6.70 -36.59 -2.05
C VAL A 190 -7.31 -37.92 -1.59
N ALA A 191 -6.54 -39.00 -1.69
CA ALA A 191 -6.97 -40.36 -1.32
C ALA A 191 -6.02 -40.94 -0.26
N GLY A 192 -6.12 -40.43 0.97
CA GLY A 192 -5.20 -40.78 2.05
C GLY A 192 -5.86 -41.41 3.28
N PRO A 193 -5.06 -42.03 4.17
CA PRO A 193 -5.60 -42.84 5.26
C PRO A 193 -6.20 -42.04 6.41
N ILE A 194 -5.84 -40.78 6.57
CA ILE A 194 -6.42 -39.90 7.60
C ILE A 194 -7.39 -38.90 6.99
N ARG A 195 -7.08 -38.36 5.81
CA ARG A 195 -7.84 -37.35 5.09
C ARG A 195 -8.07 -37.81 3.66
N THR A 196 -9.33 -37.82 3.25
CA THR A 196 -9.76 -38.12 1.88
C THR A 196 -10.74 -37.06 1.40
N ILE A 197 -10.52 -36.54 0.19
CA ILE A 197 -11.31 -35.44 -0.36
C ILE A 197 -11.85 -35.85 -1.73
N LEU A 198 -13.16 -35.73 -1.90
CA LEU A 198 -13.87 -35.97 -3.16
C LEU A 198 -14.33 -34.63 -3.74
N ARG A 199 -14.11 -34.43 -5.04
CA ARG A 199 -14.54 -33.25 -5.80
C ARG A 199 -15.56 -33.66 -6.84
N GLY A 200 -16.71 -33.00 -6.85
CA GLY A 200 -17.78 -33.19 -7.82
C GLY A 200 -18.05 -31.92 -8.63
N ASP A 201 -18.22 -32.03 -9.94
CA ASP A 201 -18.70 -30.96 -10.81
C ASP A 201 -20.02 -31.37 -11.47
N ALA A 202 -20.95 -30.43 -11.60
CA ALA A 202 -22.19 -30.65 -12.33
C ALA A 202 -22.85 -29.33 -12.77
N HIS A 203 -23.71 -29.40 -13.77
CA HIS A 203 -24.62 -28.31 -14.10
C HIS A 203 -25.85 -28.33 -13.17
N TYR A 204 -26.41 -27.15 -12.92
CA TYR A 204 -27.78 -27.03 -12.42
C TYR A 204 -28.74 -27.19 -13.59
N VAL A 205 -29.60 -28.21 -13.53
CA VAL A 205 -30.50 -28.57 -14.63
C VAL A 205 -31.96 -28.54 -14.20
N THR A 206 -32.80 -27.83 -14.96
CA THR A 206 -34.24 -27.77 -14.73
C THR A 206 -34.93 -29.09 -15.09
N GLU A 207 -36.18 -29.28 -14.69
CA GLU A 207 -36.98 -30.45 -15.08
C GLU A 207 -37.08 -30.65 -16.61
N GLN A 208 -36.94 -29.58 -17.39
CA GLN A 208 -36.96 -29.62 -18.85
C GLN A 208 -35.58 -29.90 -19.49
N GLY A 209 -34.55 -30.15 -18.69
CA GLY A 209 -33.19 -30.43 -19.17
C GLY A 209 -32.34 -29.19 -19.45
N GLU A 210 -32.79 -27.99 -19.06
CA GLU A 210 -32.03 -26.77 -19.33
C GLU A 210 -30.93 -26.52 -18.29
N ARG A 211 -29.70 -26.29 -18.75
CA ARG A 211 -28.56 -25.89 -17.90
C ARG A 211 -28.62 -24.38 -17.60
N VAL A 212 -28.71 -24.02 -16.33
CA VAL A 212 -28.85 -22.62 -15.89
C VAL A 212 -27.65 -22.06 -15.13
N ALA A 213 -26.86 -22.93 -14.50
CA ALA A 213 -25.65 -22.61 -13.75
C ALA A 213 -24.72 -23.84 -13.66
N ARG A 214 -23.59 -23.72 -12.96
CA ARG A 214 -22.70 -24.86 -12.64
C ARG A 214 -22.34 -24.86 -11.15
N ALA A 215 -22.21 -26.05 -10.57
CA ALA A 215 -21.70 -26.28 -9.22
C ALA A 215 -20.36 -27.02 -9.28
N THR A 216 -19.49 -26.68 -8.32
CA THR A 216 -18.37 -27.53 -7.90
C THR A 216 -18.52 -27.76 -6.40
N ILE A 217 -18.38 -29.00 -5.93
CA ILE A 217 -18.47 -29.37 -4.51
C ILE A 217 -17.25 -30.18 -4.07
N TRP A 218 -16.78 -29.95 -2.85
CA TRP A 218 -15.69 -30.70 -2.22
C TRP A 218 -16.17 -31.28 -0.90
N TYR A 219 -16.13 -32.60 -0.76
CA TYR A 219 -16.40 -33.30 0.49
C TYR A 219 -15.10 -33.77 1.13
N TRP A 220 -14.87 -33.34 2.37
CA TRP A 220 -13.68 -33.66 3.15
C TRP A 220 -14.05 -34.64 4.25
N PHE A 221 -13.48 -35.84 4.16
CA PHE A 221 -13.68 -36.93 5.10
C PHE A 221 -12.41 -37.18 5.88
N PHE A 222 -12.57 -37.43 7.19
CA PHE A 222 -11.46 -37.68 8.09
C PHE A 222 -11.67 -38.99 8.84
N ARG A 223 -10.59 -39.77 9.00
CA ARG A 223 -10.63 -41.05 9.71
C ARG A 223 -11.07 -40.86 11.16
N GLY A 224 -12.03 -41.67 11.60
CA GLY A 224 -12.59 -41.62 12.95
C GLY A 224 -13.54 -40.45 13.20
N CYS A 225 -13.85 -39.62 12.19
CA CYS A 225 -14.78 -38.51 12.32
C CYS A 225 -16.10 -38.81 11.61
N ALA A 226 -17.22 -38.44 12.24
CA ALA A 226 -18.53 -38.41 11.59
C ALA A 226 -18.80 -37.07 10.91
N GLN A 227 -18.05 -36.04 11.29
CA GLN A 227 -18.12 -34.70 10.73
C GLN A 227 -17.63 -34.68 9.28
N VAL A 228 -18.30 -33.89 8.44
CA VAL A 228 -17.94 -33.72 7.03
C VAL A 228 -17.87 -32.23 6.71
N LYS A 229 -16.73 -31.79 6.19
CA LYS A 229 -16.59 -30.44 5.62
C LYS A 229 -17.00 -30.45 4.15
N ILE A 230 -17.82 -29.47 3.78
CA ILE A 230 -18.37 -29.29 2.44
C ILE A 230 -17.99 -27.90 1.94
N VAL A 231 -17.35 -27.82 0.78
CA VAL A 231 -17.12 -26.54 0.08
C VAL A 231 -17.93 -26.54 -1.20
N HIS A 232 -18.91 -25.65 -1.31
CA HIS A 232 -19.80 -25.51 -2.46
C HIS A 232 -19.49 -24.22 -3.22
N THR A 233 -19.29 -24.30 -4.53
CA THR A 233 -19.09 -23.15 -5.41
C THR A 233 -20.20 -23.10 -6.46
N PHE A 234 -20.95 -22.00 -6.49
CA PHE A 234 -21.93 -21.68 -7.52
C PHE A 234 -21.30 -20.82 -8.61
N VAL A 235 -21.48 -21.16 -9.90
CA VAL A 235 -20.93 -20.41 -11.04
C VAL A 235 -22.05 -19.95 -11.97
N PHE A 236 -22.06 -18.66 -12.29
CA PHE A 236 -23.00 -18.07 -13.25
C PHE A 236 -22.60 -18.43 -14.68
N THR A 237 -23.37 -19.26 -15.38
CA THR A 237 -23.04 -19.67 -16.76
C THR A 237 -23.93 -19.02 -17.83
N ARG A 238 -25.02 -18.37 -17.43
CA ARG A 238 -25.95 -17.66 -18.31
C ARG A 238 -25.76 -16.15 -18.24
N ASN A 239 -26.28 -15.44 -19.23
CA ASN A 239 -26.32 -13.98 -19.24
C ASN A 239 -27.16 -13.48 -18.07
N THR A 240 -26.55 -12.81 -17.10
CA THR A 240 -27.25 -12.38 -15.89
C THR A 240 -28.15 -11.17 -16.11
N ASP A 241 -28.11 -10.56 -17.29
CA ASP A 241 -29.11 -9.56 -17.70
C ASP A 241 -30.46 -10.22 -18.05
N GLU A 242 -30.45 -11.52 -18.37
CA GLU A 242 -31.60 -12.31 -18.81
C GLU A 242 -32.10 -13.31 -17.76
N LEU A 243 -31.17 -13.92 -17.00
CA LEU A 243 -31.46 -14.95 -16.00
C LEU A 243 -30.67 -14.70 -14.72
N TRP A 244 -31.36 -14.61 -13.59
CA TRP A 244 -30.76 -14.48 -12.26
C TRP A 244 -31.45 -15.46 -11.29
N PHE A 245 -31.11 -15.42 -10.00
CA PHE A 245 -31.52 -16.47 -9.07
C PHE A 245 -32.31 -15.93 -7.88
N ARG A 246 -33.31 -16.69 -7.47
CA ARG A 246 -34.14 -16.45 -6.30
C ARG A 246 -33.58 -17.18 -5.10
N GLU A 247 -33.19 -18.43 -5.29
CA GLU A 247 -32.74 -19.29 -4.19
C GLU A 247 -31.57 -20.16 -4.64
N ILE A 248 -30.62 -20.39 -3.74
CA ILE A 248 -29.56 -21.38 -3.90
C ILE A 248 -29.50 -22.14 -2.59
N GLY A 249 -29.60 -23.47 -2.63
CA GLY A 249 -29.71 -24.26 -1.41
C GLY A 249 -29.12 -25.65 -1.48
N VAL A 250 -28.89 -26.19 -0.29
CA VAL A 250 -28.49 -27.57 -0.02
C VAL A 250 -29.50 -28.18 0.95
N ASP A 251 -30.34 -29.07 0.47
CA ASP A 251 -31.27 -29.83 1.30
C ASP A 251 -30.54 -31.03 1.91
N ILE A 252 -30.59 -31.19 3.23
CA ILE A 252 -29.97 -32.29 3.99
C ILE A 252 -31.08 -33.19 4.50
N PRO A 253 -31.24 -34.41 3.95
CA PRO A 253 -32.27 -35.34 4.37
C PRO A 253 -31.96 -35.80 5.79
N PHE A 254 -32.89 -35.61 6.70
CA PHE A 254 -32.80 -36.17 8.04
C PHE A 254 -34.23 -36.32 8.56
N ARG A 255 -34.69 -37.55 8.80
CA ARG A 255 -36.07 -37.83 9.21
C ARG A 255 -36.09 -38.31 10.66
N PRO A 256 -35.87 -37.40 11.64
CA PRO A 256 -35.81 -37.77 13.05
C PRO A 256 -37.14 -38.35 13.54
N SER A 257 -37.05 -39.26 14.50
CA SER A 257 -38.19 -39.76 15.27
C SER A 257 -38.77 -38.67 16.17
N SER A 258 -40.04 -38.81 16.56
CA SER A 258 -40.64 -37.91 17.56
C SER A 258 -40.19 -38.32 18.98
N PRO A 259 -39.92 -37.38 19.90
CA PRO A 259 -39.97 -35.92 19.75
C PRO A 259 -38.77 -35.35 18.98
N ARG A 260 -39.03 -34.27 18.23
CA ARG A 260 -38.03 -33.55 17.42
C ARG A 260 -37.78 -32.17 18.02
N THR A 261 -36.52 -31.80 18.15
CA THR A 261 -36.10 -30.50 18.66
C THR A 261 -35.21 -29.82 17.63
N VAL A 262 -35.49 -28.54 17.37
CA VAL A 262 -34.63 -27.64 16.60
C VAL A 262 -33.93 -26.72 17.58
N THR A 263 -32.61 -26.66 17.53
CA THR A 263 -31.80 -25.70 18.31
C THR A 263 -31.14 -24.74 17.33
N VAL A 264 -31.34 -23.43 17.54
CA VAL A 264 -30.82 -22.37 16.67
C VAL A 264 -29.82 -21.54 17.44
N ASP A 265 -28.64 -21.33 16.84
CA ASP A 265 -27.65 -20.38 17.34
C ASP A 265 -28.09 -18.94 17.10
N THR A 266 -28.16 -18.14 18.15
CA THR A 266 -28.65 -16.75 18.09
C THR A 266 -27.56 -15.70 18.29
N SER A 267 -26.30 -16.13 18.39
CA SER A 267 -25.16 -15.24 18.61
C SER A 267 -23.96 -15.62 17.75
N LYS A 268 -23.25 -14.62 17.21
CA LYS A 268 -21.98 -14.83 16.49
C LYS A 268 -20.79 -15.03 17.43
N GLU A 269 -20.97 -14.86 18.74
CA GLU A 269 -19.87 -14.84 19.70
C GLU A 269 -19.46 -16.25 20.19
N HIS A 270 -20.10 -17.31 19.67
CA HIS A 270 -19.89 -18.70 20.10
C HIS A 270 -20.04 -18.88 21.63
N ASP A 271 -21.04 -18.21 22.22
CA ASP A 271 -21.26 -18.07 23.68
C ASP A 271 -22.41 -18.95 24.23
N ALA A 272 -22.83 -19.95 23.44
CA ALA A 272 -23.95 -20.84 23.73
C ALA A 272 -25.33 -20.15 23.85
N ALA A 273 -25.47 -18.91 23.37
CA ALA A 273 -26.78 -18.28 23.22
C ALA A 273 -27.58 -19.00 22.12
N VAL A 274 -28.56 -19.80 22.54
CA VAL A 274 -29.40 -20.59 21.64
C VAL A 274 -30.88 -20.49 21.98
N GLU A 275 -31.72 -20.72 20.98
CA GLU A 275 -33.16 -20.93 21.16
C GLU A 275 -33.57 -22.34 20.72
N GLN A 276 -34.43 -22.98 21.52
CA GLN A 276 -34.88 -24.36 21.29
C GLN A 276 -36.37 -24.42 21.03
N PHE A 277 -36.75 -25.15 19.98
CA PHE A 277 -38.13 -25.29 19.54
C PHE A 277 -38.49 -26.76 19.36
N LYS A 278 -39.66 -27.15 19.86
CA LYS A 278 -40.28 -28.42 19.49
C LYS A 278 -40.79 -28.32 18.04
N LEU A 279 -40.40 -29.25 17.20
CA LEU A 279 -40.86 -29.31 15.82
C LEU A 279 -42.15 -30.13 15.71
N GLU A 280 -43.25 -29.45 15.39
CA GLU A 280 -44.59 -30.04 15.26
C GLU A 280 -44.76 -30.70 13.88
N ALA A 281 -45.64 -31.69 13.78
CA ALA A 281 -45.90 -32.38 12.51
C ALA A 281 -46.46 -31.39 11.47
N GLY A 282 -45.88 -31.39 10.27
CA GLY A 282 -46.26 -30.46 9.19
C GLY A 282 -45.85 -29.00 9.44
N SER A 283 -45.00 -28.74 10.44
CA SER A 283 -44.39 -27.43 10.67
C SER A 283 -42.92 -27.39 10.26
N GLU A 284 -42.40 -26.18 10.11
CA GLU A 284 -40.99 -25.89 9.84
C GLU A 284 -40.52 -24.73 10.73
N ILE A 285 -39.28 -24.80 11.20
CA ILE A 285 -38.60 -23.68 11.86
C ILE A 285 -37.60 -23.09 10.86
N ARG A 286 -37.63 -21.77 10.67
CA ARG A 286 -36.72 -21.04 9.79
C ARG A 286 -35.94 -20.01 10.58
N ALA A 287 -34.63 -20.07 10.52
CA ALA A 287 -33.74 -19.07 11.08
C ALA A 287 -33.05 -18.34 9.93
N VAL A 288 -33.25 -17.02 9.85
CA VAL A 288 -32.89 -16.20 8.69
C VAL A 288 -32.00 -15.05 9.12
N GLN A 289 -30.88 -14.84 8.44
CA GLN A 289 -30.22 -13.54 8.38
C GLN A 289 -30.71 -12.81 7.13
N GLU A 290 -31.44 -11.72 7.32
CA GLU A 290 -32.05 -10.95 6.24
C GLU A 290 -31.16 -9.81 5.75
N ASP A 291 -30.56 -9.09 6.70
CA ASP A 291 -29.67 -7.96 6.44
C ASP A 291 -28.58 -7.88 7.50
N TYR A 292 -27.42 -7.32 7.15
CA TYR A 292 -26.29 -7.15 8.07
C TYR A 292 -25.56 -5.84 7.74
N PRO A 293 -24.88 -5.15 8.67
CA PRO A 293 -24.24 -3.86 8.37
C PRO A 293 -23.28 -3.98 7.19
N HIS A 294 -23.46 -3.12 6.18
CA HIS A 294 -22.73 -3.14 4.91
C HIS A 294 -22.60 -1.74 4.31
N PHE A 295 -21.44 -1.38 3.78
CA PHE A 295 -21.14 -0.04 3.26
C PHE A 295 -21.49 1.09 4.24
N LEU A 296 -22.51 1.91 3.93
CA LEU A 296 -23.04 2.94 4.83
C LEU A 296 -24.28 2.48 5.62
N GLU A 297 -24.86 1.34 5.28
CA GLU A 297 -25.96 0.75 6.02
C GLU A 297 -25.47 0.26 7.38
N ARG A 298 -26.30 0.49 8.40
CA ARG A 298 -26.03 0.11 9.79
C ARG A 298 -27.09 -0.81 10.38
N GLY A 299 -28.23 -0.96 9.69
CA GLY A 299 -29.25 -1.91 10.10
C GLY A 299 -28.74 -3.34 9.98
N SER A 300 -29.25 -4.19 10.87
CA SER A 300 -29.08 -5.63 10.85
C SER A 300 -30.42 -6.26 11.23
N ARG A 301 -30.72 -7.46 10.71
CA ARG A 301 -31.90 -8.20 11.12
C ARG A 301 -31.71 -9.70 10.93
N SER A 302 -31.88 -10.43 12.02
CA SER A 302 -32.15 -11.86 12.03
C SER A 302 -33.56 -12.16 12.56
N SER A 303 -34.15 -13.26 12.11
CA SER A 303 -35.47 -13.70 12.55
C SER A 303 -35.54 -15.22 12.65
N ILE A 304 -36.29 -15.72 13.62
CA ILE A 304 -36.67 -17.13 13.73
C ILE A 304 -38.19 -17.19 13.62
N SER A 305 -38.70 -18.00 12.69
CA SER A 305 -40.13 -18.13 12.43
C SER A 305 -40.55 -19.59 12.40
N ARG A 306 -41.82 -19.84 12.75
CA ARG A 306 -42.50 -21.11 12.52
C ARG A 306 -43.42 -20.98 11.32
N MET A 307 -43.36 -21.97 10.44
CA MET A 307 -44.35 -22.13 9.38
C MET A 307 -45.23 -23.34 9.65
N ALA A 308 -46.54 -23.16 9.56
CA ALA A 308 -47.52 -24.24 9.71
C ALA A 308 -48.81 -23.89 8.95
N GLY A 309 -49.36 -24.83 8.18
CA GLY A 309 -50.64 -24.63 7.48
C GLY A 309 -50.65 -23.50 6.43
N GLY A 310 -49.49 -23.04 5.98
CA GLY A 310 -49.34 -21.89 5.07
C GLY A 310 -49.14 -20.54 5.78
N ASP A 311 -49.33 -20.50 7.10
CA ASP A 311 -49.08 -19.30 7.91
C ASP A 311 -47.62 -19.27 8.40
N THR A 312 -47.06 -18.07 8.54
CA THR A 312 -45.73 -17.82 9.12
C THR A 312 -45.89 -16.98 10.38
N ALA A 313 -45.38 -17.48 11.51
CA ALA A 313 -45.37 -16.80 12.79
C ALA A 313 -43.92 -16.56 13.23
N GLU A 314 -43.52 -15.30 13.36
CA GLU A 314 -42.23 -14.94 13.95
C GLU A 314 -42.22 -15.33 15.44
N LEU A 315 -41.19 -16.08 15.84
CA LEU A 315 -40.97 -16.54 17.21
C LEU A 315 -40.02 -15.60 17.95
N SER A 316 -38.96 -15.17 17.27
CA SER A 316 -37.96 -14.23 17.78
C SER A 316 -37.24 -13.49 16.66
N SER A 317 -36.56 -12.40 17.01
CA SER A 317 -35.70 -11.64 16.10
C SER A 317 -34.53 -11.00 16.86
N GLY A 318 -33.47 -10.69 16.13
CA GLY A 318 -32.24 -10.12 16.67
C GLY A 318 -31.44 -9.34 15.63
N GLU A 319 -30.24 -8.93 16.00
CA GLU A 319 -29.34 -8.21 15.09
C GLU A 319 -28.56 -9.18 14.19
N ALA A 320 -28.05 -10.27 14.76
CA ALA A 320 -27.29 -11.28 14.02
C ALA A 320 -27.76 -12.68 14.41
N MET A 321 -27.86 -13.57 13.44
CA MET A 321 -27.96 -15.00 13.68
C MET A 321 -26.57 -15.55 13.98
N GLY A 322 -26.51 -16.63 14.76
CA GLY A 322 -25.29 -17.40 14.89
C GLY A 322 -24.99 -18.22 13.64
N GLU A 323 -24.05 -19.14 13.77
CA GLU A 323 -23.41 -19.81 12.61
C GLU A 323 -24.00 -21.19 12.32
N TRP A 324 -24.88 -21.70 13.18
CA TRP A 324 -25.38 -23.07 13.10
C TRP A 324 -26.85 -23.29 13.51
N LEU A 325 -27.40 -24.39 13.02
CA LEU A 325 -28.71 -24.93 13.40
C LEU A 325 -28.60 -26.44 13.57
N ASP A 326 -29.24 -26.98 14.60
CA ASP A 326 -29.31 -28.41 14.89
C ASP A 326 -30.74 -28.93 14.83
N LEU A 327 -30.92 -30.11 14.23
CA LEU A 327 -32.15 -30.88 14.28
C LEU A 327 -31.84 -32.25 14.92
N THR A 328 -32.53 -32.57 16.01
CA THR A 328 -32.24 -33.74 16.86
C THR A 328 -33.50 -34.46 17.33
N ASP A 329 -33.43 -35.78 17.47
CA ASP A 329 -34.38 -36.62 18.22
C ASP A 329 -33.74 -37.26 19.47
N SER A 330 -34.41 -38.24 20.09
CA SER A 330 -33.89 -38.94 21.27
C SER A 330 -32.68 -39.84 21.01
N THR A 331 -32.33 -40.10 19.74
CA THR A 331 -31.35 -41.11 19.33
C THR A 331 -30.19 -40.55 18.50
N SER A 332 -30.42 -39.48 17.74
CA SER A 332 -29.42 -38.86 16.88
C SER A 332 -29.80 -37.43 16.50
N GLY A 333 -28.82 -36.67 16.02
CA GLY A 333 -29.04 -35.37 15.43
C GLY A 333 -27.98 -35.01 14.40
N VAL A 334 -28.26 -33.94 13.67
CA VAL A 334 -27.32 -33.34 12.73
C VAL A 334 -27.32 -31.83 12.94
N THR A 335 -26.16 -31.29 13.27
CA THR A 335 -25.91 -29.85 13.26
C THR A 335 -25.30 -29.44 11.91
N VAL A 336 -25.76 -28.32 11.36
CA VAL A 336 -25.16 -27.67 10.19
C VAL A 336 -24.54 -26.37 10.61
N VAL A 337 -23.30 -26.13 10.19
CA VAL A 337 -22.57 -24.87 10.38
C VAL A 337 -22.30 -24.25 9.03
N ILE A 338 -22.49 -22.93 8.88
CA ILE A 338 -22.03 -22.15 7.72
C ILE A 338 -21.01 -21.15 8.23
N ARG A 339 -19.84 -21.10 7.59
CA ARG A 339 -18.82 -20.11 7.95
C ARG A 339 -19.29 -18.68 7.68
N ASP A 340 -19.11 -17.77 8.64
CA ASP A 340 -19.41 -16.34 8.54
C ASP A 340 -20.81 -16.06 7.92
N LEU A 341 -21.84 -16.77 8.37
CA LEU A 341 -23.21 -16.79 7.86
C LEU A 341 -23.81 -15.39 7.82
N ALA A 342 -23.87 -14.72 8.98
CA ALA A 342 -24.54 -13.42 9.10
C ALA A 342 -23.86 -12.36 8.21
N GLU A 343 -22.53 -12.39 8.15
CA GLU A 343 -21.73 -11.50 7.30
C GLU A 343 -21.88 -11.78 5.80
N GLN A 344 -22.55 -12.86 5.40
CA GLN A 344 -22.77 -13.26 4.01
C GLN A 344 -24.27 -13.28 3.63
N PHE A 345 -25.10 -12.53 4.35
CA PHE A 345 -26.54 -12.39 4.10
C PHE A 345 -26.91 -12.14 2.61
N PRO A 346 -28.15 -12.46 2.21
CA PRO A 346 -29.18 -13.15 2.99
C PRO A 346 -28.99 -14.67 3.00
N LYS A 347 -29.19 -15.31 4.15
CA LYS A 347 -29.06 -16.77 4.34
C LYS A 347 -30.14 -17.29 5.28
N SER A 348 -30.49 -18.56 5.12
CA SER A 348 -31.46 -19.23 5.99
C SER A 348 -31.03 -20.65 6.32
N LEU A 349 -31.22 -21.05 7.57
CA LEU A 349 -31.17 -22.43 8.04
C LEU A 349 -32.58 -22.84 8.45
N GLU A 350 -33.12 -23.85 7.79
CA GLU A 350 -34.52 -24.27 7.96
C GLU A 350 -34.57 -25.75 8.36
N ALA A 351 -35.51 -26.12 9.23
CA ALA A 351 -35.69 -27.49 9.69
C ALA A 351 -37.16 -27.89 9.71
N SER A 352 -37.46 -29.02 9.07
CA SER A 352 -38.79 -29.61 8.96
C SER A 352 -38.75 -31.10 9.27
N GLY A 353 -39.90 -31.77 9.18
CA GLY A 353 -39.99 -33.21 9.43
C GLY A 353 -39.24 -34.09 8.43
N ASP A 354 -38.85 -33.52 7.28
CA ASP A 354 -38.15 -34.22 6.20
C ASP A 354 -36.63 -33.98 6.20
N GLY A 355 -36.16 -33.03 7.01
CA GLY A 355 -34.75 -32.69 7.12
C GLY A 355 -34.52 -31.19 7.29
N MET A 356 -33.31 -30.76 6.91
CA MET A 356 -32.90 -29.37 6.96
C MET A 356 -32.74 -28.82 5.54
N SER A 357 -33.06 -27.53 5.34
CA SER A 357 -32.75 -26.81 4.11
C SER A 357 -31.78 -25.68 4.41
N VAL A 358 -30.62 -25.73 3.77
CA VAL A 358 -29.56 -24.74 3.94
C VAL A 358 -29.58 -23.79 2.75
N LYS A 359 -30.18 -22.62 2.93
CA LYS A 359 -30.27 -21.62 1.85
C LYS A 359 -29.05 -20.71 1.89
N LEU A 360 -28.14 -20.97 0.95
CA LEU A 360 -26.95 -20.16 0.68
C LEU A 360 -27.30 -18.79 0.10
N TRP A 361 -28.47 -18.68 -0.52
CA TRP A 361 -29.17 -17.43 -0.82
C TRP A 361 -30.68 -17.66 -0.69
N THR A 362 -31.41 -16.74 -0.05
CA THR A 362 -32.86 -16.84 0.19
C THR A 362 -33.60 -15.56 -0.22
N THR A 363 -34.84 -15.68 -0.71
CA THR A 363 -35.74 -14.54 -0.95
C THR A 363 -36.68 -14.23 0.20
N ILE A 364 -36.51 -14.81 1.40
CA ILE A 364 -37.40 -14.50 2.54
C ILE A 364 -37.40 -13.00 2.86
N SER A 365 -36.29 -12.30 2.58
CA SER A 365 -36.17 -10.85 2.69
C SER A 365 -36.64 -10.09 1.43
N ASP A 366 -37.40 -10.72 0.54
CA ASP A 366 -37.84 -10.18 -0.77
C ASP A 366 -36.70 -9.70 -1.69
N ARG A 367 -35.47 -10.23 -1.51
CA ARG A 367 -34.29 -9.91 -2.33
C ARG A 367 -33.89 -11.10 -3.21
N GLU A 368 -33.86 -10.88 -4.52
CA GLU A 368 -33.31 -11.84 -5.49
C GLU A 368 -31.81 -11.57 -5.72
N LEU A 369 -31.04 -12.60 -6.09
CA LEU A 369 -29.63 -12.50 -6.48
C LEU A 369 -29.52 -11.92 -7.88
N ASP A 370 -29.86 -10.64 -8.00
CA ASP A 370 -29.82 -9.86 -9.23
C ASP A 370 -28.68 -8.84 -9.19
N VAL A 371 -27.62 -9.14 -9.94
CA VAL A 371 -26.38 -8.37 -9.99
C VAL A 371 -26.46 -7.09 -10.86
N ARG A 372 -27.62 -6.80 -11.46
CA ARG A 372 -27.84 -5.55 -12.20
C ARG A 372 -27.78 -4.37 -11.24
N LEU A 373 -27.07 -3.31 -11.62
CA LEU A 373 -26.92 -2.13 -10.76
C LEU A 373 -28.24 -1.43 -10.45
N SER A 374 -29.25 -1.54 -11.33
CA SER A 374 -30.60 -1.07 -11.04
C SER A 374 -31.23 -1.72 -9.81
N THR A 375 -30.79 -2.93 -9.47
CA THR A 375 -31.28 -3.73 -8.35
C THR A 375 -30.32 -3.66 -7.16
N LEU A 376 -29.01 -3.77 -7.39
CA LEU A 376 -28.01 -3.66 -6.33
C LEU A 376 -27.98 -2.28 -5.66
N ILE A 377 -28.20 -1.19 -6.40
CA ILE A 377 -28.18 0.15 -5.81
C ILE A 377 -29.22 0.31 -4.69
N PRO A 378 -30.52 0.05 -4.92
CA PRO A 378 -31.51 0.18 -3.85
C PRO A 378 -31.46 -0.94 -2.80
N ASN A 379 -31.04 -2.16 -3.16
CA ASN A 379 -31.20 -3.32 -2.28
C ASN A 379 -29.92 -3.75 -1.54
N TYR A 380 -28.75 -3.19 -1.92
CA TYR A 380 -27.46 -3.61 -1.37
C TYR A 380 -26.46 -2.47 -1.20
N PHE A 381 -26.30 -1.56 -2.16
CA PHE A 381 -25.38 -0.41 -1.95
C PHE A 381 -26.01 0.71 -1.12
N GLY A 382 -27.34 0.83 -1.13
CA GLY A 382 -28.09 1.74 -0.24
C GLY A 382 -27.59 3.19 -0.27
N GLU A 383 -27.46 3.80 0.92
CA GLU A 383 -26.97 5.16 1.13
C GLU A 383 -25.61 5.38 0.48
N TRP A 384 -24.73 4.37 0.43
CA TRP A 384 -23.40 4.52 -0.17
C TRP A 384 -23.45 4.86 -1.66
N ALA A 385 -24.46 4.38 -2.39
CA ALA A 385 -24.66 4.72 -3.80
C ALA A 385 -24.96 6.22 -4.02
N THR A 386 -25.51 6.92 -3.02
CA THR A 386 -25.80 8.36 -3.10
C THR A 386 -24.53 9.21 -3.13
N THR A 387 -23.42 8.67 -2.60
CA THR A 387 -22.11 9.34 -2.58
C THR A 387 -21.36 9.25 -3.92
N PHE A 388 -21.95 8.61 -4.93
CA PHE A 388 -21.33 8.43 -6.24
C PHE A 388 -21.16 9.78 -6.98
N PRO A 389 -19.94 10.20 -7.36
CA PRO A 389 -19.68 11.56 -7.85
C PRO A 389 -20.44 11.99 -9.12
N LYS A 390 -20.88 11.04 -9.97
CA LYS A 390 -21.63 11.33 -11.20
C LYS A 390 -23.15 11.12 -11.07
N GLY A 391 -23.64 10.92 -9.85
CA GLY A 391 -25.05 10.70 -9.51
C GLY A 391 -25.56 9.27 -9.78
N GLY A 392 -26.54 8.84 -9.00
CA GLY A 392 -27.07 7.47 -9.01
C GLY A 392 -27.64 7.00 -10.36
N LYS A 393 -28.28 7.89 -11.14
CA LYS A 393 -28.80 7.53 -12.49
C LYS A 393 -27.69 7.13 -13.47
N THR A 394 -26.53 7.79 -13.41
CA THR A 394 -25.37 7.44 -14.25
C THR A 394 -24.77 6.11 -13.81
N PHE A 395 -24.80 5.85 -12.50
CA PHE A 395 -24.30 4.62 -11.91
C PHE A 395 -25.19 3.42 -12.29
N ALA A 396 -26.51 3.53 -12.12
CA ALA A 396 -27.47 2.46 -12.42
C ALA A 396 -27.49 1.99 -13.89
N ARG A 397 -26.97 2.80 -14.82
CA ARG A 397 -26.90 2.48 -16.26
C ARG A 397 -25.65 1.71 -16.67
N GLN A 398 -24.69 1.47 -15.78
CA GLN A 398 -23.48 0.74 -16.17
C GLN A 398 -23.80 -0.75 -16.34
N PRO A 399 -23.28 -1.41 -17.41
CA PRO A 399 -23.42 -2.85 -17.58
C PRO A 399 -22.79 -3.63 -16.41
N SER A 400 -23.49 -4.67 -15.95
CA SER A 400 -23.18 -5.40 -14.72
C SER A 400 -23.30 -6.92 -14.88
N ASN A 401 -23.15 -7.45 -16.10
CA ASN A 401 -23.31 -8.89 -16.36
C ASN A 401 -22.20 -9.73 -15.68
N ALA A 402 -22.62 -10.62 -14.76
CA ALA A 402 -21.75 -11.47 -13.96
C ALA A 402 -21.56 -12.89 -14.50
N THR A 403 -21.89 -13.18 -15.78
CA THR A 403 -21.52 -14.47 -16.40
C THR A 403 -20.03 -14.75 -16.17
N GLY A 404 -19.71 -15.95 -15.69
CA GLY A 404 -18.37 -16.39 -15.32
C GLY A 404 -17.95 -16.05 -13.89
N ALA A 405 -18.66 -15.20 -13.15
CA ALA A 405 -18.40 -15.03 -11.71
C ALA A 405 -18.83 -16.29 -10.95
N ALA A 406 -18.37 -16.41 -9.71
CA ALA A 406 -18.77 -17.48 -8.81
C ALA A 406 -19.10 -16.95 -7.41
N LYS A 407 -19.59 -17.85 -6.55
CA LYS A 407 -19.64 -17.66 -5.10
C LYS A 407 -19.43 -19.00 -4.40
N THR A 408 -18.46 -19.03 -3.49
CA THR A 408 -18.07 -20.19 -2.69
C THR A 408 -18.58 -20.07 -1.25
N HIS A 409 -19.02 -21.20 -0.70
CA HIS A 409 -19.50 -21.37 0.68
C HIS A 409 -18.81 -22.56 1.32
N GLU A 410 -18.46 -22.44 2.60
CA GLU A 410 -18.02 -23.57 3.42
C GLU A 410 -19.08 -23.90 4.45
N LEU A 411 -19.43 -25.18 4.49
CA LEU A 411 -20.38 -25.76 5.41
C LEU A 411 -19.74 -26.93 6.13
N TRP A 412 -20.23 -27.22 7.33
CA TRP A 412 -19.93 -28.46 8.03
C TRP A 412 -21.21 -29.17 8.42
N LEU A 413 -21.20 -30.49 8.26
CA LEU A 413 -22.19 -31.37 8.87
C LEU A 413 -21.54 -31.99 10.10
N LEU A 414 -22.20 -31.86 11.25
CA LEU A 414 -21.76 -32.44 12.52
C LEU A 414 -22.84 -33.42 13.02
N PRO A 415 -22.83 -34.68 12.54
CA PRO A 415 -23.71 -35.70 13.08
C PRO A 415 -23.31 -36.08 14.50
N HIS A 416 -24.29 -36.31 15.37
CA HIS A 416 -24.08 -36.73 16.75
C HIS A 416 -25.09 -37.80 17.19
N ASN A 417 -24.74 -38.54 18.24
CA ASN A 417 -25.58 -39.59 18.81
C ASN A 417 -26.30 -39.05 20.06
N GLY A 418 -27.56 -39.43 20.22
CA GLY A 418 -28.38 -39.05 21.36
C GLY A 418 -28.87 -37.60 21.28
N THR A 419 -29.10 -37.01 22.46
CA THR A 419 -29.49 -35.61 22.60
C THR A 419 -28.31 -34.68 22.40
N LEU A 420 -28.57 -33.47 21.91
CA LEU A 420 -27.55 -32.44 21.68
C LEU A 420 -26.75 -32.11 22.97
N ASP A 421 -25.43 -32.27 22.90
CA ASP A 421 -24.49 -31.71 23.87
C ASP A 421 -24.13 -30.29 23.43
N LEU A 422 -24.77 -29.29 24.06
CA LEU A 422 -24.67 -27.91 23.65
C LEU A 422 -23.23 -27.37 23.73
N ASP A 423 -22.52 -27.62 24.84
CA ASP A 423 -21.18 -27.10 25.05
C ASP A 423 -20.20 -27.67 24.01
N LEU A 424 -20.30 -28.98 23.74
CA LEU A 424 -19.50 -29.62 22.71
C LEU A 424 -19.85 -29.09 21.31
N THR A 425 -21.13 -28.94 20.99
CA THR A 425 -21.58 -28.44 19.69
C THR A 425 -21.10 -27.02 19.43
N VAL A 426 -21.19 -26.13 20.42
CA VAL A 426 -20.68 -24.75 20.30
C VAL A 426 -19.17 -24.75 20.01
N GLN A 427 -18.40 -25.57 20.74
CA GLN A 427 -16.95 -25.69 20.51
C GLN A 427 -16.60 -26.27 19.13
N GLN A 428 -17.38 -27.25 18.65
CA GLN A 428 -17.22 -27.83 17.30
C GLN A 428 -17.67 -26.87 16.21
N ALA A 429 -18.73 -26.09 16.42
CA ALA A 429 -19.21 -25.08 15.50
C ALA A 429 -18.18 -23.95 15.36
N GLN A 430 -17.60 -23.46 16.46
CA GLN A 430 -16.50 -22.52 16.41
C GLN A 430 -15.28 -23.09 15.68
N ALA A 431 -14.94 -24.36 15.91
CA ALA A 431 -13.84 -25.03 15.23
C ALA A 431 -14.06 -25.16 13.70
N ALA A 432 -15.31 -25.30 13.28
CA ALA A 432 -15.75 -25.35 11.89
C ALA A 432 -15.77 -23.97 11.21
N ASP A 433 -16.35 -22.96 11.87
CA ASP A 433 -16.48 -21.58 11.38
C ASP A 433 -15.12 -20.87 11.29
N GLU A 434 -14.38 -20.83 12.40
CA GLU A 434 -13.12 -20.09 12.51
C GLU A 434 -11.88 -20.90 12.07
N ARG A 435 -12.09 -22.17 11.68
CA ARG A 435 -11.08 -23.16 11.25
C ARG A 435 -9.93 -23.37 12.24
N VAL A 436 -9.79 -24.58 12.78
CA VAL A 436 -8.62 -24.99 13.57
C VAL A 436 -7.53 -25.53 12.65
N MET A 437 -6.31 -24.97 12.72
CA MET A 437 -5.20 -25.32 11.83
C MET A 437 -3.96 -25.73 12.61
N LEU A 438 -3.12 -26.56 11.98
CA LEU A 438 -1.73 -26.75 12.44
C LEU A 438 -0.84 -25.74 11.74
N ILE A 439 -0.08 -24.97 12.50
CA ILE A 439 0.96 -24.10 11.95
C ILE A 439 2.33 -24.47 12.53
N PRO A 440 3.38 -24.53 11.73
CA PRO A 440 4.74 -24.70 12.24
C PRO A 440 5.17 -23.47 13.05
N ASP A 441 6.16 -23.67 13.93
CA ASP A 441 6.83 -22.59 14.64
C ASP A 441 7.20 -21.43 13.68
N PRO A 442 6.77 -20.19 13.95
CA PRO A 442 7.03 -19.06 13.05
C PRO A 442 8.51 -18.81 12.73
N ALA A 443 9.43 -19.12 13.65
CA ALA A 443 10.86 -18.99 13.41
C ALA A 443 11.34 -19.98 12.33
N TRP A 444 10.84 -21.23 12.34
CA TRP A 444 11.11 -22.19 11.26
C TRP A 444 10.63 -21.67 9.91
N THR A 445 9.36 -21.24 9.85
CA THR A 445 8.74 -20.72 8.61
C THR A 445 9.48 -19.53 8.03
N CYS A 446 9.88 -18.58 8.87
CA CYS A 446 10.61 -17.39 8.46
C CYS A 446 12.00 -17.70 7.91
N ASN A 447 12.63 -18.79 8.35
CA ASN A 447 13.95 -19.23 7.88
C ASN A 447 13.89 -20.18 6.67
N ALA A 448 12.74 -20.81 6.39
CA ALA A 448 12.57 -21.74 5.27
C ALA A 448 12.60 -21.08 3.87
N ARG A 449 12.50 -19.74 3.77
CA ARG A 449 12.54 -18.95 2.51
C ARG A 449 11.45 -19.30 1.49
N VAL A 450 10.27 -19.65 1.97
CA VAL A 450 9.12 -20.06 1.13
C VAL A 450 8.09 -18.96 0.89
N LEU A 451 7.96 -17.99 1.80
CA LEU A 451 6.97 -16.90 1.71
C LEU A 451 7.51 -15.75 0.85
N HIS A 452 8.78 -15.43 1.08
CA HIS A 452 9.56 -14.60 0.21
C HIS A 452 10.94 -15.23 0.11
N LEU A 453 11.63 -14.90 -0.98
CA LEU A 453 12.95 -15.43 -1.26
C LEU A 453 14.02 -14.89 -0.30
N GLU A 454 13.66 -13.87 0.48
CA GLU A 454 14.45 -13.28 1.54
C GLU A 454 14.05 -13.84 2.91
N PRO A 455 15.03 -14.22 3.76
CA PRO A 455 14.78 -14.42 5.17
C PRO A 455 14.06 -13.23 5.81
N THR A 456 13.05 -13.53 6.62
CA THR A 456 12.26 -12.57 7.41
C THR A 456 12.49 -12.85 8.90
N GLN A 457 12.31 -11.85 9.76
CA GLN A 457 12.44 -11.98 11.22
C GLN A 457 11.17 -12.62 11.74
N GLU A 458 11.10 -13.58 12.65
CA GLU A 458 9.83 -13.93 13.33
C GLU A 458 9.33 -12.78 14.22
N LYS A 459 8.05 -12.77 14.64
CA LYS A 459 7.54 -11.73 15.55
C LYS A 459 8.37 -11.70 16.84
N ASP A 460 9.08 -10.60 17.07
CA ASP A 460 10.00 -10.46 18.21
C ASP A 460 9.76 -9.13 18.93
N THR A 461 8.84 -9.18 19.90
CA THR A 461 8.48 -8.03 20.74
C THR A 461 9.53 -7.70 21.80
N ALA A 462 10.47 -8.61 22.07
CA ALA A 462 11.54 -8.38 23.03
C ALA A 462 12.64 -7.51 22.41
N ARG A 463 13.08 -7.84 21.19
CA ARG A 463 14.13 -7.10 20.48
C ARG A 463 13.60 -5.89 19.72
N PHE A 464 12.39 -5.98 19.16
CA PHE A 464 11.81 -4.93 18.31
C PHE A 464 10.40 -4.48 18.74
N PRO A 465 10.18 -4.13 20.03
CA PRO A 465 8.84 -3.80 20.54
C PRO A 465 8.14 -2.70 19.74
N GLN A 466 8.87 -1.64 19.39
CA GLN A 466 8.31 -0.50 18.66
C GLN A 466 8.01 -0.83 17.18
N ALA A 467 8.82 -1.68 16.53
CA ALA A 467 8.57 -2.08 15.16
C ALA A 467 7.35 -3.01 15.07
N GLU A 468 7.26 -4.00 15.96
CA GLU A 468 6.12 -4.90 16.02
C GLU A 468 4.81 -4.16 16.34
N ALA A 469 4.84 -3.21 17.30
CA ALA A 469 3.70 -2.35 17.58
C ALA A 469 3.31 -1.49 16.36
N ALA A 470 4.29 -0.91 15.66
CA ALA A 470 4.06 -0.09 14.46
C ALA A 470 3.45 -0.89 13.31
N MET A 471 3.92 -2.12 13.06
CA MET A 471 3.36 -3.01 12.02
C MET A 471 1.93 -3.45 12.36
N SER A 472 1.68 -3.79 13.63
CA SER A 472 0.34 -4.16 14.12
C SER A 472 -0.64 -2.99 13.98
N ASP A 473 -0.29 -1.82 14.52
CA ASP A 473 -1.13 -0.61 14.45
C ASP A 473 -1.34 -0.14 13.01
N TYR A 474 -0.34 -0.28 12.13
CA TYR A 474 -0.52 -0.01 10.70
C TYR A 474 -1.59 -0.91 10.08
N PHE A 475 -1.51 -2.22 10.32
CA PHE A 475 -2.51 -3.17 9.80
C PHE A 475 -3.92 -2.85 10.32
N ASP A 476 -4.06 -2.64 11.62
CA ASP A 476 -5.35 -2.38 12.26
C ASP A 476 -5.99 -1.07 11.73
N ARG A 477 -5.18 -0.05 11.42
CA ARG A 477 -5.67 1.19 10.79
C ARG A 477 -6.11 1.02 9.34
N VAL A 478 -5.38 0.23 8.56
CA VAL A 478 -5.72 0.08 7.13
C VAL A 478 -6.89 -0.86 6.91
N THR A 479 -7.15 -1.78 7.83
CA THR A 479 -8.36 -2.63 7.84
C THR A 479 -9.51 -1.99 8.62
N LEU A 480 -9.27 -0.90 9.36
CA LEU A 480 -10.30 -0.16 10.10
C LEU A 480 -11.51 0.22 9.24
N GLY A 481 -11.27 0.54 7.98
CA GLY A 481 -12.31 0.85 7.02
C GLY A 481 -13.29 -0.29 6.77
N LEU A 482 -12.92 -1.55 7.00
CA LEU A 482 -13.83 -2.71 6.94
C LEU A 482 -14.74 -2.81 8.16
N ARG A 483 -14.41 -2.15 9.28
CA ARG A 483 -15.31 -2.02 10.43
C ARG A 483 -16.23 -0.81 10.29
N ALA A 484 -15.67 0.30 9.80
CA ALA A 484 -16.43 1.53 9.57
C ALA A 484 -17.31 1.48 8.32
N PHE A 485 -16.92 0.73 7.29
CA PHE A 485 -17.65 0.57 6.03
C PHE A 485 -17.63 -0.90 5.61
N PRO A 486 -18.39 -1.77 6.30
CA PRO A 486 -18.24 -3.21 6.13
C PRO A 486 -18.49 -3.68 4.71
N MET A 487 -17.60 -4.52 4.21
CA MET A 487 -17.75 -5.19 2.91
C MET A 487 -18.31 -6.58 3.19
N THR A 488 -19.60 -6.64 3.54
CA THR A 488 -20.36 -7.84 3.95
C THR A 488 -21.50 -8.09 2.97
N GLY A 489 -22.14 -9.25 3.07
CA GLY A 489 -23.14 -9.80 2.15
C GLY A 489 -22.52 -10.67 1.08
N ALA A 490 -23.33 -11.49 0.40
CA ALA A 490 -22.82 -12.54 -0.49
C ALA A 490 -21.90 -12.06 -1.63
N ILE A 491 -21.94 -10.77 -1.99
CA ILE A 491 -21.11 -10.19 -3.05
C ILE A 491 -19.81 -9.59 -2.50
N ALA A 492 -19.89 -8.74 -1.48
CA ALA A 492 -18.74 -7.95 -1.02
C ALA A 492 -17.93 -8.62 0.11
N TRP A 493 -18.46 -9.67 0.74
CA TRP A 493 -17.77 -10.39 1.82
C TRP A 493 -16.38 -10.84 1.41
N GLY A 494 -15.38 -10.40 2.18
CA GLY A 494 -13.95 -10.64 1.94
C GLY A 494 -13.25 -9.63 1.03
N CYS A 495 -13.93 -8.63 0.47
CA CYS A 495 -13.30 -7.63 -0.38
C CYS A 495 -12.22 -6.81 0.36
N ASN A 496 -11.23 -6.31 -0.38
CA ASN A 496 -10.20 -5.44 0.20
C ASN A 496 -10.78 -4.12 0.74
N PRO A 497 -10.09 -3.48 1.71
CA PRO A 497 -10.45 -2.14 2.15
C PRO A 497 -10.50 -1.14 0.99
N PHE A 498 -11.23 -0.06 1.16
CA PHE A 498 -11.26 1.02 0.19
C PHE A 498 -9.92 1.75 0.12
N LEU A 499 -9.53 2.18 -1.09
CA LEU A 499 -8.29 2.91 -1.32
C LEU A 499 -8.39 4.41 -1.04
N GLN A 500 -9.62 4.92 -0.95
CA GLN A 500 -9.89 6.33 -0.76
C GLN A 500 -11.07 6.49 0.18
N TYR A 501 -10.93 7.36 1.15
CA TYR A 501 -12.00 7.80 2.04
C TYR A 501 -12.18 9.31 1.86
N LYS A 502 -13.42 9.77 1.91
CA LYS A 502 -13.79 11.17 1.70
C LYS A 502 -14.73 11.62 2.80
N ARG A 503 -14.93 12.93 2.92
CA ARG A 503 -15.92 13.52 3.82
C ARG A 503 -17.06 14.13 3.02
N THR A 504 -18.27 13.95 3.51
CA THR A 504 -19.45 14.72 3.10
C THR A 504 -19.33 16.17 3.59
N GLU A 505 -20.20 17.06 3.10
CA GLU A 505 -20.23 18.46 3.53
C GLU A 505 -20.48 18.62 5.05
N ASP A 506 -21.29 17.75 5.65
CA ASP A 506 -21.57 17.71 7.08
C ASP A 506 -20.46 17.01 7.91
N GLY A 507 -19.37 16.59 7.24
CA GLY A 507 -18.15 16.09 7.86
C GLY A 507 -18.12 14.58 8.14
N ARG A 508 -19.13 13.79 7.73
CA ARG A 508 -19.13 12.33 7.87
C ARG A 508 -18.16 11.70 6.88
N TRP A 509 -17.34 10.76 7.35
CA TRP A 509 -16.52 9.92 6.49
C TRP A 509 -17.39 8.97 5.67
N TYR A 510 -17.01 8.75 4.41
CA TYR A 510 -17.53 7.68 3.56
C TYR A 510 -16.41 7.06 2.71
N ALA A 511 -16.61 5.82 2.29
CA ALA A 511 -15.76 5.12 1.35
C ALA A 511 -15.90 5.70 -0.07
N GLY A 512 -14.81 6.21 -0.64
CA GLY A 512 -14.82 6.81 -1.98
C GLY A 512 -14.74 5.79 -3.12
N TYR A 513 -15.29 6.15 -4.28
CA TYR A 513 -15.23 5.35 -5.52
C TYR A 513 -13.87 5.46 -6.22
N TYR A 514 -12.85 4.84 -5.63
CA TYR A 514 -11.51 4.84 -6.17
C TYR A 514 -10.94 3.42 -6.27
N ARG A 515 -10.78 2.92 -7.52
CA ARG A 515 -10.10 1.64 -7.78
C ARG A 515 -10.68 0.47 -6.97
N LEU A 516 -12.00 0.31 -7.07
CA LEU A 516 -12.75 -0.73 -6.35
C LEU A 516 -12.63 -2.12 -6.99
N GLN A 517 -12.11 -2.21 -8.21
CA GLN A 517 -11.92 -3.48 -8.93
C GLN A 517 -10.44 -3.84 -9.12
N TYR A 518 -10.21 -4.89 -9.92
CA TYR A 518 -8.92 -5.36 -10.41
C TYR A 518 -8.01 -5.92 -9.32
N LEU A 519 -8.46 -6.15 -8.09
CA LEU A 519 -7.55 -6.48 -6.97
C LEU A 519 -6.44 -5.41 -6.82
N ILE A 520 -6.80 -4.12 -6.82
CA ILE A 520 -5.83 -3.01 -6.70
C ILE A 520 -5.42 -2.77 -5.24
N GLU A 521 -5.16 -3.84 -4.51
CA GLU A 521 -4.77 -3.84 -3.10
C GLU A 521 -3.24 -3.71 -2.89
N TYR A 522 -2.46 -3.84 -3.97
CA TYR A 522 -1.00 -3.63 -4.02
C TYR A 522 -0.18 -4.51 -3.05
N ASN A 523 -0.42 -5.82 -3.09
CA ASN A 523 0.21 -6.86 -2.28
C ASN A 523 -0.16 -6.86 -0.79
N LEU A 524 -1.14 -6.08 -0.33
CA LEU A 524 -1.70 -6.19 1.02
C LEU A 524 -2.06 -7.65 1.38
N ARG A 525 -2.80 -8.37 0.54
CA ARG A 525 -3.19 -9.78 0.74
C ARG A 525 -2.00 -10.71 0.87
N ARG A 526 -1.03 -10.56 -0.03
CA ARG A 526 0.23 -11.31 -0.03
C ARG A 526 1.01 -11.05 1.26
N ASN A 527 1.12 -9.79 1.65
CA ASN A 527 1.92 -9.38 2.79
C ASN A 527 1.22 -9.73 4.12
N ALA A 528 -0.12 -9.73 4.17
CA ALA A 528 -0.86 -10.17 5.33
C ALA A 528 -0.69 -11.69 5.59
N TRP A 529 -0.59 -12.53 4.54
CA TRP A 529 -0.19 -13.93 4.70
C TRP A 529 1.20 -14.06 5.35
N MET A 530 2.16 -13.21 4.97
CA MET A 530 3.47 -13.19 5.62
C MET A 530 3.37 -12.74 7.08
N MET A 531 2.52 -11.75 7.39
CA MET A 531 2.28 -11.31 8.77
C MET A 531 1.66 -12.42 9.63
N PHE A 532 0.76 -13.23 9.07
CA PHE A 532 0.26 -14.43 9.75
C PHE A 532 1.39 -15.43 10.00
N ALA A 533 2.12 -15.82 8.95
CA ALA A 533 3.13 -16.85 9.05
C ALA A 533 4.33 -16.51 9.97
N ARG A 534 4.66 -15.22 10.14
CA ARG A 534 5.70 -14.76 11.08
C ARG A 534 5.26 -14.74 12.55
N SER A 535 3.96 -14.79 12.83
CA SER A 535 3.41 -14.43 14.15
C SER A 535 2.41 -15.42 14.72
N GLY A 536 1.73 -16.21 13.87
CA GLY A 536 0.56 -16.98 14.25
C GLY A 536 -0.68 -16.14 14.60
N ASP A 537 -0.64 -14.82 14.43
CA ASP A 537 -1.71 -13.91 14.85
C ASP A 537 -2.90 -13.96 13.89
N ARG A 538 -4.06 -14.40 14.41
CA ARG A 538 -5.26 -14.74 13.63
C ARG A 538 -5.83 -13.59 12.83
N LYS A 539 -5.73 -12.34 13.32
CA LYS A 539 -6.28 -11.18 12.60
C LYS A 539 -5.77 -11.04 11.16
N TYR A 540 -4.56 -11.53 10.90
CA TYR A 540 -4.00 -11.56 9.55
C TYR A 540 -4.61 -12.68 8.71
N TYR A 541 -4.76 -13.89 9.29
CA TYR A 541 -5.39 -15.05 8.65
C TYR A 541 -6.87 -14.81 8.32
N ASP A 542 -7.64 -14.29 9.28
CA ASP A 542 -9.08 -14.06 9.12
C ASP A 542 -9.32 -13.07 7.97
N TYR A 543 -8.48 -12.03 7.88
CA TYR A 543 -8.49 -11.09 6.77
C TYR A 543 -8.17 -11.76 5.42
N VAL A 544 -7.03 -12.47 5.30
CA VAL A 544 -6.59 -13.00 4.00
C VAL A 544 -7.42 -14.19 3.53
N SER A 545 -7.93 -15.02 4.43
CA SER A 545 -8.71 -16.20 4.05
C SER A 545 -10.06 -15.81 3.44
N ARG A 546 -10.73 -14.78 3.98
CA ARG A 546 -11.94 -14.20 3.38
C ARG A 546 -11.62 -13.53 2.04
N PHE A 547 -10.49 -12.82 1.98
CA PHE A 547 -10.07 -12.15 0.75
C PHE A 547 -9.69 -13.11 -0.38
N ASP A 548 -9.02 -14.22 -0.09
CA ASP A 548 -8.67 -15.20 -1.11
C ASP A 548 -9.90 -15.79 -1.79
N TRP A 549 -10.99 -16.03 -1.05
CA TRP A 549 -12.25 -16.48 -1.62
C TRP A 549 -12.99 -15.39 -2.38
N PHE A 550 -13.05 -14.16 -1.86
CA PHE A 550 -13.61 -13.04 -2.63
C PHE A 550 -12.90 -12.87 -3.97
N ALA A 551 -11.57 -12.90 -3.96
CA ALA A 551 -10.77 -12.78 -5.17
C ALA A 551 -11.00 -13.96 -6.12
N ALA A 552 -11.09 -15.17 -5.59
CA ALA A 552 -11.34 -16.39 -6.36
C ALA A 552 -12.70 -16.35 -7.03
N ASP A 553 -13.73 -15.86 -6.34
CA ASP A 553 -15.12 -15.90 -6.76
C ASP A 553 -15.50 -14.75 -7.70
N TRP A 554 -15.15 -13.52 -7.28
CA TRP A 554 -15.63 -12.30 -7.93
C TRP A 554 -14.58 -11.63 -8.79
N SER A 555 -13.29 -11.94 -8.62
CA SER A 555 -12.21 -11.33 -9.41
C SER A 555 -11.58 -12.27 -10.45
N MET A 556 -12.19 -13.43 -10.67
CA MET A 556 -11.83 -14.40 -11.71
C MET A 556 -13.07 -14.76 -12.55
N HIS A 557 -12.84 -15.22 -13.78
CA HIS A 557 -13.89 -15.79 -14.61
C HIS A 557 -13.75 -17.32 -14.69
N HIS A 558 -14.84 -18.04 -14.44
CA HIS A 558 -14.92 -19.50 -14.41
C HIS A 558 -15.73 -20.08 -15.59
N GLU A 559 -16.12 -19.23 -16.53
CA GLU A 559 -16.87 -19.59 -17.73
C GLU A 559 -16.40 -18.75 -18.93
N ASN A 560 -16.41 -19.34 -20.12
CA ASN A 560 -16.04 -18.63 -21.35
C ASN A 560 -17.24 -17.84 -21.91
N THR A 561 -16.97 -16.63 -22.42
CA THR A 561 -17.89 -15.86 -23.26
C THR A 561 -17.15 -15.27 -24.47
N ASP A 562 -17.80 -14.41 -25.24
CA ASP A 562 -17.17 -13.61 -26.30
C ASP A 562 -16.05 -12.67 -25.80
N LYS A 563 -16.07 -12.29 -24.52
CA LYS A 563 -15.14 -11.31 -23.89
C LYS A 563 -14.45 -11.81 -22.63
N LYS A 564 -14.94 -12.91 -22.05
CA LYS A 564 -14.44 -13.48 -20.80
C LYS A 564 -13.82 -14.84 -21.08
N VAL A 565 -12.66 -15.10 -20.47
CA VAL A 565 -11.89 -16.33 -20.63
C VAL A 565 -11.91 -17.04 -19.29
N LYS A 566 -12.33 -18.30 -19.28
CA LYS A 566 -12.26 -19.16 -18.10
C LYS A 566 -10.81 -19.26 -17.62
N GLY A 567 -10.59 -18.96 -16.35
CA GLY A 567 -9.30 -18.82 -15.70
C GLY A 567 -8.72 -17.41 -15.73
N GLY A 568 -9.31 -16.44 -16.43
CA GLY A 568 -8.76 -15.08 -16.53
C GLY A 568 -9.21 -14.14 -15.40
N PHE A 569 -8.35 -13.19 -15.04
CA PHE A 569 -8.66 -12.17 -14.05
C PHE A 569 -9.73 -11.21 -14.55
N ALA A 570 -10.69 -10.87 -13.70
CA ALA A 570 -11.78 -9.98 -14.02
C ALA A 570 -11.31 -8.53 -14.26
N ARG A 571 -11.85 -7.91 -15.31
CA ARG A 571 -11.49 -6.56 -15.73
C ARG A 571 -12.70 -5.77 -16.21
N GLN A 572 -12.80 -4.52 -15.75
CA GLN A 572 -13.75 -3.51 -16.22
C GLN A 572 -13.08 -2.33 -16.92
N SER A 573 -13.75 -1.73 -17.90
CA SER A 573 -13.23 -0.53 -18.59
C SER A 573 -13.04 0.66 -17.64
N ASN A 574 -13.92 0.82 -16.65
CA ASN A 574 -13.78 1.79 -15.57
C ASN A 574 -13.74 1.06 -14.20
N TYR A 575 -12.55 0.92 -13.65
CA TYR A 575 -12.28 0.20 -12.40
C TYR A 575 -12.69 0.95 -11.12
N HIS A 576 -13.34 2.11 -11.24
CA HIS A 576 -13.86 2.86 -10.09
C HIS A 576 -15.27 2.41 -9.65
N TYR A 577 -15.95 1.59 -10.44
CA TYR A 577 -17.28 1.06 -10.12
C TYR A 577 -17.18 -0.26 -9.31
N PRO A 578 -18.08 -0.52 -8.35
CA PRO A 578 -18.13 -1.77 -7.57
C PRO A 578 -18.77 -2.94 -8.36
N ILE A 579 -18.23 -3.24 -9.53
CA ILE A 579 -18.67 -4.35 -10.41
C ILE A 579 -17.53 -5.37 -10.45
N PHE A 580 -17.33 -6.09 -9.36
CA PHE A 580 -16.10 -6.85 -9.09
C PHE A 580 -15.73 -7.86 -10.18
N TRP A 581 -16.72 -8.47 -10.82
CA TRP A 581 -16.59 -9.45 -11.91
C TRP A 581 -16.23 -8.86 -13.26
N GLY A 582 -16.29 -7.54 -13.45
CA GLY A 582 -15.90 -6.90 -14.71
C GLY A 582 -16.65 -7.39 -15.96
N ASN A 583 -16.18 -6.94 -17.13
CA ASN A 583 -16.81 -7.24 -18.43
C ASN A 583 -15.87 -7.93 -19.44
N ARG A 584 -14.61 -8.16 -19.07
CA ARG A 584 -13.61 -8.89 -19.85
C ARG A 584 -12.57 -9.54 -18.95
N SER A 585 -11.70 -10.37 -19.52
CA SER A 585 -10.60 -11.03 -18.79
C SER A 585 -9.22 -10.49 -19.12
N GLU A 586 -8.28 -10.61 -18.19
CA GLU A 586 -6.83 -10.52 -18.42
C GLU A 586 -6.16 -11.86 -18.10
N VAL A 587 -5.33 -12.37 -19.02
CA VAL A 587 -4.55 -13.60 -18.83
C VAL A 587 -3.05 -13.32 -19.05
N LEU A 588 -2.56 -13.23 -20.29
CA LEU A 588 -1.14 -12.96 -20.59
C LEU A 588 -0.71 -11.48 -20.51
N TYR A 589 -1.68 -10.56 -20.36
CA TYR A 589 -1.43 -9.12 -20.28
C TYR A 589 -2.20 -8.51 -19.13
N THR A 590 -1.66 -8.60 -17.92
CA THR A 590 -2.29 -7.94 -16.77
C THR A 590 -1.82 -6.49 -16.65
N GLU A 591 -2.76 -5.55 -16.62
CA GLU A 591 -2.48 -4.13 -16.34
C GLU A 591 -2.64 -3.79 -14.85
N CYS A 592 -3.13 -4.73 -14.04
CA CYS A 592 -3.25 -4.52 -12.61
C CYS A 592 -1.92 -4.72 -11.88
N SER A 593 -1.74 -3.94 -10.81
CA SER A 593 -0.59 -4.04 -9.91
C SER A 593 -0.77 -4.96 -8.71
N GLY A 594 -1.96 -5.52 -8.47
CA GLY A 594 -2.22 -6.48 -7.39
C GLY A 594 -2.67 -7.87 -7.86
N THR A 595 -2.72 -8.11 -9.18
CA THR A 595 -2.81 -9.46 -9.75
C THR A 595 -1.60 -10.28 -9.32
N ASP A 596 -1.86 -11.38 -8.62
CA ASP A 596 -0.85 -12.23 -7.99
C ASP A 596 -1.50 -13.60 -7.73
N LEU A 597 -0.76 -14.70 -7.89
CA LEU A 597 -1.19 -16.07 -7.53
C LEU A 597 -0.63 -16.49 -6.18
N PHE A 598 0.37 -15.76 -5.67
CA PHE A 598 1.12 -16.11 -4.46
C PHE A 598 0.21 -16.32 -3.24
N ASN A 599 -0.83 -15.50 -3.09
CA ASN A 599 -1.78 -15.62 -1.98
C ASN A 599 -2.53 -16.96 -2.01
N TRP A 600 -3.04 -17.38 -3.17
CA TRP A 600 -3.74 -18.66 -3.31
C TRP A 600 -2.79 -19.85 -3.14
N TYR A 601 -1.56 -19.77 -3.65
CA TYR A 601 -0.55 -20.80 -3.37
C TYR A 601 -0.26 -20.88 -1.88
N THR A 602 -0.11 -19.74 -1.20
CA THR A 602 0.15 -19.71 0.24
C THR A 602 -1.02 -20.28 1.05
N ASN A 603 -2.26 -19.92 0.69
CA ASN A 603 -3.46 -20.48 1.31
C ASN A 603 -3.51 -22.01 1.13
N TYR A 604 -3.31 -22.50 -0.09
CA TYR A 604 -3.26 -23.93 -0.37
C TYR A 604 -2.14 -24.63 0.42
N TYR A 605 -0.92 -24.09 0.39
CA TYR A 605 0.22 -24.72 1.06
C TYR A 605 0.08 -24.72 2.58
N MET A 606 -0.41 -23.64 3.19
CA MET A 606 -0.54 -23.52 4.64
C MET A 606 -1.77 -24.24 5.20
N THR A 607 -2.87 -24.30 4.45
CA THR A 607 -4.17 -24.77 4.98
C THR A 607 -4.72 -26.01 4.28
N GLY A 608 -4.18 -26.37 3.11
CA GLY A 608 -4.72 -27.40 2.24
C GLY A 608 -5.91 -26.96 1.39
N ASP A 609 -6.28 -25.68 1.35
CA ASP A 609 -7.45 -25.16 0.60
C ASP A 609 -7.36 -25.48 -0.91
N LEU A 610 -8.04 -26.56 -1.33
CA LEU A 610 -8.01 -27.04 -2.71
C LEU A 610 -8.79 -26.15 -3.70
N ARG A 611 -9.70 -25.29 -3.21
CA ARG A 611 -10.36 -24.30 -4.07
C ARG A 611 -9.36 -23.28 -4.59
N SER A 612 -8.41 -22.86 -3.75
CA SER A 612 -7.32 -21.97 -4.17
C SER A 612 -6.46 -22.61 -5.28
N LEU A 613 -6.14 -23.91 -5.16
CA LEU A 613 -5.41 -24.64 -6.19
C LEU A 613 -6.20 -24.79 -7.49
N ASP A 614 -7.50 -25.05 -7.41
CA ASP A 614 -8.41 -25.15 -8.56
C ASP A 614 -8.44 -23.85 -9.38
N VAL A 615 -8.50 -22.68 -8.72
CA VAL A 615 -8.44 -21.36 -9.38
C VAL A 615 -7.10 -21.13 -10.07
N ILE A 616 -5.99 -21.52 -9.42
CA ILE A 616 -4.64 -21.45 -9.99
C ILE A 616 -4.55 -22.31 -11.26
N HIS A 617 -5.07 -23.54 -11.21
CA HIS A 617 -5.07 -24.45 -12.36
C HIS A 617 -5.92 -23.91 -13.51
N GLU A 618 -7.07 -23.30 -13.23
CA GLU A 618 -7.86 -22.62 -14.26
C GLU A 618 -7.06 -21.49 -14.95
N TYR A 619 -6.33 -20.67 -14.18
CA TYR A 619 -5.46 -19.61 -14.73
C TYR A 619 -4.29 -20.21 -15.53
N ARG A 620 -3.63 -21.25 -15.01
CA ARG A 620 -2.54 -21.98 -15.70
C ARG A 620 -3.01 -22.45 -17.08
N ASP A 621 -4.16 -23.11 -17.12
CA ASP A 621 -4.70 -23.65 -18.36
C ASP A 621 -5.10 -22.53 -19.33
N ALA A 622 -5.57 -21.37 -18.83
CA ALA A 622 -5.82 -20.19 -19.65
C ALA A 622 -4.53 -19.61 -20.26
N VAL A 623 -3.47 -19.48 -19.46
CA VAL A 623 -2.15 -19.01 -19.91
C VAL A 623 -1.60 -19.91 -21.01
N LEU A 624 -1.65 -21.24 -20.84
CA LEU A 624 -1.18 -22.20 -21.85
C LEU A 624 -1.94 -22.04 -23.17
N ARG A 625 -3.28 -21.88 -23.13
CA ARG A 625 -4.10 -21.66 -24.33
C ARG A 625 -3.77 -20.36 -25.04
N GLU A 626 -3.70 -19.25 -24.30
CA GLU A 626 -3.39 -17.95 -24.90
C GLU A 626 -1.95 -17.86 -25.41
N TRP A 627 -1.02 -18.55 -24.76
CA TRP A 627 0.38 -18.56 -25.18
C TRP A 627 0.54 -19.19 -26.56
N GLU A 628 -0.11 -20.33 -26.78
CA GLU A 628 -0.11 -21.00 -28.10
C GLU A 628 -0.76 -20.13 -29.19
N ALA A 629 -1.80 -19.35 -28.85
CA ALA A 629 -2.37 -18.38 -29.79
C ALA A 629 -1.40 -17.23 -30.08
N ALA A 630 -0.76 -16.66 -29.03
CA ALA A 630 0.19 -15.56 -29.17
C ALA A 630 1.45 -15.93 -29.97
N LYS A 631 1.95 -17.16 -29.81
CA LYS A 631 3.06 -17.72 -30.62
C LYS A 631 2.71 -17.76 -32.11
N LYS A 632 1.51 -18.21 -32.47
CA LYS A 632 1.05 -18.28 -33.87
C LYS A 632 0.93 -16.92 -34.55
N GLU A 633 0.63 -15.89 -33.78
CA GLU A 633 0.44 -14.53 -34.28
C GLU A 633 1.70 -13.66 -34.19
N GLU A 634 2.82 -14.21 -33.70
CA GLU A 634 4.08 -13.48 -33.44
C GLU A 634 3.91 -12.24 -32.54
N LYS A 635 2.91 -12.25 -31.66
CA LYS A 635 2.57 -11.11 -30.77
C LYS A 635 3.29 -11.16 -29.42
N TYR A 636 4.48 -11.74 -29.35
CA TYR A 636 5.18 -11.90 -28.07
C TYR A 636 6.15 -10.74 -27.78
N VAL A 637 6.02 -10.23 -26.55
CA VAL A 637 6.93 -9.33 -25.83
C VAL A 637 6.83 -7.81 -26.11
N ALA A 638 6.55 -7.09 -25.01
CA ALA A 638 6.84 -5.67 -24.73
C ALA A 638 6.15 -4.57 -25.57
N ALA A 639 4.85 -4.36 -25.31
CA ALA A 639 4.20 -3.04 -25.45
C ALA A 639 3.04 -2.87 -24.45
N GLY A 640 3.27 -3.20 -23.18
CA GLY A 640 2.25 -3.15 -22.13
C GLY A 640 2.76 -2.50 -20.86
N SER A 641 1.86 -1.90 -20.09
CA SER A 641 2.22 -1.00 -19.00
C SER A 641 2.58 -1.66 -17.66
N ALA A 642 2.58 -3.00 -17.64
CA ALA A 642 2.79 -3.82 -16.46
C ALA A 642 3.51 -5.16 -16.77
N GLY A 643 4.45 -5.19 -17.71
CA GLY A 643 5.15 -6.44 -18.12
C GLY A 643 5.80 -7.23 -16.98
N PHE A 644 6.29 -6.57 -15.93
CA PHE A 644 6.83 -7.22 -14.72
C PHE A 644 5.78 -8.00 -13.91
N MET A 645 4.48 -7.66 -14.04
CA MET A 645 3.40 -8.38 -13.34
C MET A 645 3.09 -9.68 -14.05
N THR A 646 3.02 -9.69 -15.39
CA THR A 646 2.96 -10.95 -16.14
C THR A 646 4.18 -11.83 -15.84
N LEU A 647 5.40 -11.27 -15.82
CA LEU A 647 6.60 -12.04 -15.46
C LEU A 647 6.45 -12.73 -14.10
N ARG A 648 5.89 -12.03 -13.10
CA ARG A 648 5.63 -12.58 -11.77
C ARG A 648 4.71 -13.79 -11.81
N LEU A 649 3.56 -13.66 -12.49
CA LEU A 649 2.57 -14.74 -12.58
C LEU A 649 3.16 -15.98 -13.27
N LEU A 650 3.91 -15.78 -14.35
CA LEU A 650 4.59 -16.86 -15.06
C LEU A 650 5.68 -17.53 -14.22
N VAL A 651 6.44 -16.76 -13.43
CA VAL A 651 7.41 -17.32 -12.47
C VAL A 651 6.72 -18.16 -11.41
N GLN A 652 5.57 -17.71 -10.90
CA GLN A 652 4.80 -18.47 -9.90
C GLN A 652 4.25 -19.78 -10.47
N LEU A 653 3.74 -19.77 -11.71
CA LEU A 653 3.34 -20.99 -12.41
C LEU A 653 4.54 -21.93 -12.65
N TYR A 654 5.71 -21.40 -13.01
CA TYR A 654 6.93 -22.19 -13.15
C TYR A 654 7.34 -22.85 -11.83
N MET A 655 7.21 -22.15 -10.69
CA MET A 655 7.57 -22.69 -9.37
C MET A 655 6.65 -23.80 -8.87
N GLU A 656 5.46 -23.97 -9.46
CA GLU A 656 4.54 -25.03 -9.07
C GLU A 656 5.07 -26.41 -9.46
N THR A 657 5.47 -26.57 -10.72
CA THR A 657 5.81 -27.87 -11.32
C THR A 657 7.19 -27.92 -11.97
N TRP A 658 7.89 -26.79 -12.06
CA TRP A 658 9.15 -26.64 -12.81
C TRP A 658 9.04 -26.98 -14.30
N ASP A 659 7.85 -26.80 -14.88
CA ASP A 659 7.56 -27.10 -16.29
C ASP A 659 8.48 -26.31 -17.25
N PRO A 660 9.23 -27.00 -18.14
CA PRO A 660 10.07 -26.36 -19.15
C PRO A 660 9.34 -25.38 -20.07
N GLN A 661 8.04 -25.56 -20.33
CA GLN A 661 7.26 -24.63 -21.16
C GLN A 661 7.16 -23.26 -20.46
N PHE A 662 6.87 -23.22 -19.16
CA PHE A 662 6.86 -21.95 -18.41
C PHE A 662 8.26 -21.36 -18.29
N ARG A 663 9.31 -22.19 -18.24
CA ARG A 663 10.70 -21.72 -18.29
C ARG A 663 10.98 -20.91 -19.56
N GLU A 664 10.58 -21.43 -20.72
CA GLU A 664 10.70 -20.73 -22.01
C GLU A 664 9.95 -19.39 -21.96
N MET A 665 8.72 -19.38 -21.43
CA MET A 665 7.90 -18.15 -21.34
C MET A 665 8.58 -17.08 -20.50
N ILE A 666 9.08 -17.42 -19.30
CA ILE A 666 9.68 -16.42 -18.40
C ILE A 666 11.00 -15.85 -18.96
N GLU A 667 11.82 -16.66 -19.62
CA GLU A 667 13.08 -16.20 -20.22
C GLU A 667 12.80 -15.26 -21.40
N LEU A 668 11.88 -15.64 -22.30
CA LEU A 668 11.46 -14.79 -23.41
C LEU A 668 10.89 -13.44 -22.91
N TRP A 669 10.07 -13.48 -21.85
CA TRP A 669 9.47 -12.28 -21.29
C TRP A 669 10.51 -11.38 -20.59
N ALA A 670 11.43 -11.98 -19.83
CA ALA A 670 12.52 -11.30 -19.14
C ALA A 670 13.46 -10.57 -20.11
N HIS A 671 13.80 -11.18 -21.26
CA HIS A 671 14.61 -10.54 -22.31
C HIS A 671 14.00 -9.23 -22.82
N GLY A 672 12.67 -9.09 -22.76
CA GLY A 672 11.97 -7.86 -23.12
C GLY A 672 11.89 -6.81 -22.02
N LEU A 673 12.32 -7.11 -20.80
CA LEU A 673 12.23 -6.23 -19.63
C LEU A 673 13.60 -5.78 -19.14
N PHE A 674 14.58 -6.68 -19.16
CA PHE A 674 15.93 -6.45 -18.66
C PHE A 674 16.83 -5.93 -19.77
N ASP A 675 17.57 -4.87 -19.45
CA ASP A 675 18.55 -4.28 -20.35
C ASP A 675 19.81 -3.96 -19.55
N PRO A 676 20.79 -4.89 -19.51
CA PRO A 676 22.05 -4.68 -18.81
C PRO A 676 22.80 -3.45 -19.33
N GLU A 677 22.70 -3.08 -20.61
CA GLU A 677 23.39 -1.92 -21.15
C GLU A 677 22.76 -0.59 -20.70
N SER A 678 21.51 -0.62 -20.24
CA SER A 678 20.86 0.57 -19.70
C SER A 678 21.45 0.98 -18.32
N PRO A 679 21.54 2.29 -18.00
CA PRO A 679 22.07 2.76 -16.71
C PRO A 679 21.33 2.28 -15.46
N ASN A 680 20.10 1.78 -15.62
CA ASN A 680 19.21 1.34 -14.55
C ASN A 680 18.81 -0.14 -14.65
N GLY A 681 19.32 -0.89 -15.64
CA GLY A 681 19.01 -2.32 -15.82
C GLY A 681 17.65 -2.63 -16.46
N ILE A 682 16.82 -1.63 -16.78
CA ILE A 682 15.46 -1.82 -17.30
C ILE A 682 15.33 -1.15 -18.67
N THR A 683 14.72 -1.88 -19.62
CA THR A 683 14.50 -1.41 -20.99
C THR A 683 13.71 -0.09 -21.05
N ASP A 684 14.02 0.74 -22.05
CA ASP A 684 13.32 1.97 -22.37
C ASP A 684 11.96 1.75 -23.09
N LYS A 685 11.68 0.50 -23.50
CA LYS A 685 10.41 0.10 -24.13
C LYS A 685 9.21 0.14 -23.17
N GLN A 686 9.43 0.30 -21.86
CA GLN A 686 8.34 0.42 -20.88
C GLN A 686 7.57 1.74 -21.02
N PRO A 687 6.23 1.73 -21.15
CA PRO A 687 5.44 2.91 -21.53
C PRO A 687 5.32 3.99 -20.45
N TYR A 688 5.58 3.66 -19.18
CA TYR A 688 5.62 4.61 -18.06
C TYR A 688 7.05 5.02 -17.65
N GLY A 689 8.06 4.58 -18.41
CA GLY A 689 9.48 4.77 -18.10
C GLY A 689 10.05 3.70 -17.17
N CYS A 690 11.38 3.53 -17.21
CA CYS A 690 12.14 2.44 -16.57
C CYS A 690 12.02 2.35 -15.04
N LEU A 691 11.63 3.43 -14.34
CA LEU A 691 11.57 3.47 -12.86
C LEU A 691 10.16 3.65 -12.30
N TYR A 692 9.14 3.60 -13.15
CA TYR A 692 7.76 3.63 -12.70
C TYR A 692 7.46 2.38 -11.88
N LYS A 693 7.03 2.57 -10.62
CA LYS A 693 6.76 1.49 -9.65
C LYS A 693 7.92 0.50 -9.50
N VAL A 694 9.15 1.02 -9.50
CA VAL A 694 10.37 0.21 -9.42
C VAL A 694 10.39 -0.80 -8.27
N SER A 695 9.88 -0.46 -7.08
CA SER A 695 9.78 -1.39 -5.94
C SER A 695 9.06 -2.69 -6.32
N ARG A 696 7.92 -2.55 -6.99
CA ARG A 696 7.07 -3.67 -7.42
C ARG A 696 7.75 -4.49 -8.52
N ASN A 697 8.42 -3.81 -9.46
CA ASN A 697 9.14 -4.47 -10.56
C ASN A 697 10.34 -5.29 -10.02
N LEU A 698 11.06 -4.75 -9.03
CA LEU A 698 12.18 -5.45 -8.40
C LEU A 698 11.76 -6.70 -7.63
N CYS A 699 10.57 -6.74 -7.03
CA CYS A 699 10.02 -7.99 -6.49
C CYS A 699 9.94 -9.07 -7.57
N SER A 700 9.41 -8.74 -8.76
CA SER A 700 9.31 -9.70 -9.88
C SER A 700 10.69 -10.09 -10.44
N THR A 701 11.64 -9.15 -10.53
CA THR A 701 13.02 -9.45 -10.96
C THR A 701 13.72 -10.40 -9.98
N LEU A 702 13.53 -10.20 -8.67
CA LEU A 702 14.11 -11.09 -7.65
C LEU A 702 13.50 -12.50 -7.74
N GLU A 703 12.19 -12.60 -7.92
CA GLU A 703 11.50 -13.88 -8.13
C GLU A 703 12.03 -14.63 -9.35
N TYR A 704 12.15 -13.94 -10.49
CA TYR A 704 12.76 -14.50 -11.69
C TYR A 704 14.21 -14.95 -11.44
N TRP A 705 15.08 -14.07 -10.91
CA TRP A 705 16.48 -14.42 -10.66
C TRP A 705 16.59 -15.64 -9.76
N TRP A 706 15.74 -15.77 -8.77
CA TRP A 706 15.86 -16.85 -7.80
C TRP A 706 15.53 -18.21 -8.41
N VAL A 707 14.57 -18.29 -9.34
CA VAL A 707 14.23 -19.53 -10.05
C VAL A 707 15.13 -19.81 -11.25
N THR A 708 15.75 -18.78 -11.86
CA THR A 708 16.57 -18.94 -13.07
C THR A 708 18.07 -18.92 -12.83
N LYS A 709 18.50 -18.25 -11.76
CA LYS A 709 19.88 -17.85 -11.48
C LYS A 709 20.53 -17.04 -12.62
N ASP A 710 19.71 -16.40 -13.46
CA ASP A 710 20.16 -15.60 -14.60
C ASP A 710 21.04 -14.41 -14.14
N PRO A 711 22.32 -14.35 -14.53
CA PRO A 711 23.21 -13.28 -14.11
C PRO A 711 22.76 -11.90 -14.58
N ALA A 712 22.09 -11.80 -15.75
CA ALA A 712 21.60 -10.52 -16.27
C ALA A 712 20.51 -9.94 -15.36
N ALA A 713 19.61 -10.77 -14.84
CA ALA A 713 18.59 -10.31 -13.90
C ALA A 713 19.19 -9.77 -12.59
N LYS A 714 20.22 -10.44 -12.06
CA LYS A 714 20.95 -9.95 -10.87
C LYS A 714 21.61 -8.61 -11.14
N GLU A 715 22.30 -8.48 -12.27
CA GLU A 715 22.96 -7.25 -12.68
C GLU A 715 21.94 -6.10 -12.85
N CYS A 716 20.85 -6.35 -13.56
CA CYS A 716 19.78 -5.37 -13.77
C CYS A 716 19.11 -4.96 -12.45
N TYR A 717 18.89 -5.90 -11.53
CA TYR A 717 18.40 -5.61 -10.19
C TYR A 717 19.35 -4.66 -9.45
N LEU A 718 20.64 -4.99 -9.40
CA LEU A 718 21.66 -4.16 -8.75
C LEU A 718 21.73 -2.76 -9.36
N LYS A 719 21.69 -2.66 -10.70
CA LYS A 719 21.64 -1.37 -11.42
C LYS A 719 20.41 -0.55 -11.06
N ALA A 720 19.23 -1.16 -10.98
CA ALA A 720 18.00 -0.47 -10.63
C ALA A 720 17.97 0.02 -9.15
N VAL A 721 18.49 -0.79 -8.23
CA VAL A 721 18.65 -0.42 -6.81
C VAL A 721 19.67 0.70 -6.66
N ASP A 722 20.84 0.57 -7.30
CA ASP A 722 21.87 1.60 -7.30
C ASP A 722 21.36 2.91 -7.92
N TYR A 723 20.65 2.85 -9.04
CA TYR A 723 20.07 4.04 -9.67
C TYR A 723 19.03 4.72 -8.76
N ASN A 724 18.23 3.97 -7.99
CA ASN A 724 17.34 4.55 -6.98
C ASN A 724 18.14 5.30 -5.90
N ARG A 725 19.20 4.67 -5.38
CA ARG A 725 20.07 5.23 -4.35
C ARG A 725 20.81 6.48 -4.85
N ARG A 726 21.54 6.38 -5.97
CA ARG A 726 22.38 7.43 -6.56
C ARG A 726 21.65 8.73 -6.87
N PHE A 727 20.37 8.63 -7.24
CA PHE A 727 19.53 9.80 -7.51
C PHE A 727 18.58 10.16 -6.37
N ALA A 728 18.84 9.64 -5.16
CA ALA A 728 18.05 9.87 -3.94
C ALA A 728 16.53 9.73 -4.18
N ARG A 729 16.12 8.72 -4.96
CA ARG A 729 14.71 8.40 -5.21
C ARG A 729 14.13 7.58 -4.05
N LEU A 730 14.36 8.04 -2.84
CA LEU A 730 13.95 7.35 -1.62
C LEU A 730 12.60 7.92 -1.18
N SER A 731 11.56 7.08 -1.18
CA SER A 731 10.21 7.48 -0.77
C SER A 731 10.07 7.36 0.74
N ALA A 732 9.29 8.23 1.40
CA ALA A 732 9.01 8.13 2.84
C ALA A 732 8.51 6.73 3.27
N PRO A 733 8.76 6.27 4.51
CA PRO A 733 8.47 4.90 4.92
C PRO A 733 7.00 4.52 4.72
N ILE A 734 6.08 5.44 5.07
CA ILE A 734 4.62 5.16 5.00
C ILE A 734 4.00 5.59 3.65
N SER A 735 4.82 5.77 2.60
CA SER A 735 4.35 6.21 1.28
C SER A 735 3.91 5.07 0.35
N TYR A 736 3.17 5.43 -0.69
CA TYR A 736 2.63 4.53 -1.70
C TYR A 736 3.70 3.58 -2.29
N GLN A 737 3.48 2.27 -2.15
CA GLN A 737 4.33 1.18 -2.67
C GLN A 737 5.82 1.25 -2.32
N ASN A 738 6.16 1.74 -1.13
CA ASN A 738 7.56 1.75 -0.68
C ASN A 738 8.03 0.33 -0.32
N GLY A 739 8.85 -0.30 -1.17
CA GLY A 739 9.49 -1.60 -0.91
C GLY A 739 11.01 -1.51 -0.71
N GLN A 740 11.54 -0.31 -0.47
CA GLN A 740 12.97 -0.03 -0.57
C GLN A 740 13.81 -0.76 0.47
N GLY A 741 13.26 -0.97 1.67
CA GLY A 741 13.94 -1.72 2.72
C GLY A 741 14.27 -3.14 2.26
N ALA A 742 13.33 -3.82 1.60
CA ALA A 742 13.53 -5.18 1.13
C ALA A 742 14.60 -5.27 0.03
N PHE A 743 14.51 -4.43 -1.01
CA PHE A 743 15.41 -4.59 -2.16
C PHE A 743 16.84 -4.08 -1.93
N HIS A 744 17.02 -3.09 -1.06
CA HIS A 744 18.35 -2.69 -0.61
C HIS A 744 18.95 -3.73 0.35
N THR A 745 18.13 -4.42 1.15
CA THR A 745 18.59 -5.54 1.98
C THR A 745 19.09 -6.70 1.11
N GLN A 746 18.38 -7.01 0.02
CA GLN A 746 18.90 -7.98 -0.94
C GLN A 746 20.17 -7.49 -1.64
N ALA A 747 20.21 -6.18 -1.93
CA ALA A 747 21.39 -5.38 -2.23
C ALA A 747 22.65 -5.83 -1.46
N TYR A 748 22.51 -5.69 -0.15
CA TYR A 748 23.50 -6.04 0.86
C TYR A 748 23.83 -7.53 0.82
N ARG A 749 22.83 -8.41 0.85
CA ARG A 749 23.05 -9.87 0.90
C ARG A 749 23.86 -10.41 -0.28
N TRP A 750 23.70 -9.85 -1.48
CA TRP A 750 24.48 -10.27 -2.65
C TRP A 750 25.89 -9.71 -2.71
N THR A 751 26.16 -8.57 -2.06
CA THR A 751 27.40 -7.81 -2.24
C THR A 751 28.27 -7.73 -0.99
N GLY A 752 27.70 -7.99 0.19
CA GLY A 752 28.32 -7.73 1.49
C GLY A 752 28.53 -6.24 1.79
N ASN A 753 28.15 -5.33 0.89
CA ASN A 753 28.39 -3.90 1.08
C ASN A 753 27.34 -3.30 2.01
N THR A 754 27.76 -2.97 3.24
CA THR A 754 26.92 -2.39 4.29
C THR A 754 26.25 -1.08 3.89
N ASP A 755 26.76 -0.34 2.90
CA ASP A 755 26.10 0.88 2.39
C ASP A 755 24.67 0.62 1.90
N TRP A 756 24.42 -0.57 1.36
CA TRP A 756 23.08 -0.97 0.96
C TRP A 756 22.16 -1.14 2.16
N LEU A 757 22.65 -1.61 3.31
CA LEU A 757 21.85 -1.89 4.50
C LEU A 757 21.57 -0.63 5.34
N ARG A 758 22.38 0.41 5.18
CA ARG A 758 22.19 1.73 5.82
C ARG A 758 20.86 2.38 5.43
N VAL A 759 20.46 2.31 4.16
CA VAL A 759 19.17 2.84 3.69
C VAL A 759 18.00 2.15 4.41
N PRO A 760 17.81 0.80 4.32
CA PRO A 760 16.82 0.05 5.06
C PRO A 760 16.71 0.38 6.55
N GLN A 761 17.84 0.50 7.26
CA GLN A 761 17.86 0.85 8.67
C GLN A 761 17.21 2.22 8.93
N THR A 762 17.54 3.22 8.12
CA THR A 762 16.90 4.54 8.18
C THR A 762 15.40 4.47 7.86
N LEU A 763 15.00 3.66 6.87
CA LEU A 763 13.59 3.45 6.53
C LEU A 763 12.82 2.83 7.70
N LEU A 764 13.41 1.86 8.40
CA LEU A 764 12.82 1.18 9.56
C LEU A 764 12.61 2.18 10.69
N ALA A 765 13.65 2.91 11.10
CA ALA A 765 13.58 3.90 12.17
C ALA A 765 12.56 5.02 11.88
N ALA A 766 12.57 5.54 10.64
CA ALA A 766 11.63 6.57 10.23
C ALA A 766 10.17 6.05 10.19
N GLY A 767 9.95 4.79 9.82
CA GLY A 767 8.61 4.19 9.83
C GLY A 767 8.06 3.98 11.24
N ILE A 768 8.92 3.57 12.19
CA ILE A 768 8.57 3.48 13.61
C ILE A 768 8.17 4.86 14.14
N ALA A 769 8.99 5.89 13.86
CA ALA A 769 8.72 7.25 14.29
C ALA A 769 7.42 7.81 13.69
N ASP A 770 7.15 7.56 12.40
CA ASP A 770 5.92 8.00 11.72
C ASP A 770 4.66 7.36 12.32
N MET A 771 4.73 6.09 12.71
CA MET A 771 3.63 5.42 13.43
C MET A 771 3.48 5.94 14.86
N ALA A 772 4.58 6.11 15.60
CA ALA A 772 4.56 6.60 16.98
C ALA A 772 4.07 8.06 17.11
N ALA A 773 4.19 8.86 16.06
CA ALA A 773 3.65 10.22 16.00
C ALA A 773 2.11 10.27 15.95
N ARG A 774 1.44 9.12 15.81
CA ARG A 774 -0.03 9.01 15.75
C ARG A 774 -0.56 8.62 17.12
N PRO A 775 -1.72 9.15 17.56
CA PRO A 775 -2.34 8.70 18.79
C PRO A 775 -2.67 7.21 18.69
N PRO A 776 -2.50 6.41 19.76
CA PRO A 776 -2.85 4.99 19.78
C PRO A 776 -4.25 4.77 19.22
N LEU A 777 -4.42 3.75 18.36
CA LEU A 777 -5.69 3.54 17.68
C LEU A 777 -6.86 3.36 18.66
N GLN A 778 -6.65 2.64 19.76
CA GLN A 778 -7.66 2.44 20.80
C GLN A 778 -8.12 3.77 21.43
N GLU A 779 -7.21 4.71 21.65
CA GLU A 779 -7.57 6.03 22.17
C GLU A 779 -8.33 6.86 21.15
N ALA A 780 -7.92 6.79 19.89
CA ALA A 780 -8.58 7.49 18.80
C ALA A 780 -9.99 6.93 18.48
N LEU A 781 -10.28 5.71 18.90
CA LEU A 781 -11.56 5.03 18.73
C LEU A 781 -12.51 5.11 19.94
N LYS A 782 -12.12 5.78 21.04
CA LYS A 782 -13.02 6.02 22.19
C LYS A 782 -14.42 6.57 21.81
N PRO A 783 -14.58 7.43 20.79
CA PRO A 783 -15.91 7.87 20.34
C PRO A 783 -16.79 6.80 19.66
N GLY A 784 -16.27 5.60 19.41
CA GLY A 784 -16.97 4.51 18.72
C GLY A 784 -16.93 4.60 17.19
N PHE A 785 -17.34 3.51 16.54
CA PHE A 785 -17.37 3.38 15.07
C PHE A 785 -18.58 4.06 14.42
N ASP A 786 -19.68 4.21 15.17
CA ASP A 786 -20.92 4.81 14.67
C ASP A 786 -20.76 6.31 14.41
N ASN A 787 -19.82 6.96 15.10
CA ASN A 787 -19.50 8.35 14.87
C ASN A 787 -18.53 8.50 13.68
N LEU A 788 -19.09 8.42 12.47
CA LEU A 788 -18.39 8.62 11.21
C LEU A 788 -17.73 10.00 11.06
N LYS A 789 -17.94 10.97 11.96
CA LYS A 789 -17.23 12.27 11.94
C LYS A 789 -15.88 12.21 12.65
N SER A 790 -15.68 11.20 13.51
CA SER A 790 -14.54 11.10 14.44
C SER A 790 -13.53 10.01 14.09
N LEU A 791 -13.72 9.28 12.97
CA LEU A 791 -12.82 8.20 12.60
C LEU A 791 -11.37 8.69 12.43
N PRO A 792 -10.39 7.93 12.94
CA PRO A 792 -8.98 8.25 12.82
C PRO A 792 -8.47 8.02 11.41
N TYR A 793 -7.15 8.09 11.23
CA TYR A 793 -6.50 7.78 9.96
C TYR A 793 -6.88 6.38 9.45
N LEU A 794 -7.56 6.34 8.29
CA LEU A 794 -7.94 5.11 7.60
C LEU A 794 -6.85 4.61 6.61
N GLY A 795 -5.89 5.48 6.26
CA GLY A 795 -4.68 5.19 5.51
C GLY A 795 -4.80 4.54 4.12
N PRO A 796 -3.74 4.64 3.28
CA PRO A 796 -3.63 3.81 2.10
C PRO A 796 -3.01 2.47 2.49
N HIS A 797 -3.73 1.39 2.25
CA HIS A 797 -3.25 0.01 2.45
C HIS A 797 -2.26 -0.47 1.37
N THR A 798 -1.83 0.45 0.49
CA THR A 798 -0.98 0.19 -0.68
C THR A 798 0.52 0.13 -0.38
N ASN A 799 0.90 0.09 0.89
CA ASN A 799 2.29 0.23 1.30
C ASN A 799 2.94 -1.11 1.63
N LEU A 800 4.10 -1.34 1.03
CA LEU A 800 4.90 -2.54 1.24
C LEU A 800 5.85 -2.39 2.42
N HIS A 801 6.12 -1.18 2.92
CA HIS A 801 7.18 -1.02 3.92
C HIS A 801 6.82 -1.66 5.26
N PRO A 802 5.67 -1.35 5.91
CA PRO A 802 5.35 -1.93 7.21
C PRO A 802 5.09 -3.43 7.12
N LEU A 803 4.39 -3.89 6.07
CA LEU A 803 3.93 -5.27 5.97
C LEU A 803 4.85 -6.18 5.17
N TYR A 804 5.93 -5.69 4.53
CA TYR A 804 6.85 -6.51 3.75
C TYR A 804 8.32 -6.16 4.02
N ALA A 805 8.69 -4.89 3.91
CA ALA A 805 10.10 -4.52 4.04
C ALA A 805 10.60 -4.58 5.49
N MET A 806 9.85 -4.05 6.47
CA MET A 806 10.28 -3.98 7.87
C MET A 806 10.73 -5.34 8.44
N PRO A 807 9.97 -6.45 8.28
CA PRO A 807 10.42 -7.78 8.69
C PRO A 807 11.75 -8.23 8.10
N ILE A 808 11.99 -7.91 6.81
CA ILE A 808 13.23 -8.27 6.10
C ILE A 808 14.41 -7.44 6.63
N VAL A 809 14.19 -6.13 6.86
CA VAL A 809 15.21 -5.26 7.44
C VAL A 809 15.57 -5.72 8.85
N MET A 810 14.57 -6.01 9.69
CA MET A 810 14.77 -6.50 11.06
C MET A 810 15.63 -7.78 11.07
N LYS A 811 15.36 -8.71 10.15
CA LYS A 811 16.17 -9.94 10.02
C LYS A 811 17.62 -9.64 9.69
N ALA A 812 17.84 -8.80 8.68
CA ALA A 812 19.19 -8.45 8.26
C ALA A 812 19.96 -7.71 9.35
N LEU A 813 19.30 -6.90 10.18
CA LEU A 813 19.89 -6.25 11.36
C LEU A 813 20.18 -7.25 12.49
N THR A 814 19.33 -8.26 12.66
CA THR A 814 19.55 -9.37 13.61
C THR A 814 20.81 -10.17 13.29
N GLU A 815 21.11 -10.31 12.01
CA GLU A 815 22.26 -11.05 11.46
C GLU A 815 23.59 -10.26 11.54
N GLN A 816 23.60 -9.02 12.04
CA GLN A 816 24.84 -8.22 12.13
C GLN A 816 25.55 -8.40 13.48
N ASP A 817 26.87 -8.59 13.42
CA ASP A 817 27.74 -8.63 14.60
C ASP A 817 27.96 -7.25 15.25
N LYS A 818 27.77 -6.16 14.48
CA LYS A 818 27.99 -4.78 14.93
C LYS A 818 26.86 -3.86 14.48
N PRO A 819 26.53 -2.81 15.26
CA PRO A 819 25.60 -1.79 14.81
C PRO A 819 26.06 -1.17 13.50
N ILE A 820 25.14 -1.11 12.53
CA ILE A 820 25.37 -0.39 11.28
C ILE A 820 25.13 1.09 11.56
N GLY A 821 26.14 1.91 11.30
CA GLY A 821 26.00 3.35 11.36
C GLY A 821 25.00 3.83 10.29
N PRO A 822 24.24 4.88 10.56
CA PRO A 822 23.31 5.47 9.59
C PRO A 822 24.07 5.89 8.33
N PRO A 823 23.39 5.95 7.18
CA PRO A 823 24.01 6.50 5.98
C PRO A 823 24.44 7.95 6.26
N ALA A 824 25.61 8.34 5.73
CA ALA A 824 26.05 9.74 5.80
C ALA A 824 25.01 10.58 5.04
N TRP A 825 24.05 11.16 5.75
CA TRP A 825 23.01 12.00 5.18
C TRP A 825 23.27 13.43 5.60
N ALA A 826 23.71 14.23 4.64
CA ALA A 826 23.81 15.66 4.80
C ALA A 826 22.86 16.29 3.79
N VAL A 827 21.91 17.09 4.28
CA VAL A 827 20.97 17.84 3.43
C VAL A 827 21.36 19.31 3.47
N LYS A 828 21.96 19.80 2.38
CA LYS A 828 21.95 21.24 2.08
C LYS A 828 20.50 21.58 1.71
N GLY A 829 19.81 22.40 2.49
CA GLY A 829 18.46 22.88 2.15
C GLY A 829 18.46 23.82 0.94
N GLU A 830 17.29 24.20 0.43
CA GLU A 830 17.17 25.20 -0.63
C GLU A 830 17.62 26.57 -0.10
N SER A 831 18.88 26.93 -0.35
CA SER A 831 19.51 28.13 0.18
C SER A 831 20.40 28.79 -0.87
N GLU A 832 20.17 30.08 -1.11
CA GLU A 832 21.06 30.96 -1.87
C GLU A 832 22.32 31.32 -1.06
N LEU A 833 22.38 30.92 0.21
CA LEU A 833 23.50 31.12 1.11
C LEU A 833 24.36 29.85 1.19
N PRO A 834 25.67 30.00 1.43
CA PRO A 834 26.62 28.91 1.30
C PRO A 834 26.55 27.95 2.50
N ALA A 835 25.86 26.81 2.34
CA ALA A 835 26.01 25.64 3.20
C ALA A 835 26.93 24.60 2.54
N TRP A 836 27.67 23.86 3.36
CA TRP A 836 28.75 22.99 2.92
C TRP A 836 28.65 21.63 3.58
N ILE A 837 28.76 20.58 2.79
CA ILE A 837 29.05 19.24 3.29
C ILE A 837 30.53 19.24 3.66
N VAL A 838 30.88 18.86 4.89
CA VAL A 838 32.25 18.83 5.36
C VAL A 838 32.63 17.42 5.77
N VAL A 839 33.76 16.94 5.26
CA VAL A 839 34.33 15.64 5.62
C VAL A 839 35.77 15.80 6.11
N ARG A 840 36.12 15.00 7.10
CA ARG A 840 37.49 14.94 7.62
C ARG A 840 38.26 13.82 6.93
N LYS A 841 39.23 14.17 6.07
CA LYS A 841 40.07 13.19 5.38
C LYS A 841 41.24 12.78 6.28
N GLN A 842 41.47 11.47 6.40
CA GLN A 842 42.65 10.94 7.06
C GLN A 842 43.87 10.90 6.12
N LYS A 843 45.08 11.06 6.68
CA LYS A 843 46.33 10.96 5.92
C LYS A 843 46.49 9.54 5.38
N GLY A 844 46.91 9.41 4.12
CA GLY A 844 47.20 8.10 3.51
C GLY A 844 45.95 7.23 3.26
N ARG A 845 44.74 7.81 3.28
CA ARG A 845 43.51 7.12 2.93
C ARG A 845 42.70 7.95 1.92
N PRO A 846 42.27 7.36 0.79
CA PRO A 846 41.32 8.04 -0.09
C PRO A 846 39.95 8.14 0.60
N CYS A 847 39.15 9.12 0.18
CA CYS A 847 37.80 9.32 0.66
C CYS A 847 36.86 9.48 -0.54
N THR A 848 35.71 8.81 -0.52
CA THR A 848 34.69 8.93 -1.56
C THR A 848 33.36 9.38 -0.96
N LEU A 849 32.67 10.29 -1.66
CA LEU A 849 31.32 10.74 -1.39
C LEU A 849 30.43 10.59 -2.62
N ASP A 850 29.26 9.98 -2.43
CA ASP A 850 28.18 9.94 -3.42
C ASP A 850 27.15 11.02 -3.08
N LEU A 851 26.94 11.96 -4.00
CA LEU A 851 26.05 13.11 -3.88
C LEU A 851 24.88 12.99 -4.85
N ALA A 852 23.69 13.37 -4.41
CA ALA A 852 22.48 13.49 -5.23
C ALA A 852 21.88 14.89 -5.09
N TYR A 853 21.64 15.58 -6.20
CA TYR A 853 21.17 16.96 -6.15
C TYR A 853 20.45 17.40 -7.44
N ASN A 854 19.77 18.54 -7.35
CA ASN A 854 19.11 19.17 -8.49
C ASN A 854 19.81 20.50 -8.81
N VAL A 855 20.24 20.71 -10.07
CA VAL A 855 20.88 21.96 -10.51
C VAL A 855 20.21 22.51 -11.76
N LYS A 856 20.16 23.83 -11.92
CA LYS A 856 19.77 24.39 -13.22
C LYS A 856 20.88 24.12 -14.24
N PRO A 857 20.56 23.92 -15.52
CA PRO A 857 21.57 23.78 -16.57
C PRO A 857 22.61 24.90 -16.59
N SER A 858 22.21 26.14 -16.26
CA SER A 858 23.06 27.34 -16.19
C SER A 858 24.12 27.30 -15.09
N ASP A 859 23.87 26.52 -14.03
CA ASP A 859 24.71 26.54 -12.84
C ASP A 859 25.88 25.53 -12.96
N GLY A 860 25.86 24.68 -13.99
CA GLY A 860 26.80 23.57 -14.13
C GLY A 860 26.43 22.38 -13.23
N ILE A 861 26.92 21.19 -13.60
CA ILE A 861 26.57 19.95 -12.89
C ILE A 861 27.65 19.47 -11.93
N GLU A 862 28.87 19.97 -12.03
CA GLU A 862 29.97 19.52 -11.17
C GLU A 862 29.87 20.16 -9.77
N PRO A 863 30.08 19.40 -8.70
CA PRO A 863 30.17 19.94 -7.35
C PRO A 863 31.47 20.73 -7.17
N ILE A 864 31.41 21.75 -6.32
CA ILE A 864 32.55 22.52 -5.87
C ILE A 864 33.23 21.75 -4.73
N VAL A 865 34.55 21.65 -4.75
CA VAL A 865 35.37 21.05 -3.67
C VAL A 865 36.42 22.05 -3.20
N LEU A 866 36.40 22.37 -1.89
CA LEU A 866 37.33 23.31 -1.26
C LEU A 866 38.11 22.64 -0.11
N ASP A 867 39.33 23.10 0.15
CA ASP A 867 40.12 22.76 1.34
C ASP A 867 39.68 23.55 2.59
N SER A 868 40.35 23.35 3.73
CA SER A 868 39.99 24.07 4.97
C SER A 868 40.24 25.58 4.93
N LYS A 869 41.04 26.05 3.97
CA LYS A 869 41.36 27.46 3.74
C LYS A 869 40.43 28.11 2.71
N GLY A 870 39.52 27.34 2.10
CA GLY A 870 38.59 27.80 1.07
C GLY A 870 39.18 27.81 -0.34
N GLY A 871 40.36 27.21 -0.55
CA GLY A 871 40.99 27.05 -1.86
C GLY A 871 40.37 25.89 -2.65
N PRO A 872 40.20 26.01 -3.98
CA PRO A 872 39.65 24.93 -4.80
C PRO A 872 40.63 23.74 -4.91
N VAL A 873 40.10 22.52 -4.75
CA VAL A 873 40.90 21.28 -4.78
C VAL A 873 40.88 20.66 -6.18
N ARG A 874 41.91 20.92 -6.97
CA ARG A 874 41.98 20.46 -8.38
C ARG A 874 42.25 18.97 -8.54
N ASP A 875 42.88 18.33 -7.54
CA ASP A 875 43.20 16.90 -7.56
C ASP A 875 42.02 16.01 -7.12
N ALA A 876 40.87 16.60 -6.77
CA ALA A 876 39.65 15.85 -6.51
C ALA A 876 39.13 15.24 -7.83
N GLN A 877 38.86 13.93 -7.81
CA GLN A 877 38.30 13.22 -8.95
C GLN A 877 36.77 13.26 -8.87
N ILE A 878 36.13 13.85 -9.87
CA ILE A 878 34.69 14.08 -9.90
C ILE A 878 34.09 13.36 -11.11
N THR A 879 33.08 12.52 -10.88
CA THR A 879 32.28 11.91 -11.95
C THR A 879 30.82 12.26 -11.75
N THR A 880 30.15 12.81 -12.77
CA THR A 880 28.75 13.20 -12.71
C THR A 880 27.90 12.45 -13.74
N GLU A 881 26.70 12.03 -13.33
CA GLU A 881 25.69 11.44 -14.20
C GLU A 881 24.38 12.21 -14.08
N LYS A 882 23.73 12.49 -15.22
CA LYS A 882 22.39 13.08 -15.25
C LYS A 882 21.35 11.99 -15.26
N GLN A 883 20.28 12.18 -14.52
CA GLN A 883 19.14 11.29 -14.59
C GLN A 883 18.52 11.35 -15.98
N HIS A 884 18.43 10.18 -16.61
CA HIS A 884 17.67 10.01 -17.82
C HIS A 884 16.17 9.90 -17.49
N TYR A 885 15.35 10.83 -17.96
CA TYR A 885 13.89 10.79 -17.87
C TYR A 885 13.30 10.30 -19.20
N TRP A 886 12.82 9.06 -19.26
CA TRP A 886 12.30 8.48 -20.50
C TRP A 886 10.77 8.33 -20.53
N ARG A 887 10.22 8.63 -21.71
CA ARG A 887 8.85 8.55 -22.28
C ARG A 887 7.64 8.75 -21.35
N SER A 888 6.86 9.77 -21.70
CA SER A 888 5.45 9.88 -21.29
C SER A 888 4.59 8.89 -22.10
N PRO A 889 3.54 8.29 -21.52
CA PRO A 889 2.63 7.33 -22.18
C PRO A 889 1.99 7.84 -23.47
N SER A 890 1.96 9.16 -23.66
CA SER A 890 1.37 9.84 -24.82
C SER A 890 2.24 9.84 -26.08
N GLY A 891 3.31 9.02 -26.15
CA GLY A 891 4.18 8.92 -27.32
C GLY A 891 4.97 10.20 -27.62
N ARG A 892 5.06 11.14 -26.67
CA ARG A 892 5.89 12.34 -26.83
C ARG A 892 7.36 11.90 -26.77
N LYS A 893 8.10 12.17 -27.86
CA LYS A 893 9.56 12.02 -27.95
C LYS A 893 10.22 12.61 -26.71
N ASP A 894 11.24 11.90 -26.24
CA ASP A 894 12.30 12.25 -25.29
C ASP A 894 11.95 13.45 -24.41
N TYR A 895 11.71 13.20 -23.12
CA TYR A 895 11.61 14.29 -22.15
C TYR A 895 13.01 14.88 -21.96
N THR A 896 13.48 15.68 -22.92
CA THR A 896 14.49 16.68 -22.66
C THR A 896 13.87 17.64 -21.66
N PRO A 897 14.46 17.84 -20.46
CA PRO A 897 13.99 18.86 -19.55
C PRO A 897 13.81 20.17 -20.33
N LYS A 898 12.63 20.77 -20.23
CA LYS A 898 12.37 22.04 -20.93
C LYS A 898 13.43 23.07 -20.49
N PRO A 899 13.80 24.04 -21.35
CA PRO A 899 14.70 25.12 -20.96
C PRO A 899 14.31 25.70 -19.59
N GLY A 900 15.23 25.66 -18.62
CA GLY A 900 15.02 26.13 -17.24
C GLY A 900 14.67 25.06 -16.20
N GLN A 901 14.38 23.80 -16.59
CA GLN A 901 14.17 22.72 -15.63
C GLN A 901 15.50 22.21 -15.05
N PRO A 902 15.58 21.95 -13.72
CA PRO A 902 16.81 21.45 -13.14
C PRO A 902 17.09 20.01 -13.57
N TRP A 903 18.35 19.73 -13.86
CA TRP A 903 18.86 18.37 -13.99
C TRP A 903 18.88 17.72 -12.61
N ARG A 904 18.43 16.46 -12.52
CA ARG A 904 18.82 15.62 -11.38
C ARG A 904 20.17 15.01 -11.68
N VAL A 905 21.10 15.18 -10.76
CA VAL A 905 22.50 14.80 -10.93
C VAL A 905 22.88 13.87 -9.78
N SER A 906 23.58 12.79 -10.13
CA SER A 906 24.37 12.01 -9.20
C SER A 906 25.83 12.35 -9.44
N ALA A 907 26.59 12.62 -8.39
CA ALA A 907 28.02 12.87 -8.49
C ALA A 907 28.77 12.02 -7.48
N ARG A 908 29.88 11.44 -7.92
CA ARG A 908 30.86 10.82 -7.04
C ARG A 908 32.09 11.71 -6.97
N VAL A 909 32.45 12.11 -5.75
CA VAL A 909 33.65 12.89 -5.46
C VAL A 909 34.63 11.99 -4.75
N THR A 910 35.82 11.82 -5.31
CA THR A 910 36.92 11.05 -4.70
C THR A 910 38.10 11.98 -4.39
N LEU A 911 38.44 12.07 -3.11
CA LEU A 911 39.64 12.72 -2.61
C LEU A 911 40.76 11.66 -2.58
N PRO A 912 41.77 11.72 -3.48
CA PRO A 912 42.78 10.68 -3.58
C PRO A 912 43.69 10.61 -2.35
N GLU A 913 44.39 9.49 -2.19
CA GLU A 913 45.28 9.23 -1.07
C GLU A 913 46.32 10.35 -0.85
N ALA A 914 46.86 10.88 -1.95
CA ALA A 914 47.92 11.90 -1.99
C ALA A 914 47.52 13.27 -1.39
N LEU A 915 46.23 13.57 -1.30
CA LEU A 915 45.76 14.79 -0.64
C LEU A 915 46.09 14.75 0.87
N PRO A 916 46.44 15.88 1.51
CA PRO A 916 46.77 15.93 2.93
C PRO A 916 45.57 15.50 3.81
N ALA A 917 45.85 15.26 5.10
CA ALA A 917 44.78 15.23 6.09
C ALA A 917 44.28 16.66 6.28
N ASP A 918 42.99 16.88 6.04
CA ASP A 918 42.35 18.19 6.09
C ASP A 918 40.82 18.04 6.18
N ASP A 919 40.13 19.13 6.51
CA ASP A 919 38.68 19.25 6.42
C ASP A 919 38.28 19.77 5.03
N TYR A 920 37.64 18.93 4.23
CA TYR A 920 37.24 19.24 2.86
C TYR A 920 35.75 19.60 2.79
N ARG A 921 35.43 20.65 2.03
CA ARG A 921 34.07 21.18 1.87
C ARG A 921 33.53 20.95 0.47
N MET A 922 32.27 20.54 0.38
CA MET A 922 31.60 20.25 -0.89
C MET A 922 30.25 20.96 -0.98
N SER A 923 29.94 21.52 -2.15
CA SER A 923 28.64 22.12 -2.45
C SER A 923 28.37 22.13 -3.95
N ILE A 924 27.28 22.76 -4.37
CA ILE A 924 26.93 22.97 -5.79
C ILE A 924 26.79 24.45 -6.08
N ASN A 925 26.93 24.82 -7.34
CA ASN A 925 26.57 26.15 -7.80
C ASN A 925 25.06 26.34 -7.68
N GLY A 926 24.64 27.41 -7.01
CA GLY A 926 23.23 27.79 -6.88
C GLY A 926 22.47 27.17 -5.69
N PRO A 927 21.16 27.47 -5.60
CA PRO A 927 20.37 27.25 -4.38
C PRO A 927 19.84 25.82 -4.18
N GLY A 928 20.35 24.83 -4.92
CA GLY A 928 19.82 23.47 -4.92
C GLY A 928 20.09 22.69 -3.63
N ARG A 929 19.20 21.71 -3.36
CA ARG A 929 19.38 20.71 -2.31
C ARG A 929 20.48 19.73 -2.71
N VAL A 930 21.39 19.42 -1.79
CA VAL A 930 22.39 18.35 -1.93
C VAL A 930 22.16 17.30 -0.86
N VAL A 931 22.16 16.04 -1.26
CA VAL A 931 22.01 14.87 -0.38
C VAL A 931 23.27 14.02 -0.52
N VAL A 932 23.96 13.74 0.59
CA VAL A 932 24.95 12.66 0.62
C VAL A 932 24.19 11.34 0.72
N VAL A 933 24.42 10.43 -0.24
CA VAL A 933 23.75 9.11 -0.30
C VAL A 933 24.70 7.96 0.04
N GLY A 934 26.00 8.26 0.20
CA GLY A 934 27.04 7.33 0.63
C GLY A 934 28.36 8.05 0.88
N ALA A 935 29.14 7.60 1.86
CA ALA A 935 30.46 8.11 2.14
C ALA A 935 31.36 7.04 2.78
N THR A 936 32.66 7.07 2.48
CA THR A 936 33.67 6.16 3.04
C THR A 936 34.36 6.72 4.29
N VAL A 937 33.79 7.76 4.89
CA VAL A 937 34.30 8.40 6.12
C VAL A 937 33.36 8.14 7.28
N ASP A 938 33.94 8.08 8.48
CA ASP A 938 33.19 7.88 9.72
C ASP A 938 32.49 9.16 10.20
N GLN A 939 32.95 10.33 9.73
CA GLN A 939 32.48 11.64 10.14
C GLN A 939 32.15 12.51 8.92
N CYS A 940 30.95 13.09 8.92
CA CYS A 940 30.42 13.93 7.83
C CYS A 940 29.36 14.88 8.39
N VAL A 941 29.57 16.18 8.23
CA VAL A 941 28.68 17.22 8.78
C VAL A 941 28.20 18.19 7.70
N VAL A 942 27.17 18.96 8.02
CA VAL A 942 26.75 20.15 7.28
C VAL A 942 27.18 21.38 8.08
N GLU A 943 28.10 22.16 7.52
CA GLU A 943 28.40 23.50 7.99
C GLU A 943 27.40 24.48 7.36
N CYS A 944 26.57 25.10 8.20
CA CYS A 944 25.45 25.95 7.80
C CYS A 944 25.54 27.33 8.47
N PRO A 945 26.50 28.18 8.06
CA PRO A 945 26.79 29.44 8.76
C PRO A 945 25.60 30.40 8.83
N ASP A 946 24.70 30.31 7.84
CA ASP A 946 23.47 31.11 7.76
C ASP A 946 22.20 30.32 8.08
N GLY A 947 22.30 29.04 8.46
CA GLY A 947 21.15 28.14 8.69
C GLY A 947 20.77 27.27 7.49
N LEU A 948 19.79 26.37 7.68
CA LEU A 948 19.28 25.44 6.67
C LEU A 948 17.78 25.14 6.85
N PHE A 949 17.13 24.60 5.82
CA PHE A 949 15.77 24.07 5.94
C PHE A 949 15.78 22.61 6.38
N LEU A 950 15.16 22.33 7.53
CA LEU A 950 14.79 20.98 7.98
C LEU A 950 13.45 20.60 7.35
N ASN A 951 13.34 19.41 6.76
CA ASN A 951 12.13 18.96 6.07
C ASN A 951 11.77 17.51 6.45
N ALA A 952 10.53 17.31 6.90
CA ALA A 952 9.97 16.01 7.27
C ALA A 952 9.79 15.05 6.08
N GLY A 953 9.72 15.57 4.85
CA GLY A 953 9.18 14.84 3.69
C GLY A 953 10.06 13.75 3.06
N ASN A 954 11.34 13.60 3.45
CA ASN A 954 12.21 12.48 3.02
C ASN A 954 13.50 12.47 3.87
N TYR A 955 13.53 11.61 4.90
CA TYR A 955 14.72 11.14 5.63
C TYR A 955 15.67 12.22 6.21
N GLY A 956 15.11 13.26 6.83
CA GLY A 956 15.91 14.31 7.45
C GLY A 956 15.14 15.20 8.41
N ALA A 957 14.14 14.65 9.09
CA ALA A 957 13.37 15.40 10.09
C ALA A 957 14.22 15.76 11.31
N LYS A 958 15.29 15.00 11.60
CA LYS A 958 16.13 15.13 12.79
C LYS A 958 17.59 15.40 12.43
N VAL A 959 18.20 16.37 13.08
CA VAL A 959 19.64 16.66 13.00
C VAL A 959 20.24 16.76 14.40
N HIS A 960 21.54 16.53 14.52
CA HIS A 960 22.30 16.55 15.76
C HIS A 960 23.37 17.64 15.72
N PHE A 961 23.59 18.31 16.83
CA PHE A 961 24.60 19.38 16.97
C PHE A 961 25.18 19.38 18.38
N ASP A 962 26.46 19.74 18.49
CA ASP A 962 27.15 19.79 19.77
C ASP A 962 26.96 21.15 20.46
N VAL A 963 26.67 21.11 21.76
CA VAL A 963 26.62 22.28 22.65
C VAL A 963 27.85 22.25 23.55
N PRO A 964 28.80 23.20 23.40
CA PRO A 964 30.01 23.27 24.21
C PRO A 964 29.75 23.40 25.71
N LYS A 965 30.72 22.97 26.52
CA LYS A 965 30.62 23.00 28.00
C LYS A 965 30.37 24.39 28.58
N ASP A 966 30.87 25.44 27.93
CA ASP A 966 30.79 26.81 28.43
C ASP A 966 29.55 27.57 27.93
N THR A 967 28.61 26.89 27.26
CA THR A 967 27.37 27.49 26.78
C THR A 967 26.34 27.57 27.91
N ALA A 968 26.21 28.73 28.55
CA ALA A 968 25.20 28.96 29.60
C ALA A 968 23.75 29.00 29.05
N GLU A 969 23.58 29.59 27.87
CA GLU A 969 22.29 29.68 27.17
C GLU A 969 22.50 29.19 25.73
N LEU A 970 21.64 28.30 25.24
CA LEU A 970 21.57 27.94 23.82
C LEU A 970 20.63 28.91 23.10
N ARG A 971 21.10 29.52 22.00
CA ARG A 971 20.33 30.42 21.15
C ARG A 971 20.20 29.86 19.74
N LEU A 972 18.97 29.81 19.23
CA LEU A 972 18.65 29.35 17.90
C LEU A 972 17.48 30.13 17.31
N PHE A 973 17.33 30.06 15.99
CA PHE A 973 16.20 30.63 15.26
C PHE A 973 15.45 29.53 14.51
N CYS A 974 14.11 29.58 14.53
CA CYS A 974 13.28 28.71 13.71
C CYS A 974 12.04 29.42 13.14
N THR A 975 11.64 29.11 11.90
CA THR A 975 10.43 29.73 11.28
C THR A 975 9.13 29.04 11.63
N ARG A 976 9.20 27.81 12.14
CA ARG A 976 8.08 26.95 12.56
C ARG A 976 8.49 26.12 13.78
N PRO A 977 7.51 25.59 14.54
CA PRO A 977 7.78 24.79 15.72
C PRO A 977 8.69 23.60 15.43
N LEU A 978 9.51 23.24 16.41
CA LEU A 978 10.41 22.09 16.38
C LEU A 978 10.48 21.43 17.76
N VAL A 979 10.95 20.19 17.82
CA VAL A 979 11.22 19.47 19.07
C VAL A 979 12.72 19.33 19.24
N LEU A 980 13.23 19.74 20.40
CA LEU A 980 14.61 19.53 20.79
C LEU A 980 14.70 18.30 21.69
N THR A 981 15.78 17.53 21.55
CA THR A 981 16.15 16.49 22.52
C THR A 981 17.52 16.82 23.10
N ARG A 982 17.59 16.90 24.43
CA ARG A 982 18.81 17.13 25.20
C ARG A 982 19.72 15.89 25.21
N PRO A 983 20.98 16.02 25.65
CA PRO A 983 21.92 14.89 25.74
C PRO A 983 21.46 13.75 26.66
N ASP A 984 20.60 14.05 27.65
CA ASP A 984 20.01 13.08 28.59
C ASP A 984 18.75 12.37 28.05
N GLY A 985 18.32 12.71 26.82
CA GLY A 985 17.11 12.19 26.19
C GLY A 985 15.84 13.01 26.49
N THR A 986 15.91 14.05 27.32
CA THR A 986 14.78 14.92 27.61
C THR A 986 14.31 15.64 26.35
N ARG A 987 13.02 15.52 26.03
CA ARG A 987 12.38 16.19 24.88
C ARG A 987 11.72 17.49 25.31
N GLU A 988 11.89 18.54 24.52
CA GLU A 988 11.35 19.88 24.76
C GLU A 988 10.74 20.43 23.45
N SER A 989 9.48 20.87 23.49
CA SER A 989 8.82 21.47 22.32
C SER A 989 9.11 22.96 22.27
N VAL A 990 9.48 23.45 21.09
CA VAL A 990 9.58 24.87 20.76
C VAL A 990 8.31 25.24 19.99
N ASP A 991 7.28 25.65 20.72
CA ASP A 991 5.96 25.93 20.15
C ASP A 991 5.84 27.35 19.57
N GLU A 992 6.65 28.29 20.06
CA GLU A 992 6.72 29.67 19.59
C GLU A 992 7.96 29.87 18.69
N PRO A 993 7.79 29.95 17.36
CA PRO A 993 8.92 30.13 16.45
C PRO A 993 9.43 31.57 16.44
N GLY A 994 10.67 31.74 16.01
CA GLY A 994 11.41 33.00 16.06
C GLY A 994 12.78 32.75 16.69
N HIS A 995 13.27 33.74 17.45
CA HIS A 995 14.46 33.59 18.27
C HIS A 995 14.12 32.87 19.57
N VAL A 996 14.84 31.79 19.86
CA VAL A 996 14.61 30.89 20.99
C VAL A 996 15.87 30.88 21.85
N THR A 997 15.70 31.07 23.16
CA THR A 997 16.77 30.97 24.16
C THR A 997 16.41 29.92 25.19
N LEU A 998 17.30 28.97 25.44
CA LEU A 998 17.11 27.84 26.35
C LEU A 998 18.34 27.66 27.25
N PRO A 999 18.23 27.00 28.43
CA PRO A 999 19.40 26.63 29.21
C PRO A 999 20.36 25.76 28.41
N GLY A 1000 21.64 26.14 28.36
CA GLY A 1000 22.66 25.38 27.65
C GLY A 1000 23.12 24.18 28.48
N THR A 1001 22.86 22.97 27.98
CA THR A 1001 23.37 21.73 28.57
C THR A 1001 24.46 21.18 27.66
N ALA A 1002 25.64 20.94 28.21
CA ALA A 1002 26.77 20.45 27.41
C ALA A 1002 26.50 19.07 26.81
N GLY A 1003 26.88 18.87 25.54
CA GLY A 1003 26.82 17.59 24.84
C GLY A 1003 25.98 17.63 23.57
N MET A 1004 25.64 16.44 23.05
CA MET A 1004 24.95 16.31 21.78
C MET A 1004 23.45 16.55 21.91
N TRP A 1005 22.97 17.61 21.28
CA TRP A 1005 21.54 17.89 21.13
C TRP A 1005 21.04 17.36 19.81
N SER A 1006 19.72 17.25 19.70
CA SER A 1006 19.07 17.09 18.40
C SER A 1006 17.86 18.00 18.24
N ALA A 1007 17.58 18.38 17.01
CA ALA A 1007 16.39 19.13 16.62
C ALA A 1007 15.61 18.33 15.58
N GLU A 1008 14.31 18.19 15.79
CA GLU A 1008 13.42 17.53 14.85
C GLU A 1008 12.12 18.29 14.56
N THR A 1009 11.53 18.06 13.39
CA THR A 1009 10.30 18.76 12.99
C THR A 1009 9.34 17.87 12.20
N THR A 1010 8.04 18.09 12.41
CA THR A 1010 6.96 17.50 11.63
C THR A 1010 6.67 18.30 10.35
N PHE A 1011 7.08 19.58 10.30
CA PHE A 1011 6.84 20.46 9.17
C PHE A 1011 8.13 21.14 8.68
N PRO A 1012 8.23 21.52 7.40
CA PRO A 1012 9.41 22.21 6.89
C PRO A 1012 9.68 23.51 7.67
N THR A 1013 10.82 23.60 8.35
CA THR A 1013 11.22 24.77 9.15
C THR A 1013 12.62 25.21 8.73
N PHE A 1014 12.83 26.50 8.56
CA PHE A 1014 14.18 27.05 8.52
C PHE A 1014 14.73 27.07 9.94
N PHE A 1015 15.97 26.61 10.11
CA PHE A 1015 16.63 26.40 11.38
C PHE A 1015 18.05 26.98 11.33
N ARG A 1016 18.44 27.76 12.35
CA ARG A 1016 19.77 28.34 12.47
C ARG A 1016 20.25 28.32 13.92
N LEU A 1017 21.47 27.86 14.14
CA LEU A 1017 22.18 27.95 15.42
C LEU A 1017 22.86 29.34 15.53
N GLU A 1018 22.71 30.02 16.66
CA GLU A 1018 23.17 31.42 16.77
C GLU A 1018 24.49 31.57 17.53
N ASN A 1019 24.67 30.85 18.65
CA ASN A 1019 25.79 31.02 19.58
C ASN A 1019 26.60 29.74 19.89
N VAL A 1020 26.37 28.67 19.13
CA VAL A 1020 27.15 27.43 19.15
C VAL A 1020 27.73 27.15 17.76
N PRO A 1021 28.68 26.22 17.58
CA PRO A 1021 29.17 25.87 16.25
C PRO A 1021 28.00 25.56 15.30
N ARG A 1022 27.97 26.22 14.13
CA ARG A 1022 26.87 26.11 13.15
C ARG A 1022 27.05 24.90 12.26
N VAL A 1023 27.15 23.75 12.92
CA VAL A 1023 27.47 22.46 12.34
C VAL A 1023 26.41 21.48 12.80
N VAL A 1024 25.87 20.72 11.85
CA VAL A 1024 24.88 19.69 12.14
C VAL A 1024 25.26 18.37 11.47
N ALA A 1025 24.82 17.26 12.04
CA ALA A 1025 25.00 15.93 11.49
C ALA A 1025 23.67 15.16 11.48
N ALA A 1026 23.53 14.16 10.61
CA ALA A 1026 22.34 13.30 10.65
C ALA A 1026 22.25 12.51 11.95
N THR A 1027 23.39 12.05 12.49
CA THR A 1027 23.48 11.35 13.79
C THR A 1027 24.70 11.78 14.60
N PRO A 1028 24.73 11.49 15.91
CA PRO A 1028 25.84 11.86 16.78
C PRO A 1028 27.20 11.34 16.30
N GLU A 1029 27.24 10.13 15.74
CA GLU A 1029 28.49 9.46 15.35
C GLU A 1029 29.17 10.14 14.16
N LEU A 1030 28.36 10.73 13.27
CA LEU A 1030 28.85 11.47 12.10
C LEU A 1030 29.37 12.87 12.47
N HIS A 1031 29.04 13.37 13.66
CA HIS A 1031 29.31 14.75 14.05
C HIS A 1031 30.79 14.98 14.37
N PHE A 1032 31.31 16.12 13.92
CA PHE A 1032 32.57 16.71 14.35
C PHE A 1032 32.53 18.22 14.11
N THR A 1033 33.34 18.97 14.84
CA THR A 1033 33.53 20.41 14.56
C THR A 1033 34.76 20.59 13.66
N PRO A 1034 34.60 21.19 12.47
CA PRO A 1034 35.73 21.52 11.60
C PRO A 1034 36.72 22.46 12.29
N GLU A 1035 38.01 22.34 11.97
CA GLU A 1035 39.07 23.16 12.60
C GLU A 1035 38.91 24.66 12.29
N THR A 1036 38.47 24.98 11.08
CA THR A 1036 38.10 26.33 10.65
C THR A 1036 36.59 26.39 10.45
N LEU A 1037 35.91 27.41 10.97
CA LEU A 1037 34.48 27.64 10.74
C LEU A 1037 34.27 28.85 9.85
N ARG A 1038 33.31 28.78 8.92
CA ARG A 1038 32.92 29.93 8.10
C ARG A 1038 32.05 30.91 8.88
N SER A 1039 32.35 32.20 8.71
CA SER A 1039 31.53 33.28 9.26
C SER A 1039 30.14 33.34 8.61
N PRO A 1040 29.10 33.74 9.36
CA PRO A 1040 27.80 34.06 8.76
C PRO A 1040 27.93 35.22 7.79
N THR A 1041 27.00 35.28 6.84
CA THR A 1041 26.78 36.48 6.05
C THR A 1041 26.31 37.60 7.00
N PRO A 1042 26.97 38.77 7.04
CA PRO A 1042 26.53 39.89 7.88
C PRO A 1042 25.11 40.31 7.52
N VAL A 1043 24.24 40.51 8.53
CA VAL A 1043 22.88 40.99 8.34
C VAL A 1043 22.83 42.49 8.68
N PRO A 1044 22.44 43.36 7.74
CA PRO A 1044 22.31 44.79 8.01
C PRO A 1044 21.17 45.09 9.01
N PRO A 1045 21.29 46.14 9.85
CA PRO A 1045 20.21 46.53 10.76
C PRO A 1045 18.94 46.93 10.01
N PRO A 1046 17.73 46.75 10.61
CA PRO A 1046 16.50 47.27 10.04
C PRO A 1046 16.54 48.80 9.98
N ILE A 1047 15.77 49.36 9.05
CA ILE A 1047 15.55 50.81 8.99
C ILE A 1047 14.60 51.19 10.13
N PRO A 1048 14.89 52.23 10.94
CA PRO A 1048 13.96 52.72 11.95
C PRO A 1048 12.60 53.13 11.34
N PRO A 1049 11.45 52.83 11.97
CA PRO A 1049 10.12 53.13 11.40
C PRO A 1049 9.84 54.62 11.15
N ASP A 1050 10.51 55.50 11.90
CA ASP A 1050 10.43 56.96 11.79
C ASP A 1050 11.23 57.53 10.61
N VAL A 1051 12.14 56.74 10.02
CA VAL A 1051 12.87 57.13 8.81
C VAL A 1051 11.98 56.91 7.59
N LEU A 1052 11.54 58.01 6.98
CA LEU A 1052 10.58 58.01 5.88
C LEU A 1052 11.21 57.80 4.49
N TYR A 1053 12.47 58.18 4.31
CA TYR A 1053 13.22 58.08 3.05
C TYR A 1053 14.65 57.61 3.31
N ILE A 1054 15.19 56.80 2.41
CA ILE A 1054 16.60 56.34 2.43
C ILE A 1054 17.23 56.50 1.03
N PRO A 1055 18.56 56.46 0.88
CA PRO A 1055 19.17 56.36 -0.44
C PRO A 1055 18.68 55.11 -1.21
N GLY A 1056 18.11 55.34 -2.40
CA GLY A 1056 17.66 54.31 -3.34
C GLY A 1056 18.72 53.98 -4.39
N PRO A 1057 18.49 53.00 -5.29
CA PRO A 1057 19.32 52.80 -6.47
C PRO A 1057 19.32 54.04 -7.37
N ILE A 1058 18.26 54.84 -7.34
CA ILE A 1058 18.09 56.07 -8.10
C ILE A 1058 17.46 57.13 -7.19
N GLY A 1059 18.25 58.10 -6.70
CA GLY A 1059 17.73 59.15 -5.81
C GLY A 1059 17.43 58.64 -4.39
N GLN A 1060 16.30 59.05 -3.81
CA GLN A 1060 15.78 58.51 -2.54
C GLN A 1060 14.63 57.53 -2.76
N ALA A 1061 14.50 56.58 -1.85
CA ALA A 1061 13.45 55.58 -1.83
C ALA A 1061 12.50 55.79 -0.65
N ARG A 1062 11.21 55.52 -0.87
CA ARG A 1062 10.18 55.59 0.16
C ARG A 1062 10.24 54.37 1.07
N HIS A 1063 10.38 54.56 2.37
CA HIS A 1063 10.27 53.51 3.38
C HIS A 1063 8.81 53.33 3.83
N LEU A 1064 8.28 52.12 3.68
CA LEU A 1064 6.93 51.71 4.08
C LEU A 1064 7.03 50.60 5.13
N PRO A 1065 7.13 50.93 6.43
CA PRO A 1065 7.26 49.95 7.50
C PRO A 1065 5.95 49.19 7.75
N ASP A 1066 6.06 47.94 8.21
CA ASP A 1066 4.94 47.11 8.65
C ASP A 1066 3.79 47.00 7.63
N ASN A 1067 2.66 47.64 7.93
CA ASN A 1067 1.43 47.65 7.14
C ASN A 1067 1.19 49.01 6.44
N ALA A 1068 2.20 49.88 6.38
CA ALA A 1068 2.09 51.14 5.66
C ALA A 1068 1.80 50.90 4.17
N VAL A 1069 0.89 51.70 3.63
CA VAL A 1069 0.46 51.64 2.23
C VAL A 1069 0.36 53.04 1.64
N VAL A 1070 0.48 53.13 0.32
CA VAL A 1070 0.19 54.34 -0.45
C VAL A 1070 -0.90 54.01 -1.47
N ASP A 1071 -1.99 54.78 -1.45
CA ASP A 1071 -3.12 54.58 -2.37
C ASP A 1071 -3.01 55.49 -3.59
N LEU A 1072 -3.16 54.88 -4.77
CA LEU A 1072 -3.14 55.53 -6.07
C LEU A 1072 -4.57 55.50 -6.67
N PRO A 1073 -5.19 56.63 -7.03
CA PRO A 1073 -6.48 56.62 -7.71
C PRO A 1073 -6.35 55.98 -9.11
N ARG A 1074 -7.26 55.07 -9.49
CA ARG A 1074 -7.24 54.45 -10.84
C ARG A 1074 -7.49 55.45 -11.98
N GLY A 1075 -8.22 56.53 -11.68
CA GLY A 1075 -8.63 57.55 -12.64
C GLY A 1075 -9.79 57.13 -13.56
N ALA A 1076 -10.10 57.97 -14.56
CA ALA A 1076 -11.25 57.78 -15.44
C ALA A 1076 -11.10 56.52 -16.33
N PRO A 1077 -12.19 55.80 -16.66
CA PRO A 1077 -12.16 54.67 -17.60
C PRO A 1077 -11.69 55.09 -19.00
N ARG A 1078 -11.01 54.17 -19.69
CA ARG A 1078 -10.52 54.36 -21.06
C ARG A 1078 -11.23 53.43 -22.06
N PRO A 1079 -11.26 53.76 -23.36
CA PRO A 1079 -11.91 52.93 -24.39
C PRO A 1079 -11.31 51.53 -24.57
N ASP A 1080 -10.03 51.35 -24.22
CA ASP A 1080 -9.33 50.06 -24.30
C ASP A 1080 -9.64 49.11 -23.12
N GLY A 1081 -10.47 49.56 -22.18
CA GLY A 1081 -10.85 48.81 -20.99
C GLY A 1081 -9.91 49.00 -19.80
N GLY A 1082 -8.87 49.83 -19.91
CA GLY A 1082 -8.05 50.29 -18.78
C GLY A 1082 -8.61 51.56 -18.12
N PHE A 1083 -7.81 52.17 -17.25
CA PHE A 1083 -8.08 53.44 -16.59
C PHE A 1083 -6.94 54.43 -16.79
N ALA A 1084 -7.15 55.72 -16.50
CA ALA A 1084 -6.15 56.76 -16.73
C ALA A 1084 -4.78 56.42 -16.10
N ASN A 1085 -4.77 55.87 -14.89
CA ASN A 1085 -3.55 55.59 -14.13
C ASN A 1085 -3.20 54.10 -14.06
N PHE A 1086 -4.01 53.21 -14.66
CA PHE A 1086 -3.74 51.78 -14.67
C PHE A 1086 -4.14 51.08 -15.99
N PRO A 1087 -3.27 50.23 -16.53
CA PRO A 1087 -3.47 49.57 -17.82
C PRO A 1087 -4.59 48.52 -17.88
N GLY A 1088 -5.08 48.25 -19.10
CA GLY A 1088 -6.11 47.26 -19.38
C GLY A 1088 -5.54 45.89 -19.75
N ASP A 1089 -5.86 45.41 -20.96
CA ASP A 1089 -5.45 44.07 -21.41
C ASP A 1089 -3.94 43.94 -21.69
N GLU A 1090 -3.19 45.02 -21.81
CA GLU A 1090 -1.73 45.00 -21.87
C GLU A 1090 -1.11 46.07 -20.98
N GLY A 1091 0.04 45.77 -20.37
CA GLY A 1091 0.70 46.69 -19.45
C GLY A 1091 2.04 46.22 -18.90
N THR A 1092 2.70 47.15 -18.21
CA THR A 1092 3.95 46.93 -17.47
C THR A 1092 3.88 47.61 -16.10
N ILE A 1093 4.30 46.90 -15.05
CA ILE A 1093 4.59 47.47 -13.72
C ILE A 1093 6.08 47.25 -13.47
N GLU A 1094 6.81 48.31 -13.16
CA GLU A 1094 8.25 48.29 -12.93
C GLU A 1094 8.62 49.04 -11.66
N LEU A 1095 9.48 48.48 -10.82
CA LEU A 1095 9.94 49.10 -9.57
C LEU A 1095 11.25 48.51 -9.05
N PHE A 1096 11.92 49.25 -8.17
CA PHE A 1096 12.94 48.73 -7.26
C PHE A 1096 12.33 48.49 -5.89
N PHE A 1097 12.68 47.35 -5.28
CA PHE A 1097 12.23 46.98 -3.95
C PHE A 1097 13.40 46.51 -3.08
N ARG A 1098 13.41 46.97 -1.83
CA ARG A 1098 14.36 46.55 -0.79
C ARG A 1098 13.62 46.15 0.47
N PRO A 1099 13.65 44.87 0.89
CA PRO A 1099 12.90 44.40 2.05
C PRO A 1099 13.60 44.73 3.37
N ASN A 1100 12.82 44.94 4.45
CA ASN A 1100 13.32 45.02 5.83
C ASN A 1100 13.51 43.65 6.50
N TRP A 1101 13.16 42.59 5.79
CA TRP A 1101 13.14 41.21 6.25
C TRP A 1101 13.88 40.31 5.27
N SER A 1102 14.40 39.20 5.76
CA SER A 1102 14.79 38.08 4.90
C SER A 1102 13.63 37.09 4.83
N SER A 1103 13.33 36.50 3.68
CA SER A 1103 12.23 35.51 3.57
C SER A 1103 12.37 34.39 4.61
N ARG A 1104 13.62 34.00 4.94
CA ARG A 1104 13.93 32.93 5.89
C ARG A 1104 13.79 33.34 7.37
N GLU A 1105 13.58 34.63 7.66
CA GLU A 1105 13.31 35.15 9.01
C GLU A 1105 11.82 35.40 9.25
N LEU A 1106 10.97 35.16 8.24
CA LEU A 1106 9.53 35.26 8.36
C LEU A 1106 8.99 34.01 9.06
N VAL A 1107 8.51 34.16 10.30
CA VAL A 1107 7.78 33.12 11.02
C VAL A 1107 6.39 32.95 10.41
N PHE A 1108 6.01 31.72 10.08
CA PHE A 1108 4.71 31.42 9.46
C PHE A 1108 4.11 30.12 9.98
N ASN A 1109 2.77 30.06 10.02
CA ASN A 1109 2.04 28.87 10.44
C ASN A 1109 1.50 28.13 9.20
N ASP A 1110 0.29 27.58 9.25
CA ASP A 1110 -0.34 27.00 8.04
C ASP A 1110 -0.90 28.06 7.06
N ARG A 1111 -0.75 29.36 7.38
CA ARG A 1111 -1.13 30.47 6.50
C ARG A 1111 0.08 30.96 5.69
N MET A 1112 -0.16 31.32 4.43
CA MET A 1112 0.83 32.02 3.61
C MET A 1112 0.91 33.48 4.03
N ILE A 1113 2.13 34.02 4.05
CA ILE A 1113 2.44 35.43 4.19
C ILE A 1113 2.42 36.04 2.80
N PHE A 1114 1.76 37.19 2.66
CA PHE A 1114 1.71 37.98 1.44
C PHE A 1114 2.26 39.36 1.74
N ARG A 1115 3.19 39.83 0.91
CA ARG A 1115 3.77 41.18 0.95
C ARG A 1115 3.52 41.83 -0.41
N SER A 1116 2.57 42.75 -0.48
CA SER A 1116 2.06 43.31 -1.74
C SER A 1116 2.97 44.43 -2.23
N PHE A 1117 3.45 44.33 -3.47
CA PHE A 1117 4.14 45.44 -4.12
C PHE A 1117 3.12 46.45 -4.62
N ILE A 1118 2.15 45.96 -5.42
CA ILE A 1118 1.01 46.73 -5.89
C ILE A 1118 -0.18 45.79 -6.12
N GLY A 1119 -1.38 46.20 -5.69
CA GLY A 1119 -2.57 45.36 -5.78
C GLY A 1119 -3.89 46.11 -5.93
N SER A 1120 -4.86 45.40 -6.50
CA SER A 1120 -6.29 45.72 -6.55
C SER A 1120 -7.12 44.44 -6.42
N ASN A 1121 -8.45 44.56 -6.49
CA ASN A 1121 -9.37 43.43 -6.57
C ASN A 1121 -9.20 42.55 -7.83
N SER A 1122 -8.54 43.05 -8.89
CA SER A 1122 -8.42 42.36 -10.19
C SER A 1122 -6.98 42.15 -10.67
N THR A 1123 -5.98 42.76 -10.03
CA THR A 1123 -4.55 42.51 -10.29
C THR A 1123 -3.77 42.45 -8.98
N ARG A 1124 -2.89 41.46 -8.83
CA ARG A 1124 -2.11 41.26 -7.61
C ARG A 1124 -0.64 41.04 -7.97
N PHE A 1125 0.24 41.99 -7.62
CA PHE A 1125 1.69 41.85 -7.73
C PHE A 1125 2.30 41.82 -6.33
N TYR A 1126 2.71 40.64 -5.85
CA TYR A 1126 3.14 40.45 -4.46
C TYR A 1126 4.23 39.39 -4.33
N HIS A 1127 4.91 39.39 -3.19
CA HIS A 1127 5.66 38.23 -2.69
C HIS A 1127 4.77 37.37 -1.80
N ARG A 1128 4.78 36.05 -2.04
CA ARG A 1128 4.07 35.05 -1.26
C ARG A 1128 5.04 34.02 -0.71
N TYR A 1129 4.96 33.84 0.60
CA TYR A 1129 5.85 32.96 1.36
C TYR A 1129 5.08 32.05 2.32
N GLY A 1130 5.40 30.76 2.39
CA GLY A 1130 4.79 29.86 3.38
C GLY A 1130 4.59 28.41 2.90
N LYS A 1131 3.67 27.67 3.51
CA LYS A 1131 3.45 26.23 3.26
C LYS A 1131 2.83 25.97 1.88
N GLY A 1132 3.53 25.18 1.05
CA GLY A 1132 3.02 24.65 -0.22
C GLY A 1132 2.33 23.27 -0.09
N PRO A 1133 1.62 22.80 -1.14
CA PRO A 1133 0.79 21.59 -1.14
C PRO A 1133 1.57 20.25 -1.05
N MET A 1134 2.90 20.27 -1.13
CA MET A 1134 3.77 19.07 -1.09
C MET A 1134 4.80 19.13 0.04
N ALA A 1135 4.47 19.78 1.17
CA ALA A 1135 5.41 19.99 2.28
C ALA A 1135 6.73 20.68 1.83
N GLY A 1136 6.63 21.61 0.88
CA GLY A 1136 7.71 22.53 0.51
C GLY A 1136 7.38 23.95 0.96
N VAL A 1137 8.39 24.82 1.07
CA VAL A 1137 8.19 26.25 1.35
C VAL A 1137 8.13 27.02 0.03
N TYR A 1138 7.02 27.72 -0.17
CA TYR A 1138 6.83 28.65 -1.28
C TYR A 1138 7.53 29.97 -0.96
N SER A 1139 8.18 30.55 -1.97
CA SER A 1139 8.72 31.91 -1.94
C SER A 1139 8.71 32.41 -3.37
N TYR A 1140 7.63 33.10 -3.72
CA TYR A 1140 7.34 33.49 -5.10
C TYR A 1140 6.98 34.97 -5.17
N VAL A 1141 7.53 35.66 -6.16
CA VAL A 1141 7.04 36.95 -6.64
C VAL A 1141 6.02 36.62 -7.74
N ASP A 1142 4.75 36.86 -7.45
CA ASP A 1142 3.60 36.49 -8.27
C ASP A 1142 2.99 37.74 -8.91
N ILE A 1143 2.66 37.69 -10.21
CA ILE A 1143 1.77 38.65 -10.89
C ILE A 1143 0.51 37.91 -11.35
N LEU A 1144 -0.60 38.14 -10.66
CA LEU A 1144 -1.82 37.35 -10.79
C LEU A 1144 -3.07 38.17 -11.10
N ILE A 1145 -3.99 37.56 -11.83
CA ILE A 1145 -5.36 37.99 -12.05
C ILE A 1145 -6.30 36.96 -11.43
N PRO A 1146 -7.13 37.34 -10.44
CA PRO A 1146 -8.12 36.46 -9.83
C PRO A 1146 -9.19 35.96 -10.82
N GLY A 1147 -9.54 34.68 -10.72
CA GLY A 1147 -10.74 34.11 -11.34
C GLY A 1147 -12.01 34.29 -10.47
N ARG A 1148 -13.20 34.18 -11.10
CA ARG A 1148 -14.54 34.32 -10.51
C ARG A 1148 -15.31 32.98 -10.39
N GLY A 1149 -14.61 31.86 -10.16
CA GLY A 1149 -15.23 30.52 -9.99
C GLY A 1149 -15.33 30.05 -8.54
N GLU A 1150 -16.30 29.18 -8.21
CA GLU A 1150 -16.54 28.62 -6.85
C GLU A 1150 -15.51 27.57 -6.38
N GLY A 1151 -14.24 27.64 -6.82
CA GLY A 1151 -13.19 26.69 -6.44
C GLY A 1151 -11.85 27.36 -6.11
N TYR A 1152 -11.13 26.80 -5.13
CA TYR A 1152 -9.77 27.21 -4.79
C TYR A 1152 -8.84 27.18 -6.02
N GLY A 1153 -8.13 28.30 -6.30
CA GLY A 1153 -6.93 28.31 -7.15
C GLY A 1153 -7.05 28.77 -8.60
N THR A 1154 -8.14 29.41 -9.04
CA THR A 1154 -8.32 29.86 -10.44
C THR A 1154 -7.60 31.18 -10.81
N ASP A 1155 -6.37 31.37 -10.33
CA ASP A 1155 -5.58 32.57 -10.64
C ASP A 1155 -4.78 32.39 -11.94
N TYR A 1156 -4.73 33.45 -12.75
CA TYR A 1156 -4.00 33.51 -14.03
C TYR A 1156 -2.81 34.44 -13.93
N GLY A 1157 -1.65 34.08 -14.50
CA GLY A 1157 -0.47 34.93 -14.33
C GLY A 1157 0.85 34.24 -14.66
N THR A 1158 1.91 34.77 -14.05
CA THR A 1158 3.19 34.07 -13.91
C THR A 1158 3.77 34.31 -12.50
N ALA A 1159 4.79 33.53 -12.16
CA ALA A 1159 5.48 33.60 -10.88
C ALA A 1159 6.99 33.42 -11.07
N LEU A 1160 7.77 34.14 -10.28
CA LEU A 1160 9.21 34.01 -10.14
C LEU A 1160 9.52 33.47 -8.75
N ARG A 1161 10.24 32.35 -8.67
CA ARG A 1161 10.76 31.87 -7.38
C ARG A 1161 11.95 32.72 -6.94
N HIS A 1162 11.86 33.36 -5.77
CA HIS A 1162 12.91 34.22 -5.22
C HIS A 1162 12.85 34.26 -3.69
N LEU A 1163 14.01 34.21 -3.02
CA LEU A 1163 14.15 34.34 -1.55
C LEU A 1163 14.81 35.68 -1.24
N PHE A 1164 14.03 36.61 -0.71
CA PHE A 1164 14.52 37.95 -0.37
C PHE A 1164 15.55 37.91 0.75
N ARG A 1165 16.58 38.75 0.62
CA ARG A 1165 17.49 39.10 1.70
C ARG A 1165 17.18 40.50 2.18
N LYS A 1166 17.17 40.65 3.50
CA LYS A 1166 17.07 41.96 4.14
C LYS A 1166 18.10 42.91 3.54
N ALA A 1167 17.66 44.13 3.28
CA ALA A 1167 18.49 45.23 2.80
C ALA A 1167 19.06 45.13 1.38
N GLU A 1168 18.70 44.11 0.60
CA GLU A 1168 19.12 43.96 -0.80
C GLU A 1168 18.14 44.64 -1.77
N TRP A 1169 18.66 45.41 -2.73
CA TRP A 1169 17.87 46.03 -3.79
C TRP A 1169 17.56 45.03 -4.90
N ASN A 1170 16.28 44.96 -5.28
CA ASN A 1170 15.77 44.06 -6.30
C ASN A 1170 14.98 44.85 -7.33
N HIS A 1171 15.33 44.72 -8.61
CA HIS A 1171 14.59 45.33 -9.71
C HIS A 1171 13.61 44.32 -10.32
N PHE A 1172 12.35 44.73 -10.44
CA PHE A 1172 11.31 43.92 -11.06
C PHE A 1172 10.61 44.70 -12.17
N ALA A 1173 10.38 44.03 -13.31
CA ALA A 1173 9.40 44.48 -14.30
C ALA A 1173 8.42 43.34 -14.62
N ALA A 1174 7.15 43.51 -14.28
CA ALA A 1174 6.08 42.57 -14.60
C ALA A 1174 5.30 43.07 -15.82
N THR A 1175 5.23 42.25 -16.88
CA THR A 1175 4.52 42.59 -18.12
C THR A 1175 3.40 41.60 -18.40
N TRP A 1176 2.34 42.08 -19.06
CA TRP A 1176 1.28 41.21 -19.57
C TRP A 1176 0.69 41.71 -20.89
N LYS A 1177 0.18 40.77 -21.67
CA LYS A 1177 -0.60 41.04 -22.88
C LYS A 1177 -1.69 39.99 -23.06
N ILE A 1178 -2.94 40.42 -22.98
CA ILE A 1178 -4.14 39.59 -23.07
C ILE A 1178 -4.79 39.82 -24.44
N ASN A 1179 -5.02 38.73 -25.16
CA ASN A 1179 -5.69 38.71 -26.44
C ASN A 1179 -7.08 38.08 -26.30
N ARG A 1180 -8.12 38.90 -26.54
CA ARG A 1180 -9.54 38.54 -26.43
C ARG A 1180 -10.24 38.38 -27.79
N THR A 1181 -9.50 38.11 -28.87
CA THR A 1181 -10.09 37.98 -30.22
C THR A 1181 -11.00 36.76 -30.41
N ASP A 1182 -10.88 35.72 -29.57
CA ASP A 1182 -11.74 34.53 -29.61
C ASP A 1182 -12.78 34.59 -28.48
N PRO A 1183 -14.09 34.67 -28.78
CA PRO A 1183 -15.14 34.74 -27.76
C PRO A 1183 -15.28 33.45 -26.92
N LYS A 1184 -14.67 32.34 -27.34
CA LYS A 1184 -14.69 31.05 -26.62
C LYS A 1184 -13.40 30.79 -25.81
N LYS A 1185 -12.32 31.55 -26.05
CA LYS A 1185 -11.00 31.37 -25.40
C LYS A 1185 -10.22 32.68 -25.31
N THR A 1186 -9.74 33.03 -24.12
CA THR A 1186 -8.79 34.14 -23.95
C THR A 1186 -7.35 33.62 -23.97
N LYS A 1187 -6.49 34.26 -24.76
CA LYS A 1187 -5.03 33.96 -24.82
C LYS A 1187 -4.22 35.11 -24.20
N GLY A 1188 -2.98 34.86 -23.82
CA GLY A 1188 -2.07 35.93 -23.43
C GLY A 1188 -0.76 35.45 -22.79
N GLU A 1189 0.14 36.39 -22.54
CA GLU A 1189 1.44 36.14 -21.92
C GLU A 1189 1.60 37.03 -20.67
N PHE A 1190 2.18 36.45 -19.61
CA PHE A 1190 2.68 37.18 -18.44
C PHE A 1190 4.17 36.88 -18.30
N THR A 1191 4.97 37.90 -18.02
CA THR A 1191 6.41 37.76 -17.78
C THR A 1191 6.83 38.60 -16.58
N ILE A 1192 7.73 38.06 -15.75
CA ILE A 1192 8.48 38.85 -14.77
C ILE A 1192 9.92 38.92 -15.27
N PHE A 1193 10.49 40.12 -15.27
CA PHE A 1193 11.92 40.34 -15.42
C PHE A 1193 12.50 40.66 -14.05
N PHE A 1194 13.59 40.00 -13.70
CA PHE A 1194 14.29 40.20 -12.43
C PHE A 1194 15.71 40.67 -12.71
N ASN A 1195 16.07 41.84 -12.20
CA ASN A 1195 17.36 42.49 -12.48
C ASN A 1195 17.69 42.49 -13.98
N GLY A 1196 16.71 42.88 -14.81
CA GLY A 1196 16.83 42.93 -16.27
C GLY A 1196 16.79 41.59 -17.01
N LYS A 1197 16.69 40.45 -16.30
CA LYS A 1197 16.65 39.10 -16.91
C LYS A 1197 15.24 38.56 -17.03
N LYS A 1198 14.86 38.09 -18.22
CA LYS A 1198 13.57 37.45 -18.47
C LYS A 1198 13.49 36.14 -17.69
N THR A 1199 12.51 36.03 -16.80
CA THR A 1199 12.37 34.82 -15.99
C THR A 1199 11.56 33.76 -16.73
N PRO A 1200 12.02 32.48 -16.73
CA PRO A 1200 11.24 31.40 -17.29
C PRO A 1200 10.02 31.14 -16.41
N ARG A 1201 8.90 30.82 -17.05
CA ARG A 1201 7.65 30.52 -16.36
C ARG A 1201 7.72 29.23 -15.52
N ASP A 1202 7.27 29.29 -14.26
CA ASP A 1202 7.08 28.11 -13.41
C ASP A 1202 5.77 27.36 -13.75
N ARG A 1203 5.77 26.02 -13.66
CA ARG A 1203 4.82 25.14 -14.38
C ARG A 1203 3.61 24.66 -13.57
N PHE A 1204 3.45 25.07 -12.31
CA PHE A 1204 2.46 24.46 -11.42
C PHE A 1204 1.33 25.40 -10.96
N TYR A 1205 1.57 26.70 -10.97
CA TYR A 1205 0.63 27.77 -10.66
C TYR A 1205 1.39 29.10 -10.83
N PRO A 1206 0.75 30.19 -11.27
CA PRO A 1206 -0.65 30.31 -11.72
C PRO A 1206 -0.92 29.70 -13.12
N HIS A 1207 -2.22 29.58 -13.46
CA HIS A 1207 -2.68 28.97 -14.71
C HIS A 1207 -2.29 29.77 -15.96
N ALA A 1208 -2.11 29.07 -17.08
CA ALA A 1208 -1.84 29.70 -18.37
C ALA A 1208 -3.11 30.37 -18.90
N LEU A 1209 -2.96 31.48 -19.62
CA LEU A 1209 -4.03 32.05 -20.42
C LEU A 1209 -4.26 31.18 -21.67
N ASP A 1210 -4.98 30.07 -21.50
CA ASP A 1210 -5.62 29.28 -22.57
C ASP A 1210 -6.88 28.61 -22.00
N VAL A 1211 -7.83 29.44 -21.57
CA VAL A 1211 -9.03 29.02 -20.82
C VAL A 1211 -10.31 29.67 -21.32
N THR A 1212 -11.44 29.02 -21.03
CA THR A 1212 -12.80 29.59 -21.17
C THR A 1212 -13.11 30.40 -19.90
N PRO A 1213 -13.53 31.68 -20.00
CA PRO A 1213 -13.33 32.65 -18.91
C PRO A 1213 -14.33 32.51 -17.74
N PRO A 1214 -13.82 32.62 -16.51
CA PRO A 1214 -14.38 33.59 -15.56
C PRO A 1214 -13.25 34.41 -14.91
N PHE A 1215 -12.62 35.37 -15.59
CA PHE A 1215 -11.72 36.36 -14.96
C PHE A 1215 -11.80 37.72 -15.67
N ASN A 1216 -11.58 38.82 -14.95
CA ASN A 1216 -11.66 40.16 -15.52
C ASN A 1216 -10.62 41.12 -14.93
N ILE A 1217 -9.62 41.50 -15.72
CA ILE A 1217 -8.59 42.49 -15.34
C ILE A 1217 -9.13 43.94 -15.38
N ARG A 1218 -10.24 44.17 -16.09
CA ARG A 1218 -10.82 45.51 -16.29
C ARG A 1218 -11.69 45.96 -15.10
N ASP A 1219 -11.91 45.08 -14.13
CA ASP A 1219 -12.73 45.33 -12.94
C ASP A 1219 -11.86 45.83 -11.78
N ILE A 1220 -11.24 46.99 -11.95
CA ILE A 1220 -10.31 47.57 -10.96
C ILE A 1220 -11.07 48.50 -10.02
N GLN A 1221 -10.90 48.30 -8.71
CA GLN A 1221 -11.45 49.18 -7.66
C GLN A 1221 -10.92 50.63 -7.79
N GLU A 1222 -11.56 51.59 -7.13
CA GLU A 1222 -11.26 53.02 -7.29
C GLU A 1222 -9.81 53.42 -6.95
N THR A 1223 -9.12 52.61 -6.13
CA THR A 1223 -7.73 52.80 -5.74
C THR A 1223 -6.86 51.56 -5.97
N LEU A 1224 -5.62 51.75 -6.39
CA LEU A 1224 -4.57 50.75 -6.35
C LEU A 1224 -3.70 50.99 -5.13
N THR A 1225 -3.34 49.93 -4.43
CA THR A 1225 -2.58 50.05 -3.18
C THR A 1225 -1.16 49.57 -3.40
N ILE A 1226 -0.19 50.44 -3.12
CA ILE A 1226 1.25 50.11 -3.04
C ILE A 1226 1.52 49.69 -1.60
N GLY A 1227 2.03 48.47 -1.40
CA GLY A 1227 2.10 47.86 -0.07
C GLY A 1227 0.86 47.02 0.31
N PRO A 1228 0.84 46.45 1.52
CA PRO A 1228 1.90 46.49 2.53
C PRO A 1228 3.04 45.52 2.19
N MET A 1229 4.28 46.01 2.23
CA MET A 1229 5.48 45.26 1.85
C MET A 1229 6.53 45.13 2.95
N ASP A 1230 6.52 46.03 3.95
CA ASP A 1230 7.57 46.18 4.97
C ASP A 1230 8.99 46.28 4.36
N GLY A 1231 9.26 47.43 3.76
CA GLY A 1231 10.50 47.69 3.03
C GLY A 1231 10.51 49.04 2.34
N CYS A 1232 11.41 49.22 1.39
CA CYS A 1232 11.56 50.43 0.61
C CYS A 1232 11.22 50.18 -0.86
N VAL A 1233 10.53 51.14 -1.46
CA VAL A 1233 10.23 51.17 -2.89
C VAL A 1233 10.90 52.40 -3.52
N ASP A 1234 11.45 52.22 -4.70
CA ASP A 1234 12.09 53.27 -5.50
C ASP A 1234 11.68 53.13 -6.97
N GLU A 1235 11.56 54.25 -7.68
CA GLU A 1235 11.21 54.36 -9.09
C GLU A 1235 10.05 53.44 -9.53
N LEU A 1236 8.85 53.64 -9.00
CA LEU A 1236 7.66 52.87 -9.40
C LEU A 1236 7.04 53.47 -10.66
N ARG A 1237 7.03 52.70 -11.76
CA ARG A 1237 6.38 53.07 -13.03
C ARG A 1237 5.31 52.06 -13.43
N VAL A 1238 4.14 52.58 -13.80
CA VAL A 1238 3.05 51.82 -14.42
C VAL A 1238 2.87 52.29 -15.87
N SER A 1239 2.68 51.37 -16.80
CA SER A 1239 2.56 51.68 -18.23
C SER A 1239 1.51 50.81 -18.92
N ASP A 1240 0.90 51.35 -19.96
CA ASP A 1240 -0.14 50.69 -20.77
C ASP A 1240 0.34 50.01 -22.03
N THR A 1241 1.62 49.67 -22.05
CA THR A 1241 2.23 48.83 -23.07
C THR A 1241 3.16 47.81 -22.43
N VAL A 1242 3.51 46.78 -23.19
CA VAL A 1242 4.58 45.83 -22.82
C VAL A 1242 5.92 46.46 -23.18
N ARG A 1243 6.65 46.96 -22.18
CA ARG A 1243 7.95 47.62 -22.40
C ARG A 1243 9.08 46.65 -22.72
N TYR A 1244 8.98 45.40 -22.27
CA TYR A 1244 10.05 44.41 -22.37
C TYR A 1244 9.55 43.07 -22.88
N THR A 1245 10.26 42.51 -23.87
CA THR A 1245 9.99 41.18 -24.44
C THR A 1245 11.19 40.23 -24.34
N ALA A 1246 12.39 40.77 -24.04
CA ALA A 1246 13.68 40.09 -23.87
C ALA A 1246 14.51 40.76 -22.76
N ASP A 1247 15.65 40.16 -22.39
CA ASP A 1247 16.60 40.71 -21.41
C ASP A 1247 16.96 42.18 -21.70
N PHE A 1248 17.14 42.99 -20.66
CA PHE A 1248 17.52 44.41 -20.75
C PHE A 1248 18.50 44.79 -19.62
N ALA A 1249 19.14 45.95 -19.76
CA ALA A 1249 20.01 46.50 -18.71
C ALA A 1249 19.15 47.13 -17.61
N VAL A 1250 19.47 46.84 -16.35
CA VAL A 1250 18.79 47.47 -15.20
C VAL A 1250 18.93 48.99 -15.29
N PRO A 1251 17.84 49.77 -15.18
CA PRO A 1251 17.90 51.23 -15.20
C PRO A 1251 18.85 51.78 -14.13
N THR A 1252 19.58 52.83 -14.48
CA THR A 1252 20.53 53.53 -13.58
C THR A 1252 20.29 55.05 -13.54
N GLN A 1253 19.21 55.50 -14.16
CA GLN A 1253 18.80 56.90 -14.26
C GLN A 1253 17.29 56.98 -13.97
N PRO A 1254 16.79 58.10 -13.40
CA PRO A 1254 15.36 58.29 -13.15
C PRO A 1254 14.51 58.07 -14.40
N PHE A 1255 13.34 57.46 -14.24
CA PHE A 1255 12.40 57.33 -15.35
C PHE A 1255 11.88 58.70 -15.78
N SER A 1256 11.44 58.82 -17.03
CA SER A 1256 10.72 59.99 -17.51
C SER A 1256 9.36 59.55 -18.03
N PRO A 1257 8.28 60.31 -17.77
CA PRO A 1257 6.97 59.98 -18.29
C PRO A 1257 6.97 60.15 -19.81
N ASP A 1258 6.52 59.12 -20.51
CA ASP A 1258 6.27 59.10 -21.96
C ASP A 1258 4.78 58.88 -22.25
N GLU A 1259 4.40 58.80 -23.54
CA GLU A 1259 3.00 58.61 -23.96
C GLU A 1259 2.37 57.31 -23.42
N HIS A 1260 3.18 56.34 -23.02
CA HIS A 1260 2.76 55.05 -22.49
C HIS A 1260 2.82 54.96 -20.95
N THR A 1261 3.32 55.99 -20.28
CA THR A 1261 3.36 56.03 -18.82
C THR A 1261 1.99 56.42 -18.29
N THR A 1262 1.44 55.65 -17.34
CA THR A 1262 0.14 55.93 -16.71
C THR A 1262 0.30 56.49 -15.30
N ALA A 1263 1.34 56.04 -14.59
CA ALA A 1263 1.74 56.57 -13.29
C ALA A 1263 3.26 56.42 -13.12
N LEU A 1264 3.90 57.40 -12.49
CA LEU A 1264 5.33 57.38 -12.15
C LEU A 1264 5.56 58.04 -10.79
N PHE A 1265 6.27 57.33 -9.90
CA PHE A 1265 6.65 57.82 -8.58
C PHE A 1265 8.15 57.65 -8.40
N HIS A 1266 8.83 58.78 -8.17
CA HIS A 1266 10.27 58.81 -7.90
C HIS A 1266 10.59 58.57 -6.42
N PHE A 1267 9.70 58.98 -5.52
CA PHE A 1267 9.92 58.90 -4.07
C PHE A 1267 11.16 59.68 -3.55
N ASP A 1268 11.55 60.75 -4.26
CA ASP A 1268 12.75 61.54 -3.97
C ASP A 1268 12.51 62.60 -2.87
N GLY A 1269 12.14 62.14 -1.67
CA GLY A 1269 11.90 62.99 -0.50
C GLY A 1269 10.43 63.38 -0.25
N ASP A 1270 9.52 63.00 -1.15
CA ASP A 1270 8.07 63.14 -1.02
C ASP A 1270 7.30 61.95 -1.63
N ASP A 1271 5.99 61.91 -1.41
CA ASP A 1271 5.07 60.90 -1.96
C ASP A 1271 4.41 61.40 -3.27
N ASP A 1272 4.86 62.52 -3.83
CA ASP A 1272 4.28 63.10 -5.03
C ASP A 1272 4.63 62.22 -6.25
N GLY A 1273 3.65 62.05 -7.12
CA GLY A 1273 3.78 61.21 -8.31
C GLY A 1273 3.14 61.85 -9.51
N TRP A 1274 3.71 61.59 -10.68
CA TRP A 1274 3.14 62.00 -11.95
C TRP A 1274 2.04 61.02 -12.37
N LEU A 1275 0.82 61.53 -12.58
CA LEU A 1275 -0.32 60.75 -13.06
C LEU A 1275 -0.75 61.24 -14.44
N ARG A 1276 -1.16 60.31 -15.31
CA ARG A 1276 -1.60 60.68 -16.65
C ARG A 1276 -2.84 61.59 -16.57
N GLY A 1277 -2.69 62.84 -17.01
CA GLY A 1277 -3.78 63.83 -17.05
C GLY A 1277 -3.93 64.69 -15.79
N LYS A 1278 -3.06 64.55 -14.79
CA LYS A 1278 -2.90 65.50 -13.67
C LYS A 1278 -1.42 65.59 -13.30
N GLN A 1279 -0.84 66.79 -13.42
CA GLN A 1279 0.44 67.09 -12.79
C GLN A 1279 0.27 67.16 -11.27
#